data_AF-A0A536AWZ5-F1
#
_entry.id   AF-A0A536AWZ5-F1
#
_cell.length_a   1.000
_cell.length_b   1.000
_cell.length_c   1.000
_cell.angle_alpha   90.00
_cell.angle_beta   90.00
_cell.angle_gamma   90.00
#
_symmetry.space_group_name_H-M   'P 1'
#
loop_
_entity.id
_entity.type
_entity.pdbx_description
1 polymer ?
#
loop_
_entity_poly.entity_id
_entity_poly.type
_entity_poly.pdbx_seq_one_letter_code
_entity_poly.pdbx_strand_id
1 'polypeptide(L)'
;MPAAPEAGRRHGVRALHERAGLRPRVDARGHRREPRPARALSAAGGPCRPACDRHAGAPCSDRVVPALPRPTRSAARWVSVAIQLIGTIAAGIVAVTSVLLFAFGLNLLYLTVRALRLRPSPSGASPSGRAASQLGHLPRQAGKGSHLPMNGEEPSVCVQIPIYDERYVAERVLDAVCAIDWPSERFEVQVLDDSDDDTTKIVARRVAHWRKRGIDVAHVRRGTREGFKAGALAHGMRLTRAPFMAIFDADFVPPRDFLRRTVGLFDDASVGFVQARWGHLDEDYSLFTRLQAMAIDFHFLVEQAVRSSAGYFTNFTGTAGVWRRTSIEDAGGWSARTLTEDLDISYRAQLRGWKPAYVEDLVVPEELPVSIDAYRRQQSRWATGSFQSAYLLLGPVMRSPSRPAVKFQAAVHLLAYGVGPVMLLQLACYPLLLLSFGGPGLHLPWYLADSASVAIAVGVTPWLGFVAAQTRRGRRWWSGLPSFLCQIVGAGMSANTALALARSVRPGGVFVRTPKHRIVQAGQEWRNQAYVRVGDPRAVLEGLVGMGALTMVPVGLAMGQELIAVYAGMFALGFLVVATLSLVDWLEVVTLRRLGERARMRLRLAAPTAALFAVVAALLLAAAQLPEPFEDGYGHWLIAANLASTGALHDPLFGMEDSWLPGYHVLAAAVLHVFGLWQLGALKVMSALLGLATAAGVYALAPNARQARIAVVLLVLNPLFLFTSGSAVVEPLLTALLVTSAVAATRGRMKMAALLAALACVTSTKAWVWIVAAAVFALAEAARSRAGVRSRTSAVAWAVPGIAVLVFLQLGFAPAGHSVARGSIEVMSASARGSLPAGMAGRLGELASTYGLAALPVLSFGLVGAVMTLRRRVTPLWRFVYVPAAVYVAVVFALVAAGAYTGSHRYLYPALPALALLAATALDRYGRVARVAAVGASTLLAVAFLPVFTGFAHANDGLVAAGRAASTRPGVLLTDSPTVAFYSGKRPAQVTGSEALPADRADAVVWMRAHGVMTLVLEDISYYRATELFPELAKGSQTSPFLSLGQQDAYQAKFGKPVYAYRLPPALGLYPVAQGKTAPLAKGVTMGPAATGEGIGFGVPIAHYPDGWVYSRTATTVEIAPGTWRRTFQLDEAGGDALHDYEFVPIASRGEIQVTYSIDADGVTVTVKPVWLAAGYTEVGVLNEQSAAFDDLAQAGQPRAAFGRWAAVTGDWARLRSSSLGVEWSAPSVAGAQLYAGRELAAPSFDWAGLDYMFPASFAGATYRINMQEAQ
;
A
#
# COMPACT_ATOMS: atom_id res chain seq x y z
N MET A 1 -5.59 -62.05 22.26
CA MET A 1 -4.89 -62.97 23.18
C MET A 1 -3.38 -62.71 23.09
N PRO A 2 -2.58 -63.12 24.09
CA PRO A 2 -1.72 -62.18 24.85
C PRO A 2 -0.21 -62.27 24.45
N ALA A 3 0.75 -61.58 25.09
CA ALA A 3 0.76 -60.88 26.38
C ALA A 3 1.68 -59.63 26.45
N ALA A 4 1.60 -58.90 27.57
CA ALA A 4 2.47 -57.76 27.94
C ALA A 4 3.13 -58.02 29.33
N PRO A 5 3.33 -57.05 30.28
CA PRO A 5 2.29 -56.18 30.84
C PRO A 5 2.62 -54.67 30.96
N GLU A 6 3.34 -54.23 32.00
CA GLU A 6 3.61 -52.83 32.43
C GLU A 6 4.90 -52.81 33.30
N ALA A 7 5.42 -51.73 33.91
CA ALA A 7 4.89 -50.40 34.30
C ALA A 7 5.97 -49.31 34.11
N GLY A 8 5.79 -48.03 34.48
CA GLY A 8 4.66 -47.32 35.10
C GLY A 8 4.73 -45.80 34.78
N ARG A 9 3.63 -45.01 34.74
CA ARG A 9 2.68 -44.61 35.81
C ARG A 9 3.25 -43.57 36.81
N ARG A 10 2.57 -42.45 37.16
CA ARG A 10 1.35 -41.80 36.60
C ARG A 10 1.17 -40.35 37.12
N HIS A 11 0.07 -39.70 36.73
CA HIS A 11 -0.46 -38.35 37.12
C HIS A 11 -0.56 -38.09 38.65
N GLY A 12 -0.82 -36.88 39.20
CA GLY A 12 -1.06 -35.53 38.64
C GLY A 12 -2.26 -34.79 39.30
N VAL A 13 -2.55 -33.52 38.88
CA VAL A 13 -3.86 -32.80 38.97
C VAL A 13 -4.28 -32.05 40.29
N ARG A 14 -4.48 -30.71 40.16
CA ARG A 14 -5.42 -29.74 40.85
C ARG A 14 -5.20 -29.14 42.27
N ALA A 15 -5.59 -27.84 42.33
CA ALA A 15 -6.41 -27.12 43.34
C ALA A 15 -5.82 -26.33 44.54
N LEU A 16 -5.87 -24.98 44.40
CA LEU A 16 -6.52 -23.95 45.25
C LEU A 16 -6.33 -23.79 46.79
N HIS A 17 -6.18 -22.51 47.16
CA HIS A 17 -6.66 -21.75 48.35
C HIS A 17 -5.77 -21.42 49.59
N GLU A 18 -5.69 -20.09 49.83
CA GLU A 18 -5.77 -19.31 51.09
C GLU A 18 -4.68 -19.27 52.19
N ARG A 19 -3.94 -18.13 52.17
CA ARG A 19 -3.80 -17.07 53.21
C ARG A 19 -3.16 -17.29 54.60
N ALA A 20 -2.37 -16.25 54.96
CA ALA A 20 -1.89 -15.80 56.29
C ALA A 20 -0.85 -16.68 57.02
N GLY A 21 0.15 -16.14 57.74
CA GLY A 21 0.63 -14.74 57.85
C GLY A 21 1.15 -14.39 59.25
N LEU A 22 2.26 -13.64 59.41
CA LEU A 22 2.76 -13.11 60.70
C LEU A 22 3.82 -11.98 60.57
N ARG A 23 4.19 -11.34 61.69
CA ARG A 23 5.07 -10.14 61.89
C ARG A 23 5.90 -10.35 63.20
N PRO A 24 7.02 -9.64 63.56
CA PRO A 24 6.98 -8.21 64.03
C PRO A 24 8.27 -7.32 64.08
N ARG A 25 8.08 -5.97 64.15
CA ARG A 25 8.85 -4.86 64.85
C ARG A 25 10.40 -4.70 64.63
N VAL A 26 11.15 -3.63 65.04
CA VAL A 26 11.01 -2.47 65.98
C VAL A 26 11.67 -1.15 65.44
N ASP A 27 11.14 0.02 65.86
CA ASP A 27 11.51 1.48 65.95
C ASP A 27 13.00 2.00 65.77
N ALA A 28 13.39 3.31 65.81
CA ALA A 28 12.79 4.53 66.42
C ALA A 28 13.34 5.96 66.01
N ARG A 29 12.49 7.02 66.16
CA ARG A 29 12.75 8.50 66.42
C ARG A 29 13.47 9.37 65.34
N GLY A 30 13.28 10.70 65.17
CA GLY A 30 12.47 11.75 65.86
C GLY A 30 12.38 13.15 65.14
N HIS A 31 11.80 14.18 65.79
CA HIS A 31 11.31 15.54 65.33
C HIS A 31 12.38 16.68 65.14
N ARG A 32 12.20 17.96 64.65
CA ARG A 32 11.16 18.93 64.08
C ARG A 32 11.95 20.20 63.52
N ARG A 33 11.50 21.38 63.00
CA ARG A 33 10.20 22.10 62.73
C ARG A 33 10.15 22.99 61.43
N GLU A 34 10.53 24.29 61.45
CA GLU A 34 10.17 25.45 60.55
C GLU A 34 11.19 26.64 60.68
N PRO A 35 11.16 27.84 60.00
CA PRO A 35 10.12 28.52 59.17
C PRO A 35 10.58 29.21 57.81
N ARG A 36 9.75 30.13 57.26
CA ARG A 36 9.85 31.01 56.03
C ARG A 36 10.67 32.33 56.27
N PRO A 37 10.88 33.36 55.37
CA PRO A 37 10.14 33.76 54.11
C PRO A 37 10.84 34.53 52.92
N ALA A 38 10.16 34.53 51.74
CA ALA A 38 9.82 35.62 50.76
C ALA A 38 10.81 36.62 50.06
N ARG A 39 10.31 37.20 48.94
CA ARG A 39 10.73 38.38 48.10
C ARG A 39 11.88 38.20 47.07
N ALA A 40 12.05 39.02 46.01
CA ALA A 40 11.15 39.78 45.08
C ALA A 40 11.97 40.50 43.96
N LEU A 41 11.34 40.91 42.82
CA LEU A 41 11.82 41.90 41.81
C LEU A 41 13.10 41.51 40.98
N SER A 42 13.43 42.07 39.81
CA SER A 42 12.70 42.85 38.77
C SER A 42 13.45 42.86 37.41
N ALA A 43 12.69 43.01 36.31
CA ALA A 43 12.98 43.73 35.04
C ALA A 43 14.36 43.73 34.30
N ALA A 44 14.25 43.58 32.97
CA ALA A 44 15.08 44.18 31.89
C ALA A 44 16.52 43.67 31.59
N GLY A 45 16.90 43.78 30.29
CA GLY A 45 18.25 44.31 29.97
C GLY A 45 19.29 43.50 29.18
N GLY A 46 18.97 42.98 27.98
CA GLY A 46 19.98 42.80 26.92
C GLY A 46 20.99 41.62 27.05
N PRO A 47 21.98 41.51 26.12
CA PRO A 47 22.72 40.27 25.90
C PRO A 47 24.26 40.35 26.08
N CYS A 48 24.87 39.31 26.65
CA CYS A 48 26.21 38.85 26.22
C CYS A 48 26.57 37.41 26.65
N ARG A 49 27.69 36.92 26.14
CA ARG A 49 28.39 35.64 26.43
C ARG A 49 29.85 35.97 26.84
N PRO A 50 30.70 35.02 27.27
CA PRO A 50 30.47 33.75 27.99
C PRO A 50 31.39 33.59 29.23
N ALA A 51 31.14 32.58 30.09
CA ALA A 51 32.19 31.98 30.94
C ALA A 51 31.83 30.54 31.35
N CYS A 52 32.86 29.71 31.57
CA CYS A 52 32.79 28.47 32.38
C CYS A 52 33.21 28.86 33.83
N ASP A 53 32.94 28.09 34.89
CA ASP A 53 33.41 26.72 35.03
C ASP A 53 32.76 25.89 36.18
N ARG A 54 32.81 24.56 36.00
CA ARG A 54 32.92 23.46 36.98
C ARG A 54 31.93 23.21 38.15
N HIS A 55 31.51 21.93 38.20
CA HIS A 55 31.19 21.03 39.34
C HIS A 55 30.08 21.45 40.34
N ALA A 56 28.93 20.77 40.47
CA ALA A 56 28.62 19.35 40.77
C ALA A 56 28.52 19.03 42.29
N GLY A 57 27.49 18.33 42.78
CA GLY A 57 26.23 17.93 42.13
C GLY A 57 25.49 16.74 42.78
N ALA A 58 24.21 16.54 42.39
CA ALA A 58 23.37 15.35 42.61
C ALA A 58 23.08 14.94 44.09
N PRO A 59 22.34 13.85 44.36
CA PRO A 59 21.21 13.22 43.63
C PRO A 59 19.88 13.64 44.31
N CYS A 60 18.70 12.99 44.34
CA CYS A 60 18.04 11.80 43.73
C CYS A 60 16.73 12.32 43.07
N SER A 61 16.09 11.77 42.02
CA SER A 61 15.88 10.41 41.49
C SER A 61 14.68 9.66 42.07
N ASP A 62 13.50 9.89 41.49
CA ASP A 62 12.37 8.95 41.53
C ASP A 62 12.05 8.43 40.11
N ARG A 63 11.51 7.23 39.98
CA ARG A 63 11.60 6.44 38.73
C ARG A 63 10.49 6.74 37.71
N VAL A 64 10.76 7.71 36.82
CA VAL A 64 9.99 7.91 35.58
C VAL A 64 10.38 6.85 34.53
N VAL A 65 9.39 6.26 33.84
CA VAL A 65 9.62 5.41 32.65
C VAL A 65 10.34 6.24 31.59
N PRO A 66 11.51 5.81 31.06
CA PRO A 66 12.38 6.70 30.30
C PRO A 66 11.75 7.12 28.97
N ALA A 67 11.21 8.35 28.96
CA ALA A 67 10.98 9.07 27.71
C ALA A 67 12.32 9.20 26.99
N LEU A 68 12.41 8.67 25.76
CA LEU A 68 13.59 8.81 24.92
C LEU A 68 14.00 10.30 24.87
N PRO A 69 15.28 10.63 25.11
CA PRO A 69 15.70 12.02 25.25
C PRO A 69 15.43 12.77 23.94
N ARG A 70 14.50 13.73 23.98
CA ARG A 70 14.24 14.62 22.85
C ARG A 70 15.57 15.28 22.46
N PRO A 71 16.03 15.14 21.21
CA PRO A 71 17.34 15.66 20.81
C PRO A 71 17.38 17.17 21.05
N THR A 72 18.51 17.65 21.57
CA THR A 72 18.73 19.08 21.80
C THR A 72 18.58 19.85 20.48
N ARG A 73 18.17 21.12 20.53
CA ARG A 73 17.98 21.95 19.33
C ARG A 73 19.25 22.05 18.46
N SER A 74 20.43 21.85 19.04
CA SER A 74 21.70 21.69 18.32
C SER A 74 21.85 20.31 17.66
N ALA A 75 21.59 19.21 18.36
CA ALA A 75 21.65 17.86 17.79
C ALA A 75 20.64 17.69 16.63
N ALA A 76 19.42 18.19 16.78
CA ALA A 76 18.41 18.17 15.72
C ALA A 76 18.85 18.95 14.47
N ARG A 77 19.54 20.09 14.64
CA ARG A 77 20.17 20.83 13.52
C ARG A 77 21.28 20.03 12.85
N TRP A 78 22.20 19.42 13.62
CA TRP A 78 23.28 18.61 13.07
C TRP A 78 22.77 17.38 12.30
N VAL A 79 21.74 16.71 12.81
CA VAL A 79 21.07 15.60 12.10
C VAL A 79 20.43 16.08 10.79
N SER A 80 19.73 17.22 10.80
CA SER A 80 19.14 17.80 9.59
C SER A 80 20.20 18.16 8.53
N VAL A 81 21.29 18.80 8.93
CA VAL A 81 22.42 19.14 8.04
C VAL A 81 23.09 17.86 7.49
N ALA A 82 23.29 16.83 8.31
CA ALA A 82 23.85 15.56 7.87
C ALA A 82 22.93 14.86 6.86
N ILE A 83 21.61 14.85 7.08
CA ILE A 83 20.62 14.28 6.15
C ILE A 83 20.63 15.04 4.81
N GLN A 84 20.69 16.37 4.81
CA GLN A 84 20.77 17.16 3.57
C GLN A 84 22.11 16.98 2.84
N LEU A 85 23.22 16.85 3.55
CA LEU A 85 24.51 16.53 2.94
C LEU A 85 24.51 15.14 2.29
N ILE A 86 24.00 14.13 2.99
CA ILE A 86 23.86 12.75 2.46
C ILE A 86 22.93 12.73 1.24
N GLY A 87 21.81 13.45 1.29
CA GLY A 87 20.90 13.61 0.16
C GLY A 87 21.55 14.29 -1.04
N THR A 88 22.34 15.34 -0.81
CA THR A 88 23.08 16.05 -1.88
C THR A 88 24.12 15.15 -2.54
N ILE A 89 24.85 14.34 -1.75
CA ILE A 89 25.79 13.33 -2.26
C ILE A 89 25.05 12.27 -3.08
N ALA A 90 23.92 11.75 -2.57
CA ALA A 90 23.08 10.79 -3.28
C ALA A 90 22.53 11.36 -4.61
N ALA A 91 22.16 12.64 -4.65
CA ALA A 91 21.70 13.33 -5.86
C ALA A 91 22.83 13.45 -6.89
N GLY A 92 24.04 13.83 -6.45
CA GLY A 92 25.23 13.87 -7.31
C GLY A 92 25.58 12.50 -7.90
N ILE A 93 25.51 11.44 -7.09
CA ILE A 93 25.72 10.06 -7.56
C ILE A 93 24.65 9.68 -8.61
N VAL A 94 23.36 9.94 -8.34
CA VAL A 94 22.27 9.65 -9.29
C VAL A 94 22.42 10.44 -10.59
N ALA A 95 22.84 11.71 -10.54
CA ALA A 95 23.10 12.51 -11.74
C ALA A 95 24.24 11.94 -12.59
N VAL A 96 25.42 11.67 -12.00
CA VAL A 96 26.59 11.14 -12.72
C VAL A 96 26.28 9.77 -13.32
N THR A 97 25.64 8.87 -12.55
CA THR A 97 25.24 7.55 -13.03
C THR A 97 24.19 7.61 -14.14
N SER A 98 23.23 8.56 -14.08
CA SER A 98 22.26 8.77 -15.16
C SER A 98 22.92 9.22 -16.46
N VAL A 99 23.93 10.11 -16.41
CA VAL A 99 24.71 10.51 -17.59
C VAL A 99 25.45 9.32 -18.21
N LEU A 100 26.03 8.43 -17.39
CA LEU A 100 26.70 7.21 -17.86
C LEU A 100 25.72 6.23 -18.53
N LEU A 101 24.55 6.00 -17.93
CA LEU A 101 23.51 5.12 -18.48
C LEU A 101 22.89 5.71 -19.76
N PHE A 102 22.69 7.02 -19.81
CA PHE A 102 22.24 7.73 -21.00
C PHE A 102 23.24 7.61 -22.15
N ALA A 103 24.53 7.83 -21.91
CA ALA A 103 25.58 7.63 -22.91
C ALA A 103 25.68 6.17 -23.39
N PHE A 104 25.52 5.20 -22.48
CA PHE A 104 25.48 3.78 -22.81
C PHE A 104 24.27 3.43 -23.71
N GLY A 105 23.08 3.88 -23.34
CA GLY A 105 21.87 3.64 -24.12
C GLY A 105 21.88 4.35 -25.48
N LEU A 106 22.38 5.58 -25.58
CA LEU A 106 22.63 6.23 -26.86
C LEU A 106 23.59 5.42 -27.74
N ASN A 107 24.61 4.77 -27.15
CA ASN A 107 25.49 3.88 -27.91
C ASN A 107 24.74 2.64 -28.44
N LEU A 108 23.89 2.02 -27.62
CA LEU A 108 23.05 0.91 -28.09
C LEU A 108 22.06 1.35 -29.19
N LEU A 109 21.57 2.58 -29.15
CA LEU A 109 20.66 3.13 -30.17
C LEU A 109 21.41 3.33 -31.48
N TYR A 110 22.61 3.90 -31.41
CA TYR A 110 23.53 4.00 -32.53
C TYR A 110 23.81 2.63 -33.16
N LEU A 111 24.21 1.63 -32.35
CA LEU A 111 24.47 0.27 -32.85
C LEU A 111 23.20 -0.35 -33.48
N THR A 112 22.03 -0.18 -32.86
CA THR A 112 20.74 -0.69 -33.37
C THR A 112 20.37 -0.06 -34.72
N VAL A 113 20.45 1.27 -34.84
CA VAL A 113 20.16 1.99 -36.09
C VAL A 113 21.18 1.67 -37.18
N ARG A 114 22.45 1.45 -36.83
CA ARG A 114 23.48 0.98 -37.77
C ARG A 114 23.21 -0.45 -38.24
N ALA A 115 22.82 -1.36 -37.33
CA ALA A 115 22.52 -2.74 -37.66
C ALA A 115 21.31 -2.87 -38.59
N LEU A 116 20.25 -2.07 -38.38
CA LEU A 116 19.09 -2.02 -39.28
C LEU A 116 19.40 -1.46 -40.68
N ARG A 117 20.56 -0.78 -40.86
CA ARG A 117 21.06 -0.30 -42.16
C ARG A 117 22.05 -1.26 -42.82
N LEU A 118 22.55 -2.27 -42.11
CA LEU A 118 23.31 -3.36 -42.72
C LEU A 118 22.34 -4.23 -43.53
N ARG A 119 22.70 -4.54 -44.77
CA ARG A 119 21.90 -5.42 -45.63
C ARG A 119 21.94 -6.84 -45.05
N PRO A 120 20.81 -7.49 -44.74
CA PRO A 120 20.81 -8.88 -44.31
C PRO A 120 21.49 -9.77 -45.37
N SER A 121 22.34 -10.70 -44.91
CA SER A 121 22.94 -11.70 -45.80
C SER A 121 21.84 -12.67 -46.24
N PRO A 122 21.57 -12.84 -47.56
CA PRO A 122 20.45 -13.66 -48.02
C PRO A 122 20.74 -15.14 -47.79
N SER A 123 19.95 -15.77 -46.93
CA SER A 123 20.03 -17.20 -46.62
C SER A 123 19.84 -18.06 -47.88
N GLY A 124 20.93 -18.68 -48.35
CA GLY A 124 20.93 -19.56 -49.52
C GLY A 124 21.69 -19.06 -50.75
N ALA A 125 22.35 -17.89 -50.70
CA ALA A 125 23.29 -17.47 -51.74
C ALA A 125 24.74 -17.80 -51.38
N SER A 126 25.53 -18.29 -52.35
CA SER A 126 26.98 -18.45 -52.20
C SER A 126 27.67 -17.10 -51.91
N PRO A 127 28.77 -17.04 -51.12
CA PRO A 127 29.43 -15.79 -50.72
C PRO A 127 30.21 -15.06 -51.85
N SER A 128 29.76 -15.15 -53.11
CA SER A 128 30.34 -14.45 -54.25
C SER A 128 29.88 -12.98 -54.33
N GLY A 129 30.67 -12.05 -53.77
CA GLY A 129 30.67 -10.64 -54.23
C GLY A 129 30.21 -9.53 -53.29
N ARG A 130 30.28 -9.68 -51.95
CA ARG A 130 30.14 -8.53 -51.01
C ARG A 130 31.16 -8.39 -49.89
N ALA A 131 31.86 -9.45 -49.47
CA ALA A 131 33.06 -9.29 -48.64
C ALA A 131 34.14 -8.47 -49.40
N ALA A 132 34.28 -8.76 -50.69
CA ALA A 132 35.19 -8.09 -51.61
C ALA A 132 34.83 -6.61 -51.96
N SER A 133 33.75 -6.03 -51.42
CA SER A 133 33.39 -4.61 -51.68
C SER A 133 33.79 -3.65 -50.56
N GLN A 134 34.76 -4.03 -49.72
CA GLN A 134 35.39 -3.16 -48.71
C GLN A 134 36.92 -3.06 -48.85
N LEU A 135 37.52 -3.74 -49.84
CA LEU A 135 38.88 -3.50 -50.33
C LEU A 135 38.81 -3.22 -51.84
N GLY A 136 39.79 -2.49 -52.39
CA GLY A 136 39.72 -1.93 -53.74
C GLY A 136 40.06 -2.90 -54.88
N HIS A 137 39.41 -2.70 -56.03
CA HIS A 137 39.78 -3.13 -57.39
C HIS A 137 40.56 -4.45 -57.59
N LEU A 138 39.87 -5.51 -58.01
CA LEU A 138 40.30 -6.49 -59.03
C LEU A 138 39.04 -7.12 -59.71
N PRO A 139 39.14 -7.71 -60.92
CA PRO A 139 37.98 -8.06 -61.75
C PRO A 139 37.31 -9.42 -61.41
N ARG A 140 36.07 -9.62 -61.90
CA ARG A 140 35.21 -10.80 -61.63
C ARG A 140 35.35 -11.88 -62.70
N GLN A 141 35.36 -13.15 -62.29
CA GLN A 141 34.77 -14.28 -63.05
C GLN A 141 34.15 -15.33 -62.10
N ALA A 142 33.27 -16.18 -62.65
CA ALA A 142 32.50 -17.25 -61.97
C ALA A 142 31.56 -16.79 -60.82
N GLY A 143 30.54 -17.56 -60.42
CA GLY A 143 29.96 -18.79 -60.99
C GLY A 143 28.68 -19.16 -60.21
N LYS A 144 27.73 -19.89 -60.82
CA LYS A 144 26.57 -20.44 -60.08
C LYS A 144 27.00 -21.63 -59.22
N GLY A 145 26.23 -21.92 -58.18
CA GLY A 145 26.61 -22.85 -57.11
C GLY A 145 26.99 -24.26 -57.59
N SER A 146 28.18 -24.68 -57.19
CA SER A 146 28.69 -26.06 -57.19
C SER A 146 29.44 -26.27 -55.87
N HIS A 147 29.78 -27.52 -55.53
CA HIS A 147 30.87 -27.74 -54.59
C HIS A 147 32.14 -27.09 -55.18
N LEU A 148 32.90 -26.35 -54.35
CA LEU A 148 34.26 -25.98 -54.71
C LEU A 148 35.08 -27.29 -54.77
N PRO A 149 35.72 -27.61 -55.90
CA PRO A 149 36.56 -28.79 -55.99
C PRO A 149 37.75 -28.67 -55.04
N MET A 150 38.25 -29.83 -54.62
CA MET A 150 39.45 -29.93 -53.77
C MET A 150 40.67 -29.67 -54.65
N ASN A 151 41.28 -28.49 -54.54
CA ASN A 151 42.38 -28.09 -55.44
C ASN A 151 43.76 -28.55 -54.95
N GLY A 152 43.89 -29.01 -53.69
CA GLY A 152 45.17 -29.39 -53.09
C GLY A 152 45.99 -28.20 -52.58
N GLU A 153 45.41 -27.00 -52.60
CA GLU A 153 45.98 -25.74 -52.10
C GLU A 153 45.47 -25.39 -50.69
N GLU A 154 44.49 -26.13 -50.17
CA GLU A 154 43.89 -25.92 -48.86
C GLU A 154 44.94 -25.93 -47.73
N PRO A 155 45.01 -24.91 -46.85
CA PRO A 155 45.99 -24.88 -45.78
C PRO A 155 45.67 -25.89 -44.66
N SER A 156 46.69 -26.32 -43.92
CA SER A 156 46.50 -27.14 -42.72
C SER A 156 45.74 -26.38 -41.63
N VAL A 157 44.75 -27.03 -41.02
CA VAL A 157 43.94 -26.49 -39.92
C VAL A 157 43.99 -27.45 -38.74
N CYS A 158 44.25 -26.91 -37.55
CA CYS A 158 44.09 -27.63 -36.28
C CYS A 158 42.83 -27.14 -35.57
N VAL A 159 41.96 -28.06 -35.16
CA VAL A 159 40.74 -27.78 -34.38
C VAL A 159 40.96 -28.15 -32.92
N GLN A 160 40.88 -27.18 -32.02
CA GLN A 160 41.03 -27.38 -30.58
C GLN A 160 39.67 -27.45 -29.88
N ILE A 161 39.45 -28.52 -29.11
CA ILE A 161 38.25 -28.78 -28.30
C ILE A 161 38.66 -28.86 -26.83
N PRO A 162 38.62 -27.76 -26.04
CA PRO A 162 38.86 -27.80 -24.60
C PRO A 162 37.69 -28.47 -23.86
N ILE A 163 38.00 -29.46 -23.01
CA ILE A 163 37.02 -30.25 -22.26
C ILE A 163 37.38 -30.32 -20.77
N TYR A 164 36.39 -30.10 -19.90
CA TYR A 164 36.49 -30.35 -18.47
C TYR A 164 35.15 -30.89 -17.90
N ASP A 165 35.09 -32.20 -17.65
CA ASP A 165 33.97 -32.95 -17.06
C ASP A 165 32.63 -32.87 -17.86
N GLU A 166 32.68 -32.60 -19.16
CA GLU A 166 31.50 -32.39 -20.02
C GLU A 166 30.87 -33.69 -20.57
N ARG A 167 30.68 -34.70 -19.70
CA ARG A 167 30.24 -36.08 -20.04
C ARG A 167 28.98 -36.18 -20.90
N TYR A 168 28.10 -35.17 -20.85
CA TYR A 168 26.81 -35.18 -21.56
C TYR A 168 26.90 -34.65 -22.99
N VAL A 169 27.90 -33.83 -23.30
CA VAL A 169 28.02 -33.12 -24.58
C VAL A 169 29.32 -33.44 -25.34
N ALA A 170 30.36 -33.97 -24.68
CA ALA A 170 31.65 -34.32 -25.29
C ALA A 170 31.55 -35.17 -26.58
N GLU A 171 30.65 -36.17 -26.63
CA GLU A 171 30.45 -36.96 -27.86
C GLU A 171 29.85 -36.14 -29.01
N ARG A 172 28.95 -35.18 -28.69
CA ARG A 172 28.25 -34.35 -29.67
C ARG A 172 29.21 -33.39 -30.39
N VAL A 173 30.11 -32.74 -29.64
CA VAL A 173 31.11 -31.82 -30.21
C VAL A 173 32.19 -32.57 -31.01
N LEU A 174 32.69 -33.71 -30.50
CA LEU A 174 33.70 -34.51 -31.22
C LEU A 174 33.15 -35.01 -32.56
N ASP A 175 31.89 -35.44 -32.60
CA ASP A 175 31.25 -35.92 -33.82
C ASP A 175 30.96 -34.79 -34.82
N ALA A 176 30.55 -33.62 -34.33
CA ALA A 176 30.33 -32.46 -35.18
C ALA A 176 31.64 -31.94 -35.80
N VAL A 177 32.73 -31.87 -35.01
CA VAL A 177 34.06 -31.46 -35.48
C VAL A 177 34.66 -32.49 -36.44
N CYS A 178 34.64 -33.79 -36.11
CA CYS A 178 35.20 -34.83 -36.99
C CYS A 178 34.37 -35.07 -38.27
N ALA A 179 33.20 -34.45 -38.39
CA ALA A 179 32.37 -34.46 -39.60
C ALA A 179 32.53 -33.20 -40.49
N ILE A 180 33.39 -32.24 -40.11
CA ILE A 180 33.73 -31.08 -40.94
C ILE A 180 34.34 -31.53 -42.27
N ASP A 181 33.98 -30.83 -43.35
CA ASP A 181 34.40 -31.11 -44.72
C ASP A 181 35.71 -30.37 -45.05
N TRP A 182 36.84 -31.05 -44.79
CA TRP A 182 38.21 -30.57 -45.04
C TRP A 182 39.13 -31.76 -45.42
N PRO A 183 40.20 -31.55 -46.22
CA PRO A 183 41.18 -32.60 -46.52
C PRO A 183 41.78 -33.25 -45.27
N SER A 184 41.66 -34.59 -45.17
CA SER A 184 42.07 -35.41 -44.02
C SER A 184 43.52 -35.21 -43.60
N GLU A 185 44.41 -35.22 -44.58
CA GLU A 185 45.86 -35.02 -44.47
C GLU A 185 46.25 -33.56 -44.15
N ARG A 186 45.26 -32.67 -44.00
CA ARG A 186 45.41 -31.27 -43.61
C ARG A 186 44.45 -30.88 -42.47
N PHE A 187 43.81 -31.86 -41.81
CA PHE A 187 42.80 -31.66 -40.78
C PHE A 187 43.18 -32.37 -39.47
N GLU A 188 43.77 -31.62 -38.54
CA GLU A 188 44.13 -32.09 -37.20
C GLU A 188 43.03 -31.70 -36.19
N VAL A 189 42.69 -32.59 -35.25
CA VAL A 189 41.74 -32.29 -34.16
C VAL A 189 42.36 -32.61 -32.80
N GLN A 190 42.60 -31.59 -31.97
CA GLN A 190 43.10 -31.74 -30.61
C GLN A 190 41.96 -31.66 -29.59
N VAL A 191 41.66 -32.78 -28.93
CA VAL A 191 40.77 -32.79 -27.76
C VAL A 191 41.62 -32.56 -26.51
N LEU A 192 41.54 -31.35 -25.96
CA LEU A 192 42.34 -30.86 -24.84
C LEU A 192 41.58 -31.15 -23.54
N ASP A 193 41.81 -32.33 -22.97
CA ASP A 193 41.03 -32.89 -21.88
C ASP A 193 41.70 -32.70 -20.51
N ASP A 194 41.11 -31.79 -19.72
CA ASP A 194 41.46 -31.46 -18.33
C ASP A 194 40.59 -32.22 -17.30
N SER A 195 39.70 -33.12 -17.73
CA SER A 195 38.69 -33.77 -16.87
C SER A 195 39.28 -34.66 -15.77
N ASP A 196 38.59 -34.68 -14.62
CA ASP A 196 38.89 -35.58 -13.49
C ASP A 196 37.85 -36.71 -13.29
N ASP A 197 36.85 -36.80 -14.18
CA ASP A 197 35.77 -37.80 -14.13
C ASP A 197 35.67 -38.77 -15.33
N ASP A 198 34.52 -39.45 -15.50
CA ASP A 198 34.25 -40.37 -16.62
C ASP A 198 34.41 -39.75 -18.03
N THR A 199 34.42 -38.42 -18.15
CA THR A 199 34.54 -37.70 -19.43
C THR A 199 35.80 -38.11 -20.18
N THR A 200 36.94 -38.29 -19.50
CA THR A 200 38.17 -38.80 -20.12
C THR A 200 37.96 -40.17 -20.79
N LYS A 201 37.13 -41.06 -20.20
CA LYS A 201 36.80 -42.38 -20.79
C LYS A 201 35.89 -42.25 -22.02
N ILE A 202 35.00 -41.26 -22.02
CA ILE A 202 34.10 -40.96 -23.14
C ILE A 202 34.91 -40.39 -24.31
N VAL A 203 35.77 -39.41 -24.04
CA VAL A 203 36.69 -38.81 -25.02
C VAL A 203 37.60 -39.87 -25.64
N ALA A 204 38.33 -40.65 -24.83
CA ALA A 204 39.26 -41.68 -25.35
C ALA A 204 38.58 -42.66 -26.31
N ARG A 205 37.36 -43.11 -25.96
CA ARG A 205 36.54 -44.01 -26.78
C ARG A 205 36.13 -43.37 -28.12
N ARG A 206 35.76 -42.09 -28.12
CA ARG A 206 35.29 -41.37 -29.31
C ARG A 206 36.45 -40.95 -30.22
N VAL A 207 37.58 -40.54 -29.65
CA VAL A 207 38.86 -40.32 -30.37
C VAL A 207 39.30 -41.60 -31.08
N ALA A 208 39.29 -42.75 -30.40
CA ALA A 208 39.61 -44.04 -31.02
C ALA A 208 38.64 -44.45 -32.15
N HIS A 209 37.37 -44.04 -32.08
CA HIS A 209 36.35 -44.30 -33.11
C HIS A 209 36.57 -43.47 -34.40
N TRP A 210 37.11 -42.27 -34.28
CA TRP A 210 37.41 -41.36 -35.39
C TRP A 210 38.81 -41.59 -35.99
N ARG A 211 39.82 -41.92 -35.19
CA ARG A 211 41.12 -42.43 -35.68
C ARG A 211 40.95 -43.63 -36.62
N LYS A 212 40.06 -44.58 -36.26
CA LYS A 212 39.69 -45.74 -37.10
C LYS A 212 38.94 -45.38 -38.40
N ARG A 213 38.68 -44.10 -38.67
CA ARG A 213 38.10 -43.57 -39.92
C ARG A 213 39.05 -42.68 -40.72
N GLY A 214 40.33 -42.59 -40.33
CA GLY A 214 41.33 -41.77 -41.03
C GLY A 214 41.33 -40.29 -40.68
N ILE A 215 40.61 -39.86 -39.64
CA ILE A 215 40.71 -38.50 -39.08
C ILE A 215 41.87 -38.47 -38.08
N ASP A 216 42.82 -37.54 -38.24
CA ASP A 216 43.83 -37.29 -37.20
C ASP A 216 43.21 -36.51 -36.05
N VAL A 217 42.77 -37.25 -35.03
CA VAL A 217 42.25 -36.70 -33.78
C VAL A 217 43.10 -37.18 -32.60
N ALA A 218 43.58 -36.26 -31.77
CA ALA A 218 44.41 -36.52 -30.61
C ALA A 218 43.66 -36.28 -29.29
N HIS A 219 43.75 -37.23 -28.37
CA HIS A 219 43.35 -37.03 -26.97
C HIS A 219 44.57 -36.50 -26.20
N VAL A 220 44.60 -35.19 -25.97
CA VAL A 220 45.71 -34.50 -25.32
C VAL A 220 45.34 -34.25 -23.87
N ARG A 221 46.13 -34.76 -22.93
CA ARG A 221 46.01 -34.45 -21.49
C ARG A 221 47.34 -33.92 -20.97
N ARG A 222 47.27 -32.84 -20.19
CA ARG A 222 48.44 -32.06 -19.74
C ARG A 222 48.79 -32.21 -18.25
N GLY A 223 48.06 -33.03 -17.50
CA GLY A 223 48.33 -33.39 -16.09
C GLY A 223 48.05 -32.28 -15.05
N THR A 224 48.16 -31.00 -15.42
CA THR A 224 47.81 -29.84 -14.59
C THR A 224 46.69 -29.04 -15.22
N ARG A 225 45.84 -28.42 -14.39
CA ARG A 225 44.73 -27.55 -14.80
C ARG A 225 45.06 -26.06 -14.70
N GLU A 226 46.33 -25.73 -14.49
CA GLU A 226 46.86 -24.37 -14.40
C GLU A 226 46.44 -23.51 -15.60
N GLY A 227 45.96 -22.28 -15.34
CA GLY A 227 45.47 -21.39 -16.38
C GLY A 227 44.21 -21.85 -17.12
N PHE A 228 43.56 -22.95 -16.69
CA PHE A 228 42.30 -23.46 -17.23
C PHE A 228 42.31 -23.54 -18.78
N LYS A 229 41.21 -23.14 -19.45
CA LYS A 229 41.07 -23.16 -20.92
C LYS A 229 42.22 -22.47 -21.65
N ALA A 230 42.66 -21.28 -21.19
CA ALA A 230 43.79 -20.57 -21.80
C ALA A 230 45.08 -21.40 -21.76
N GLY A 231 45.37 -22.04 -20.64
CA GLY A 231 46.53 -22.93 -20.47
C GLY A 231 46.43 -24.22 -21.29
N ALA A 232 45.22 -24.74 -21.50
CA ALA A 232 44.97 -25.90 -22.37
C ALA A 232 45.23 -25.57 -23.85
N LEU A 233 44.67 -24.46 -24.35
CA LEU A 233 44.89 -23.97 -25.71
C LEU A 233 46.38 -23.68 -25.97
N ALA A 234 47.06 -23.00 -25.03
CA ALA A 234 48.51 -22.76 -25.06
C ALA A 234 49.34 -24.06 -25.09
N HIS A 235 48.92 -25.09 -24.36
CA HIS A 235 49.59 -26.39 -24.39
C HIS A 235 49.45 -27.04 -25.77
N GLY A 236 48.23 -27.12 -26.32
CA GLY A 236 47.96 -27.73 -27.64
C GLY A 236 48.65 -27.01 -28.81
N MET A 237 48.78 -25.68 -28.75
CA MET A 237 49.50 -24.90 -29.77
C MET A 237 51.00 -25.22 -29.88
N ARG A 238 51.59 -25.90 -28.90
CA ARG A 238 52.98 -26.40 -28.98
C ARG A 238 53.10 -27.78 -29.65
N LEU A 239 51.97 -28.49 -29.83
CA LEU A 239 51.91 -29.83 -30.42
C LEU A 239 51.62 -29.80 -31.92
N THR A 240 50.95 -28.74 -32.41
CA THR A 240 50.66 -28.53 -33.84
C THR A 240 51.57 -27.48 -34.47
N ARG A 241 51.72 -27.55 -35.80
CA ARG A 241 52.33 -26.51 -36.65
C ARG A 241 51.32 -25.86 -37.62
N ALA A 242 50.02 -26.15 -37.51
CA ALA A 242 49.02 -25.62 -38.41
C ALA A 242 48.98 -24.07 -38.41
N PRO A 243 48.94 -23.40 -39.57
CA PRO A 243 48.84 -21.94 -39.67
C PRO A 243 47.48 -21.40 -39.19
N PHE A 244 46.45 -22.24 -39.11
CA PHE A 244 45.11 -21.86 -38.67
C PHE A 244 44.60 -22.75 -37.53
N MET A 245 44.05 -22.09 -36.51
CA MET A 245 43.55 -22.70 -35.28
C MET A 245 42.04 -22.46 -35.15
N ALA A 246 41.22 -23.47 -35.37
CA ALA A 246 39.78 -23.43 -35.09
C ALA A 246 39.52 -23.84 -33.63
N ILE A 247 38.50 -23.26 -32.97
CA ILE A 247 38.22 -23.53 -31.55
C ILE A 247 36.72 -23.75 -31.34
N PHE A 248 36.36 -24.84 -30.66
CA PHE A 248 34.98 -25.17 -30.27
C PHE A 248 34.88 -25.62 -28.81
N ASP A 249 34.08 -24.93 -28.01
CA ASP A 249 33.71 -25.38 -26.67
C ASP A 249 32.76 -26.58 -26.72
N ALA A 250 32.76 -27.39 -25.66
CA ALA A 250 32.24 -28.75 -25.67
C ALA A 250 30.72 -28.91 -25.91
N ASP A 251 29.97 -27.83 -25.83
CA ASP A 251 28.53 -27.74 -26.07
C ASP A 251 28.15 -27.32 -27.49
N PHE A 252 29.10 -26.83 -28.31
CA PHE A 252 28.85 -26.32 -29.65
C PHE A 252 28.77 -27.42 -30.73
N VAL A 253 28.04 -27.12 -31.82
CA VAL A 253 27.83 -28.02 -32.96
C VAL A 253 28.17 -27.31 -34.27
N PRO A 254 29.43 -27.35 -34.77
CA PRO A 254 29.77 -26.80 -36.07
C PRO A 254 29.00 -27.47 -37.23
N PRO A 255 28.58 -26.70 -38.24
CA PRO A 255 28.09 -27.25 -39.50
C PRO A 255 29.27 -27.75 -40.36
N ARG A 256 29.01 -28.71 -41.25
CA ARG A 256 30.08 -29.40 -42.00
C ARG A 256 30.89 -28.47 -42.91
N ASP A 257 30.25 -27.42 -43.42
CA ASP A 257 30.82 -26.40 -44.33
C ASP A 257 31.63 -25.31 -43.60
N PHE A 258 31.79 -25.39 -42.27
CA PHE A 258 32.39 -24.33 -41.44
C PHE A 258 33.75 -23.85 -41.98
N LEU A 259 34.74 -24.74 -42.16
CA LEU A 259 36.08 -24.32 -42.62
C LEU A 259 36.06 -23.77 -44.05
N ARG A 260 35.27 -24.37 -44.96
CA ARG A 260 35.10 -23.86 -46.32
C ARG A 260 34.53 -22.43 -46.37
N ARG A 261 33.83 -21.98 -45.32
CA ARG A 261 33.26 -20.61 -45.20
C ARG A 261 34.07 -19.66 -44.32
N THR A 262 35.10 -20.12 -43.61
CA THR A 262 35.96 -19.27 -42.78
C THR A 262 37.38 -19.12 -43.31
N VAL A 263 37.97 -20.17 -43.91
CA VAL A 263 39.43 -20.19 -44.20
C VAL A 263 39.81 -19.20 -45.30
N GLY A 264 39.03 -19.07 -46.38
CA GLY A 264 39.29 -18.08 -47.46
C GLY A 264 39.14 -16.61 -47.04
N LEU A 265 38.74 -16.30 -45.80
CA LEU A 265 38.80 -14.93 -45.27
C LEU A 265 40.20 -14.54 -44.78
N PHE A 266 41.13 -15.49 -44.72
CA PHE A 266 42.54 -15.23 -44.38
C PHE A 266 43.42 -14.90 -45.59
N ASP A 267 42.84 -14.79 -46.78
CA ASP A 267 43.50 -14.27 -47.99
C ASP A 267 43.90 -12.78 -47.78
N ASP A 268 43.12 -12.01 -47.01
CA ASP A 268 43.62 -10.77 -46.41
C ASP A 268 44.59 -11.14 -45.27
N ALA A 269 45.90 -10.99 -45.55
CA ALA A 269 47.00 -11.25 -44.62
C ALA A 269 46.85 -10.53 -43.27
N SER A 270 46.13 -9.39 -43.21
CA SER A 270 45.91 -8.64 -41.98
C SER A 270 44.74 -9.14 -41.12
N VAL A 271 43.93 -10.10 -41.59
CA VAL A 271 42.91 -10.78 -40.76
C VAL A 271 43.61 -11.69 -39.75
N GLY A 272 43.37 -11.41 -38.47
CA GLY A 272 43.90 -12.19 -37.35
C GLY A 272 42.97 -13.33 -36.93
N PHE A 273 41.66 -13.09 -36.93
CA PHE A 273 40.64 -14.10 -36.62
C PHE A 273 39.31 -13.89 -37.37
N VAL A 274 38.57 -14.99 -37.50
CA VAL A 274 37.23 -15.07 -38.09
C VAL A 274 36.28 -15.64 -37.04
N GLN A 275 35.21 -14.90 -36.70
CA GLN A 275 34.15 -15.35 -35.79
C GLN A 275 32.89 -15.72 -36.59
N ALA A 276 32.31 -16.90 -36.33
CA ALA A 276 30.97 -17.26 -36.78
C ALA A 276 29.92 -16.89 -35.73
N ARG A 277 28.66 -16.78 -36.14
CA ARG A 277 27.55 -16.44 -35.25
C ARG A 277 27.10 -17.63 -34.41
N TRP A 278 26.80 -17.41 -33.13
CA TRP A 278 26.17 -18.42 -32.30
C TRP A 278 24.68 -18.64 -32.67
N GLY A 279 24.26 -19.89 -32.66
CA GLY A 279 22.85 -20.31 -32.68
C GLY A 279 22.49 -21.01 -31.37
N HIS A 280 21.25 -21.45 -31.22
CA HIS A 280 20.72 -21.97 -29.96
C HIS A 280 20.03 -23.31 -30.18
N LEU A 281 20.48 -24.38 -29.51
CA LEU A 281 19.87 -25.72 -29.61
C LEU A 281 18.56 -25.83 -28.83
N ASP A 282 18.42 -25.08 -27.73
CA ASP A 282 17.34 -25.22 -26.74
C ASP A 282 16.56 -23.91 -26.51
N GLU A 283 16.56 -22.97 -27.46
CA GLU A 283 15.81 -21.71 -27.32
C GLU A 283 14.30 -21.91 -27.09
N ASP A 284 13.72 -23.01 -27.60
CA ASP A 284 12.30 -23.36 -27.40
C ASP A 284 12.07 -24.32 -26.21
N TYR A 285 13.11 -24.70 -25.45
CA TYR A 285 12.96 -25.51 -24.23
C TYR A 285 12.16 -24.77 -23.14
N SER A 286 12.37 -23.46 -23.00
CA SER A 286 11.71 -22.64 -21.97
C SER A 286 11.66 -21.16 -22.33
N LEU A 287 10.83 -20.38 -21.64
CA LEU A 287 10.89 -18.91 -21.76
C LEU A 287 12.25 -18.35 -21.30
N PHE A 288 12.91 -18.99 -20.33
CA PHE A 288 14.20 -18.52 -19.82
C PHE A 288 15.35 -18.73 -20.82
N THR A 289 15.41 -19.89 -21.48
CA THR A 289 16.37 -20.16 -22.56
C THR A 289 16.07 -19.29 -23.78
N ARG A 290 14.79 -19.05 -24.11
CA ARG A 290 14.42 -18.07 -25.15
C ARG A 290 14.89 -16.64 -24.87
N LEU A 291 14.85 -16.18 -23.62
CA LEU A 291 15.33 -14.83 -23.25
C LEU A 291 16.85 -14.74 -23.31
N GLN A 292 17.57 -15.81 -22.92
CA GLN A 292 19.02 -15.91 -23.14
C GLN A 292 19.37 -15.88 -24.63
N ALA A 293 18.67 -16.65 -25.46
CA ALA A 293 18.82 -16.62 -26.92
C ALA A 293 18.60 -15.22 -27.51
N MET A 294 17.60 -14.46 -27.04
CA MET A 294 17.39 -13.07 -27.46
C MET A 294 18.52 -12.13 -27.04
N ALA A 295 19.09 -12.32 -25.84
CA ALA A 295 20.20 -11.51 -25.36
C ALA A 295 21.48 -11.73 -26.18
N ILE A 296 21.76 -12.99 -26.51
CA ILE A 296 22.93 -13.38 -27.33
C ILE A 296 22.71 -13.01 -28.80
N ASP A 297 21.50 -13.21 -29.35
CA ASP A 297 21.14 -12.75 -30.70
C ASP A 297 21.38 -11.24 -30.87
N PHE A 298 21.17 -10.41 -29.84
CA PHE A 298 21.49 -8.98 -29.89
C PHE A 298 22.99 -8.69 -29.96
N HIS A 299 23.80 -9.37 -29.13
CA HIS A 299 25.25 -9.23 -29.20
C HIS A 299 25.77 -9.57 -30.60
N PHE A 300 25.34 -10.68 -31.19
CA PHE A 300 25.81 -11.14 -32.50
C PHE A 300 25.20 -10.37 -33.70
N LEU A 301 23.88 -10.11 -33.72
CA LEU A 301 23.19 -9.50 -34.87
C LEU A 301 23.12 -7.96 -34.82
N VAL A 302 23.44 -7.33 -33.68
CA VAL A 302 23.50 -5.87 -33.58
C VAL A 302 24.91 -5.40 -33.24
N GLU A 303 25.46 -5.78 -32.09
CA GLU A 303 26.76 -5.25 -31.66
C GLU A 303 27.91 -5.72 -32.56
N GLN A 304 28.15 -7.03 -32.64
CA GLN A 304 29.31 -7.61 -33.30
C GLN A 304 29.28 -7.37 -34.82
N ALA A 305 28.09 -7.49 -35.42
CA ALA A 305 27.83 -7.12 -36.81
C ALA A 305 28.24 -5.67 -37.14
N VAL A 306 27.88 -4.71 -36.29
CA VAL A 306 28.24 -3.29 -36.48
C VAL A 306 29.70 -3.02 -36.10
N ARG A 307 30.24 -3.70 -35.08
CA ARG A 307 31.65 -3.56 -34.68
C ARG A 307 32.59 -3.98 -35.79
N SER A 308 32.42 -5.17 -36.36
CA SER A 308 33.25 -5.65 -37.48
C SER A 308 33.08 -4.76 -38.72
N SER A 309 31.84 -4.54 -39.18
CA SER A 309 31.57 -3.78 -40.42
C SER A 309 31.90 -2.28 -40.37
N ALA A 310 32.05 -1.68 -39.17
CA ALA A 310 32.53 -0.32 -38.98
C ALA A 310 34.02 -0.21 -38.62
N GLY A 311 34.72 -1.34 -38.45
CA GLY A 311 36.12 -1.41 -38.01
C GLY A 311 36.34 -0.96 -36.55
N TYR A 312 35.39 -1.22 -35.67
CA TYR A 312 35.55 -1.09 -34.22
C TYR A 312 36.12 -2.39 -33.62
N PHE A 313 36.69 -2.29 -32.42
CA PHE A 313 37.23 -3.46 -31.75
C PHE A 313 36.12 -4.50 -31.50
N THR A 314 36.37 -5.70 -31.97
CA THR A 314 35.46 -6.84 -31.98
C THR A 314 36.05 -7.96 -31.13
N ASN A 315 35.23 -8.69 -30.39
CA ASN A 315 35.65 -9.87 -29.64
C ASN A 315 35.57 -11.14 -30.50
N PHE A 316 36.59 -11.98 -30.41
CA PHE A 316 36.39 -13.42 -30.46
C PHE A 316 35.73 -13.85 -29.15
N THR A 317 34.77 -14.76 -29.24
CA THR A 317 33.90 -15.21 -28.13
C THR A 317 34.34 -16.53 -27.52
N GLY A 318 35.60 -16.90 -27.72
CA GLY A 318 36.22 -18.09 -27.15
C GLY A 318 35.94 -19.39 -27.91
N THR A 319 35.02 -19.38 -28.87
CA THR A 319 34.51 -20.56 -29.58
C THR A 319 33.87 -20.15 -30.91
N ALA A 320 33.55 -21.12 -31.77
CA ALA A 320 32.88 -20.93 -33.05
C ALA A 320 33.62 -19.98 -34.01
N GLY A 321 34.95 -20.09 -34.07
CA GLY A 321 35.78 -19.27 -34.95
C GLY A 321 37.16 -19.86 -35.22
N VAL A 322 37.90 -19.20 -36.09
CA VAL A 322 39.26 -19.58 -36.54
C VAL A 322 40.21 -18.42 -36.28
N TRP A 323 41.43 -18.73 -35.88
CA TRP A 323 42.54 -17.78 -35.70
C TRP A 323 43.68 -18.10 -36.66
N ARG A 324 44.33 -17.06 -37.20
CA ARG A 324 45.66 -17.17 -37.80
C ARG A 324 46.68 -17.34 -36.68
N ARG A 325 47.48 -18.41 -36.72
CA ARG A 325 48.46 -18.75 -35.67
C ARG A 325 49.39 -17.58 -35.32
N THR A 326 49.93 -16.91 -36.34
CA THR A 326 50.87 -15.79 -36.15
C THR A 326 50.26 -14.58 -35.45
N SER A 327 48.93 -14.39 -35.51
CA SER A 327 48.26 -13.30 -34.78
C SER A 327 48.09 -13.60 -33.30
N ILE A 328 47.92 -14.89 -32.93
CA ILE A 328 47.98 -15.33 -31.53
C ILE A 328 49.39 -15.11 -30.99
N GLU A 329 50.42 -15.50 -31.75
CA GLU A 329 51.82 -15.43 -31.33
C GLU A 329 52.31 -13.98 -31.18
N ASP A 330 52.06 -13.10 -32.17
CA ASP A 330 52.35 -11.66 -32.09
C ASP A 330 51.61 -10.95 -30.95
N ALA A 331 50.34 -11.31 -30.71
CA ALA A 331 49.56 -10.78 -29.58
C ALA A 331 50.12 -11.18 -28.19
N GLY A 332 51.10 -12.11 -28.12
CA GLY A 332 51.68 -12.63 -26.89
C GLY A 332 51.00 -13.88 -26.34
N GLY A 333 50.30 -14.65 -27.18
CA GLY A 333 49.73 -15.96 -26.86
C GLY A 333 48.43 -15.94 -26.03
N TRP A 334 47.92 -17.14 -25.74
CA TRP A 334 46.84 -17.33 -24.77
C TRP A 334 47.32 -16.99 -23.35
N SER A 335 46.51 -16.29 -22.57
CA SER A 335 46.89 -15.83 -21.23
C SER A 335 45.74 -16.01 -20.24
N ALA A 336 46.04 -16.60 -19.07
CA ALA A 336 45.10 -16.80 -17.97
C ALA A 336 45.00 -15.59 -17.01
N ARG A 337 45.43 -14.40 -17.45
CA ARG A 337 45.44 -13.17 -16.65
C ARG A 337 44.03 -12.61 -16.33
N THR A 338 43.02 -13.08 -17.06
CA THR A 338 41.59 -12.79 -16.82
C THR A 338 40.76 -14.09 -16.92
N LEU A 339 39.50 -14.07 -16.48
CA LEU A 339 38.54 -15.18 -16.68
C LEU A 339 37.85 -15.18 -18.07
N THR A 340 38.33 -14.34 -19.00
CA THR A 340 37.87 -14.21 -20.40
C THR A 340 39.11 -13.99 -21.28
N GLU A 341 39.86 -15.06 -21.49
CA GLU A 341 41.10 -15.09 -22.27
C GLU A 341 40.89 -14.69 -23.75
N ASP A 342 39.66 -14.89 -24.22
CA ASP A 342 39.15 -14.64 -25.57
C ASP A 342 39.00 -13.14 -25.86
N LEU A 343 38.29 -12.41 -25.00
CA LEU A 343 38.18 -10.95 -25.04
C LEU A 343 39.56 -10.31 -24.89
N ASP A 344 40.41 -10.88 -24.02
CA ASP A 344 41.76 -10.38 -23.76
C ASP A 344 42.68 -10.47 -24.98
N ILE A 345 42.78 -11.65 -25.61
CA ILE A 345 43.62 -11.82 -26.80
C ILE A 345 43.07 -11.06 -28.02
N SER A 346 41.75 -10.98 -28.16
CA SER A 346 41.09 -10.18 -29.21
C SER A 346 41.58 -8.74 -29.21
N TYR A 347 41.58 -8.10 -28.04
CA TYR A 347 42.01 -6.72 -27.90
C TYR A 347 43.53 -6.57 -28.06
N ARG A 348 44.34 -7.53 -27.58
CA ARG A 348 45.79 -7.51 -27.81
C ARG A 348 46.15 -7.59 -29.30
N ALA A 349 45.52 -8.48 -30.06
CA ALA A 349 45.73 -8.60 -31.50
C ALA A 349 45.32 -7.31 -32.25
N GLN A 350 44.16 -6.73 -31.92
CA GLN A 350 43.70 -5.48 -32.56
C GLN A 350 44.54 -4.26 -32.17
N LEU A 351 45.15 -4.23 -30.97
CA LEU A 351 46.15 -3.23 -30.59
C LEU A 351 47.49 -3.38 -31.35
N ARG A 352 47.77 -4.55 -31.93
CA ARG A 352 48.87 -4.78 -32.89
C ARG A 352 48.50 -4.55 -34.36
N GLY A 353 47.23 -4.20 -34.63
CA GLY A 353 46.73 -3.88 -35.98
C GLY A 353 46.06 -5.03 -36.72
N TRP A 354 45.96 -6.23 -36.13
CA TRP A 354 45.22 -7.35 -36.73
C TRP A 354 43.72 -7.04 -36.82
N LYS A 355 43.12 -7.33 -37.97
CA LYS A 355 41.68 -7.12 -38.22
C LYS A 355 40.84 -8.33 -37.74
N PRO A 356 39.64 -8.10 -37.18
CA PRO A 356 38.63 -9.12 -36.98
C PRO A 356 37.74 -9.28 -38.23
N ALA A 357 37.38 -10.52 -38.55
CA ALA A 357 36.31 -10.82 -39.51
C ALA A 357 35.13 -11.49 -38.78
N TYR A 358 33.89 -11.21 -39.23
CA TYR A 358 32.67 -11.79 -38.65
C TYR A 358 31.71 -12.26 -39.74
N VAL A 359 31.21 -13.49 -39.61
CA VAL A 359 30.34 -14.18 -40.59
C VAL A 359 28.96 -14.42 -39.99
N GLU A 360 28.06 -13.46 -40.20
CA GLU A 360 26.71 -13.42 -39.59
C GLU A 360 25.78 -14.56 -40.06
N ASP A 361 25.97 -15.06 -41.29
CA ASP A 361 25.21 -16.14 -41.91
C ASP A 361 25.78 -17.55 -41.66
N LEU A 362 26.98 -17.66 -41.06
CA LEU A 362 27.54 -18.93 -40.61
C LEU A 362 27.13 -19.12 -39.14
N VAL A 363 26.32 -20.15 -38.88
CA VAL A 363 25.69 -20.36 -37.57
C VAL A 363 26.23 -21.63 -36.92
N VAL A 364 26.71 -21.51 -35.68
CA VAL A 364 27.17 -22.64 -34.85
C VAL A 364 26.29 -22.71 -33.60
N PRO A 365 25.36 -23.68 -33.49
CA PRO A 365 24.50 -23.80 -32.31
C PRO A 365 25.23 -24.19 -31.01
N GLU A 366 24.89 -23.51 -29.91
CA GLU A 366 25.27 -23.81 -28.52
C GLU A 366 24.11 -24.43 -27.72
N GLU A 367 24.38 -24.89 -26.49
CA GLU A 367 23.35 -25.31 -25.52
C GLU A 367 23.29 -24.35 -24.33
N LEU A 368 22.14 -23.72 -24.08
CA LEU A 368 22.00 -22.66 -23.09
C LEU A 368 21.86 -23.19 -21.64
N PRO A 369 22.20 -22.39 -20.63
CA PRO A 369 21.88 -22.68 -19.23
C PRO A 369 20.36 -22.81 -18.95
N VAL A 370 19.89 -24.06 -18.83
CA VAL A 370 18.49 -24.40 -18.52
C VAL A 370 18.02 -24.11 -17.09
N SER A 371 18.89 -23.53 -16.23
CA SER A 371 18.58 -23.14 -14.85
C SER A 371 19.20 -21.78 -14.50
N ILE A 372 18.51 -21.02 -13.66
CA ILE A 372 18.96 -19.68 -13.25
C ILE A 372 20.29 -19.73 -12.48
N ASP A 373 20.52 -20.79 -11.68
CA ASP A 373 21.77 -20.95 -10.93
C ASP A 373 22.96 -21.28 -11.84
N ALA A 374 22.76 -21.98 -12.96
CA ALA A 374 23.80 -22.18 -13.98
C ALA A 374 24.10 -20.89 -14.74
N TYR A 375 23.06 -20.12 -15.11
CA TYR A 375 23.20 -18.80 -15.72
C TYR A 375 23.92 -17.81 -14.77
N ARG A 376 23.57 -17.78 -13.47
CA ARG A 376 24.23 -16.93 -12.46
C ARG A 376 25.74 -17.21 -12.39
N ARG A 377 26.15 -18.48 -12.50
CA ARG A 377 27.57 -18.90 -12.60
C ARG A 377 28.23 -18.40 -13.88
N GLN A 378 27.62 -18.62 -15.05
CA GLN A 378 28.14 -18.17 -16.35
C GLN A 378 28.34 -16.65 -16.39
N GLN A 379 27.29 -15.88 -16.06
CA GLN A 379 27.31 -14.42 -16.04
C GLN A 379 28.28 -13.87 -14.99
N SER A 380 28.43 -14.52 -13.83
CA SER A 380 29.43 -14.10 -12.84
C SER A 380 30.86 -14.27 -13.34
N ARG A 381 31.14 -15.30 -14.16
CA ARG A 381 32.47 -15.52 -14.76
C ARG A 381 32.75 -14.49 -15.85
N TRP A 382 31.80 -14.32 -16.79
CA TRP A 382 31.91 -13.35 -17.88
C TRP A 382 32.08 -11.92 -17.35
N ALA A 383 31.27 -11.48 -16.38
CA ALA A 383 31.40 -10.15 -15.78
C ALA A 383 32.76 -9.92 -15.11
N THR A 384 33.23 -10.86 -14.26
CA THR A 384 34.55 -10.73 -13.59
C THR A 384 35.69 -10.69 -14.62
N GLY A 385 35.66 -11.56 -15.64
CA GLY A 385 36.65 -11.54 -16.72
C GLY A 385 36.64 -10.24 -17.52
N SER A 386 35.46 -9.75 -17.93
CA SER A 386 35.33 -8.49 -18.66
C SER A 386 35.85 -7.29 -17.87
N PHE A 387 35.58 -7.21 -16.56
CA PHE A 387 36.16 -6.15 -15.72
C PHE A 387 37.69 -6.25 -15.58
N GLN A 388 38.24 -7.47 -15.44
CA GLN A 388 39.70 -7.68 -15.45
C GLN A 388 40.32 -7.25 -16.80
N SER A 389 39.70 -7.63 -17.91
CA SER A 389 40.07 -7.17 -19.25
C SER A 389 39.96 -5.64 -19.36
N ALA A 390 38.93 -5.00 -18.79
CA ALA A 390 38.79 -3.55 -18.77
C ALA A 390 39.94 -2.86 -18.03
N TYR A 391 40.29 -3.32 -16.83
CA TYR A 391 41.41 -2.76 -16.06
C TYR A 391 42.75 -2.86 -16.81
N LEU A 392 43.00 -3.97 -17.51
CA LEU A 392 44.25 -4.21 -18.24
C LEU A 392 44.31 -3.51 -19.61
N LEU A 393 43.18 -3.36 -20.30
CA LEU A 393 43.16 -2.96 -21.72
C LEU A 393 42.64 -1.54 -21.97
N LEU A 394 41.86 -0.95 -21.06
CA LEU A 394 41.31 0.40 -21.29
C LEU A 394 42.42 1.46 -21.40
N GLY A 395 43.45 1.39 -20.55
CA GLY A 395 44.63 2.26 -20.64
C GLY A 395 45.36 2.16 -21.99
N PRO A 396 45.79 0.96 -22.43
CA PRO A 396 46.33 0.73 -23.77
C PRO A 396 45.43 1.21 -24.91
N VAL A 397 44.12 0.93 -24.87
CA VAL A 397 43.14 1.41 -25.87
C VAL A 397 43.13 2.93 -25.97
N MET A 398 43.05 3.63 -24.84
CA MET A 398 43.02 5.10 -24.81
C MET A 398 44.35 5.73 -25.27
N ARG A 399 45.49 5.06 -25.05
CA ARG A 399 46.82 5.50 -25.53
C ARG A 399 47.12 5.13 -26.98
N SER A 400 46.41 4.16 -27.57
CA SER A 400 46.63 3.74 -28.96
C SER A 400 46.41 4.87 -29.98
N PRO A 401 46.95 4.80 -31.21
CA PRO A 401 46.68 5.76 -32.28
C PRO A 401 45.25 5.64 -32.87
N SER A 402 44.36 4.85 -32.27
CA SER A 402 43.01 4.61 -32.77
C SER A 402 42.15 5.88 -32.81
N ARG A 403 41.40 6.06 -33.92
CA ARG A 403 40.37 7.11 -34.08
C ARG A 403 39.40 7.17 -32.88
N PRO A 404 38.96 8.36 -32.40
CA PRO A 404 38.20 8.49 -31.14
C PRO A 404 36.95 7.60 -31.03
N ALA A 405 36.22 7.39 -32.13
CA ALA A 405 35.06 6.51 -32.15
C ALA A 405 35.40 5.04 -31.84
N VAL A 406 36.59 4.55 -32.24
CA VAL A 406 37.07 3.20 -31.84
C VAL A 406 37.35 3.17 -30.35
N LYS A 407 38.03 4.20 -29.80
CA LYS A 407 38.32 4.29 -28.37
C LYS A 407 37.04 4.28 -27.52
N PHE A 408 36.04 5.07 -27.90
CA PHE A 408 34.73 5.09 -27.25
C PHE A 408 34.02 3.73 -27.34
N GLN A 409 33.89 3.15 -28.55
CA GLN A 409 33.23 1.85 -28.73
C GLN A 409 33.93 0.71 -28.00
N ALA A 410 35.26 0.75 -27.90
CA ALA A 410 36.07 -0.22 -27.18
C ALA A 410 35.93 -0.06 -25.66
N ALA A 411 35.87 1.17 -25.14
CA ALA A 411 35.64 1.46 -23.72
C ALA A 411 34.24 1.04 -23.27
N VAL A 412 33.19 1.42 -24.02
CA VAL A 412 31.80 1.04 -23.74
C VAL A 412 31.62 -0.49 -23.75
N HIS A 413 32.34 -1.21 -24.61
CA HIS A 413 32.31 -2.66 -24.67
C HIS A 413 32.98 -3.33 -23.45
N LEU A 414 34.21 -2.92 -23.12
CA LEU A 414 34.94 -3.42 -21.94
C LEU A 414 34.18 -3.15 -20.63
N LEU A 415 33.45 -2.03 -20.56
CA LEU A 415 32.69 -1.61 -19.38
C LEU A 415 31.21 -1.99 -19.42
N ALA A 416 30.74 -2.78 -20.40
CA ALA A 416 29.30 -3.03 -20.59
C ALA A 416 28.63 -3.72 -19.38
N TYR A 417 29.34 -4.64 -18.71
CA TYR A 417 28.88 -5.26 -17.46
C TYR A 417 28.76 -4.26 -16.28
N GLY A 418 29.34 -3.07 -16.39
CA GLY A 418 29.24 -1.99 -15.39
C GLY A 418 27.84 -1.37 -15.28
N VAL A 419 26.96 -1.58 -16.25
CA VAL A 419 25.57 -1.10 -16.24
C VAL A 419 24.80 -1.63 -15.03
N GLY A 420 24.90 -2.93 -14.73
CA GLY A 420 24.20 -3.55 -13.59
C GLY A 420 24.59 -2.93 -12.24
N PRO A 421 25.90 -2.84 -11.90
CA PRO A 421 26.37 -2.16 -10.69
C PRO A 421 26.01 -0.67 -10.63
N VAL A 422 26.09 0.05 -11.76
CA VAL A 422 25.71 1.48 -11.84
C VAL A 422 24.23 1.68 -11.55
N MET A 423 23.35 0.85 -12.11
CA MET A 423 21.91 0.90 -11.84
C MET A 423 21.56 0.50 -10.40
N LEU A 424 22.26 -0.50 -9.84
CA LEU A 424 22.08 -0.91 -8.45
C LEU A 424 22.53 0.19 -7.46
N LEU A 425 23.54 0.98 -7.81
CA LEU A 425 23.96 2.15 -7.04
C LEU A 425 22.88 3.25 -7.04
N GLN A 426 22.19 3.48 -8.17
CA GLN A 426 21.04 4.41 -8.21
C GLN A 426 19.92 3.96 -7.27
N LEU A 427 19.55 2.67 -7.32
CA LEU A 427 18.55 2.09 -6.42
C LEU A 427 18.94 2.28 -4.95
N ALA A 428 20.22 2.13 -4.60
CA ALA A 428 20.72 2.31 -3.24
C ALA A 428 20.73 3.79 -2.77
N CYS A 429 20.77 4.76 -3.70
CA CYS A 429 20.67 6.19 -3.39
C CYS A 429 19.22 6.66 -3.18
N TYR A 430 18.22 6.00 -3.79
CA TYR A 430 16.83 6.43 -3.72
C TYR A 430 16.20 6.49 -2.30
N PRO A 431 16.50 5.61 -1.32
CA PRO A 431 15.96 5.77 0.04
C PRO A 431 16.48 7.05 0.70
N LEU A 432 17.75 7.40 0.45
CA LEU A 432 18.38 8.61 0.96
C LEU A 432 17.73 9.86 0.34
N LEU A 433 17.43 9.82 -0.97
CA LEU A 433 16.72 10.91 -1.64
C LEU A 433 15.28 11.09 -1.13
N LEU A 434 14.53 10.01 -0.94
CA LEU A 434 13.18 10.08 -0.37
C LEU A 434 13.19 10.59 1.08
N LEU A 435 14.22 10.28 1.87
CA LEU A 435 14.38 10.79 3.24
C LEU A 435 14.85 12.25 3.29
N SER A 436 15.68 12.70 2.36
CA SER A 436 16.24 14.06 2.35
C SER A 436 15.38 15.09 1.59
N PHE A 437 14.58 14.65 0.61
CA PHE A 437 13.78 15.49 -0.28
C PHE A 437 12.31 15.01 -0.44
N GLY A 438 11.81 14.20 0.50
CA GLY A 438 10.40 13.77 0.53
C GLY A 438 9.46 14.67 1.33
N GLY A 439 9.94 15.83 1.81
CA GLY A 439 9.17 16.75 2.66
C GLY A 439 8.27 17.70 1.85
N PRO A 440 7.11 18.13 2.37
CA PRO A 440 6.25 19.11 1.70
C PRO A 440 7.02 20.39 1.35
N GLY A 441 7.04 20.76 0.06
CA GLY A 441 7.71 21.95 -0.46
C GLY A 441 9.18 21.75 -0.91
N LEU A 442 9.79 20.58 -0.67
CA LEU A 442 11.15 20.26 -1.13
C LEU A 442 11.12 19.29 -2.31
N HIS A 443 10.68 19.77 -3.47
CA HIS A 443 10.67 18.95 -4.68
C HIS A 443 12.09 18.63 -5.17
N LEU A 444 12.28 17.40 -5.69
CA LEU A 444 13.47 17.06 -6.49
C LEU A 444 13.58 18.08 -7.65
N PRO A 445 14.72 18.75 -7.86
CA PRO A 445 14.79 19.90 -8.77
C PRO A 445 14.29 19.60 -10.19
N TRP A 446 13.54 20.53 -10.77
CA TRP A 446 12.75 20.36 -12.01
C TRP A 446 13.54 19.76 -13.20
N TYR A 447 14.83 20.09 -13.33
CA TYR A 447 15.71 19.53 -14.36
C TYR A 447 15.92 18.01 -14.27
N LEU A 448 15.60 17.36 -13.15
CA LEU A 448 15.58 15.90 -13.01
C LEU A 448 14.27 15.25 -13.48
N ALA A 449 13.18 16.01 -13.63
CA ALA A 449 11.92 15.51 -14.18
C ALA A 449 11.95 15.46 -15.71
N ASP A 450 12.41 16.52 -16.38
CA ASP A 450 12.50 16.51 -17.86
C ASP A 450 13.56 15.53 -18.37
N SER A 451 14.67 15.39 -17.65
CA SER A 451 15.69 14.38 -17.97
C SER A 451 15.23 12.95 -17.67
N ALA A 452 14.19 12.75 -16.83
CA ALA A 452 13.56 11.44 -16.65
C ALA A 452 12.90 10.94 -17.94
N SER A 453 12.17 11.80 -18.65
CA SER A 453 11.53 11.46 -19.94
C SER A 453 12.56 11.03 -21.00
N VAL A 454 13.70 11.73 -21.03
CA VAL A 454 14.84 11.41 -21.90
C VAL A 454 15.51 10.09 -21.46
N ALA A 455 15.67 9.85 -20.16
CA ALA A 455 16.19 8.60 -19.62
C ALA A 455 15.27 7.40 -19.86
N ILE A 456 13.94 7.58 -19.83
CA ILE A 456 12.94 6.55 -20.19
C ILE A 456 13.07 6.21 -21.68
N ALA A 457 13.10 7.21 -22.56
CA ALA A 457 13.25 7.01 -24.00
C ALA A 457 14.53 6.23 -24.34
N VAL A 458 15.63 6.52 -23.64
CA VAL A 458 16.90 5.79 -23.80
C VAL A 458 16.91 4.43 -23.11
N GLY A 459 16.21 4.27 -21.98
CA GLY A 459 16.03 2.99 -21.27
C GLY A 459 15.23 1.95 -22.07
N VAL A 460 14.38 2.39 -23.00
CA VAL A 460 13.68 1.52 -23.96
C VAL A 460 14.64 0.98 -25.06
N THR A 461 15.82 1.58 -25.25
CA THR A 461 16.74 1.22 -26.34
C THR A 461 17.14 -0.27 -26.42
N PRO A 462 17.50 -0.97 -25.32
CA PRO A 462 17.83 -2.40 -25.41
C PRO A 462 16.68 -3.24 -25.97
N TRP A 463 15.42 -2.86 -25.69
CA TRP A 463 14.23 -3.52 -26.24
C TRP A 463 14.10 -3.33 -27.76
N LEU A 464 14.36 -2.10 -28.25
CA LEU A 464 14.47 -1.84 -29.70
C LEU A 464 15.61 -2.66 -30.32
N GLY A 465 16.73 -2.79 -29.61
CA GLY A 465 17.86 -3.64 -29.98
C GLY A 465 17.50 -5.11 -30.12
N PHE A 466 16.84 -5.70 -29.12
CA PHE A 466 16.38 -7.10 -29.16
C PHE A 466 15.33 -7.33 -30.28
N VAL A 467 14.43 -6.37 -30.51
CA VAL A 467 13.47 -6.42 -31.63
C VAL A 467 14.20 -6.38 -32.98
N ALA A 468 15.20 -5.50 -33.14
CA ALA A 468 16.03 -5.42 -34.33
C ALA A 468 16.87 -6.70 -34.55
N ALA A 469 17.37 -7.32 -33.48
CA ALA A 469 18.07 -8.60 -33.57
C ALA A 469 17.13 -9.71 -34.09
N GLN A 470 15.89 -9.79 -33.58
CA GLN A 470 14.93 -10.78 -34.07
C GLN A 470 14.47 -10.50 -35.52
N THR A 471 14.33 -9.23 -35.95
CA THR A 471 14.03 -8.94 -37.38
C THR A 471 15.21 -9.30 -38.29
N ARG A 472 16.45 -9.01 -37.89
CA ARG A 472 17.65 -9.45 -38.62
C ARG A 472 17.79 -10.98 -38.67
N ARG A 473 17.33 -11.69 -37.65
CA ARG A 473 17.21 -13.16 -37.64
C ARG A 473 16.09 -13.71 -38.55
N GLY A 474 15.42 -12.85 -39.34
CA GLY A 474 14.33 -13.22 -40.24
C GLY A 474 12.99 -13.47 -39.54
N ARG A 475 12.87 -13.17 -38.25
CA ARG A 475 11.61 -13.30 -37.49
C ARG A 475 10.80 -12.01 -37.58
N ARG A 476 9.48 -12.10 -37.41
CA ARG A 476 8.60 -10.92 -37.40
C ARG A 476 8.91 -10.06 -36.16
N TRP A 477 8.85 -8.73 -36.27
CA TRP A 477 9.28 -7.80 -35.20
C TRP A 477 8.69 -8.13 -33.82
N TRP A 478 7.42 -8.50 -33.77
CA TRP A 478 6.73 -8.82 -32.52
C TRP A 478 7.23 -10.10 -31.83
N SER A 479 8.02 -10.94 -32.50
CA SER A 479 8.68 -12.09 -31.87
C SER A 479 9.70 -11.68 -30.80
N GLY A 480 10.23 -10.45 -30.91
CA GLY A 480 11.11 -9.81 -29.92
C GLY A 480 10.38 -9.08 -28.79
N LEU A 481 9.05 -8.93 -28.82
CA LEU A 481 8.29 -8.30 -27.72
C LEU A 481 8.65 -8.86 -26.34
N PRO A 482 8.78 -10.19 -26.11
CA PRO A 482 9.10 -10.75 -24.79
C PRO A 482 10.42 -10.25 -24.18
N SER A 483 11.31 -9.66 -24.97
CA SER A 483 12.62 -9.19 -24.52
C SER A 483 12.59 -8.02 -23.52
N PHE A 484 11.42 -7.43 -23.23
CA PHE A 484 11.29 -6.55 -22.05
C PHE A 484 11.63 -7.32 -20.75
N LEU A 485 11.37 -8.63 -20.73
CA LEU A 485 11.77 -9.53 -19.64
C LEU A 485 13.29 -9.69 -19.54
N CYS A 486 14.07 -9.44 -20.60
CA CYS A 486 15.53 -9.45 -20.54
C CYS A 486 16.06 -8.30 -19.67
N GLN A 487 15.40 -7.13 -19.67
CA GLN A 487 15.76 -6.03 -18.75
C GLN A 487 15.42 -6.39 -17.30
N ILE A 488 14.27 -7.00 -17.05
CA ILE A 488 13.86 -7.47 -15.72
C ILE A 488 14.83 -8.52 -15.16
N VAL A 489 15.20 -9.53 -15.97
CA VAL A 489 16.23 -10.51 -15.59
C VAL A 489 17.59 -9.84 -15.40
N GLY A 490 17.97 -8.88 -16.25
CA GLY A 490 19.19 -8.09 -16.10
C GLY A 490 19.26 -7.30 -14.79
N ALA A 491 18.16 -6.64 -14.40
CA ALA A 491 18.03 -5.92 -13.14
C ALA A 491 18.16 -6.88 -11.93
N GLY A 492 17.52 -8.05 -11.99
CA GLY A 492 17.69 -9.09 -10.95
C GLY A 492 19.10 -9.65 -10.86
N MET A 493 19.84 -9.69 -11.99
CA MET A 493 21.24 -10.13 -12.06
C MET A 493 22.24 -9.05 -11.62
N SER A 494 21.80 -7.81 -11.37
CA SER A 494 22.67 -6.68 -10.99
C SER A 494 23.54 -6.97 -9.77
N ALA A 495 22.99 -7.57 -8.70
CA ALA A 495 23.73 -7.95 -7.50
C ALA A 495 24.81 -8.99 -7.81
N ASN A 496 24.55 -9.94 -8.72
CA ASN A 496 25.56 -10.90 -9.15
C ASN A 496 26.67 -10.22 -9.97
N THR A 497 26.36 -9.22 -10.80
CA THR A 497 27.39 -8.42 -11.50
C THR A 497 28.17 -7.48 -10.58
N ALA A 498 27.55 -6.93 -9.52
CA ALA A 498 28.24 -6.13 -8.50
C ALA A 498 29.20 -7.00 -7.66
N LEU A 499 28.77 -8.21 -7.29
CA LEU A 499 29.66 -9.20 -6.67
C LEU A 499 30.77 -9.69 -7.62
N ALA A 500 30.52 -9.68 -8.94
CA ALA A 500 31.54 -9.99 -9.94
C ALA A 500 32.58 -8.87 -10.08
N LEU A 501 32.14 -7.60 -10.01
CA LEU A 501 32.98 -6.40 -9.97
C LEU A 501 33.86 -6.34 -8.71
N ALA A 502 33.30 -6.69 -7.55
CA ALA A 502 34.06 -6.77 -6.29
C ALA A 502 35.16 -7.86 -6.33
N ARG A 503 34.97 -8.92 -7.13
CA ARG A 503 35.98 -9.98 -7.31
C ARG A 503 37.05 -9.63 -8.33
N SER A 504 36.73 -8.90 -9.41
CA SER A 504 37.68 -8.58 -10.49
C SER A 504 38.86 -7.70 -10.06
N VAL A 505 38.77 -7.04 -8.90
CA VAL A 505 39.89 -6.31 -8.28
C VAL A 505 41.06 -7.24 -7.94
N ARG A 506 40.82 -8.56 -7.76
CA ARG A 506 41.87 -9.57 -7.61
C ARG A 506 42.29 -10.09 -9.00
N PRO A 507 43.60 -10.17 -9.31
CA PRO A 507 44.08 -10.81 -10.54
C PRO A 507 43.69 -12.29 -10.63
N GLY A 508 43.37 -12.77 -11.84
CA GLY A 508 43.00 -14.17 -12.08
C GLY A 508 41.72 -14.62 -11.37
N GLY A 509 41.61 -15.91 -11.06
CA GLY A 509 40.47 -16.49 -10.36
C GLY A 509 40.25 -17.96 -10.72
N VAL A 510 39.34 -18.64 -10.02
CA VAL A 510 38.99 -20.04 -10.31
C VAL A 510 37.91 -20.09 -11.40
N PHE A 511 38.19 -20.79 -12.50
CA PHE A 511 37.19 -21.06 -13.53
C PHE A 511 36.16 -22.07 -13.01
N VAL A 512 34.96 -21.60 -12.67
CA VAL A 512 33.82 -22.46 -12.32
C VAL A 512 33.04 -22.80 -13.59
N ARG A 513 32.97 -24.09 -13.95
CA ARG A 513 32.28 -24.55 -15.16
C ARG A 513 30.75 -24.35 -15.07
N THR A 514 30.14 -24.21 -16.24
CA THR A 514 28.68 -24.05 -16.39
C THR A 514 28.12 -25.38 -16.89
N PRO A 515 27.39 -26.17 -16.07
CA PRO A 515 27.02 -27.53 -16.43
C PRO A 515 26.04 -27.56 -17.61
N LYS A 516 26.25 -28.53 -18.51
CA LYS A 516 25.45 -28.79 -19.70
C LYS A 516 24.77 -30.17 -19.59
N HIS A 517 23.63 -30.35 -20.25
CA HIS A 517 22.66 -31.41 -19.95
C HIS A 517 22.11 -32.15 -21.18
N ARG A 518 22.68 -31.90 -22.37
CA ARG A 518 22.28 -32.44 -23.69
C ARG A 518 20.83 -32.07 -24.06
N ILE A 519 20.42 -30.86 -23.70
CA ILE A 519 19.08 -30.35 -23.98
C ILE A 519 19.02 -29.77 -25.40
N VAL A 520 17.98 -30.16 -26.14
CA VAL A 520 17.69 -29.84 -27.54
C VAL A 520 16.18 -29.74 -27.83
N GLN A 521 15.31 -30.21 -26.93
CA GLN A 521 13.86 -30.26 -27.10
C GLN A 521 13.12 -30.02 -25.77
N ALA A 522 11.96 -29.34 -25.87
CA ALA A 522 11.11 -29.08 -24.72
C ALA A 522 10.62 -30.37 -24.05
N GLY A 523 10.76 -30.46 -22.72
CA GLY A 523 10.31 -31.61 -21.92
C GLY A 523 11.38 -32.65 -21.61
N GLN A 524 12.60 -32.54 -22.17
CA GLN A 524 13.75 -33.32 -21.68
C GLN A 524 14.06 -32.94 -20.22
N GLU A 525 14.35 -33.92 -19.36
CA GLU A 525 14.64 -33.66 -17.95
C GLU A 525 16.14 -33.57 -17.65
N TRP A 526 16.51 -32.53 -16.89
CA TRP A 526 17.88 -32.30 -16.44
C TRP A 526 18.05 -32.47 -14.92
N ARG A 527 17.00 -32.32 -14.10
CA ARG A 527 17.10 -32.18 -12.64
C ARG A 527 17.65 -33.40 -11.88
N ASN A 528 17.54 -34.58 -12.48
CA ASN A 528 18.09 -35.84 -11.98
C ASN A 528 19.52 -36.14 -12.50
N GLN A 529 20.07 -35.33 -13.42
CA GLN A 529 21.41 -35.52 -13.97
C GLN A 529 22.51 -35.14 -12.96
N ALA A 530 23.74 -35.57 -13.25
CA ALA A 530 24.93 -35.19 -12.51
C ALA A 530 25.24 -33.69 -12.63
N TYR A 531 26.09 -33.19 -11.72
CA TYR A 531 26.54 -31.78 -11.62
C TYR A 531 25.46 -30.71 -11.38
N VAL A 532 24.17 -31.09 -11.39
CA VAL A 532 23.06 -30.21 -11.03
C VAL A 532 23.19 -29.75 -9.57
N ARG A 533 23.53 -28.46 -9.43
CA ARG A 533 23.56 -27.68 -8.18
C ARG A 533 22.60 -26.50 -8.31
N VAL A 534 21.60 -26.49 -7.43
CA VAL A 534 20.52 -25.48 -7.34
C VAL A 534 20.30 -25.09 -5.87
N GLY A 535 19.76 -23.88 -5.65
CA GLY A 535 19.57 -23.31 -4.31
C GLY A 535 20.77 -22.47 -3.87
N ASP A 536 21.35 -21.66 -4.75
CA ASP A 536 22.34 -20.63 -4.39
C ASP A 536 21.77 -19.72 -3.28
N PRO A 537 22.40 -19.62 -2.10
CA PRO A 537 21.88 -18.82 -0.99
C PRO A 537 21.78 -17.32 -1.31
N ARG A 538 22.43 -16.84 -2.38
CA ARG A 538 22.23 -15.49 -2.92
C ARG A 538 20.77 -15.21 -3.28
N ALA A 539 19.98 -16.22 -3.63
CA ALA A 539 18.55 -16.08 -3.89
C ALA A 539 17.77 -15.51 -2.67
N VAL A 540 18.25 -15.73 -1.44
CA VAL A 540 17.66 -15.13 -0.24
C VAL A 540 18.00 -13.64 -0.16
N LEU A 541 19.25 -13.25 -0.45
CA LEU A 541 19.67 -11.85 -0.50
C LEU A 541 18.97 -11.09 -1.64
N GLU A 542 18.92 -11.70 -2.84
CA GLU A 542 18.17 -11.19 -3.98
C GLU A 542 16.69 -11.00 -3.60
N GLY A 543 16.05 -11.99 -2.96
CA GLY A 543 14.68 -11.86 -2.45
C GLY A 543 14.50 -10.72 -1.43
N LEU A 544 15.41 -10.57 -0.47
CA LEU A 544 15.36 -9.48 0.53
C LEU A 544 15.55 -8.09 -0.09
N VAL A 545 16.49 -7.94 -1.02
CA VAL A 545 16.70 -6.67 -1.75
C VAL A 545 15.50 -6.38 -2.68
N GLY A 546 14.91 -7.41 -3.29
CA GLY A 546 13.69 -7.29 -4.08
C GLY A 546 12.48 -6.83 -3.25
N MET A 547 12.32 -7.36 -2.03
CA MET A 547 11.29 -6.89 -1.08
C MET A 547 11.58 -5.46 -0.59
N GLY A 548 12.85 -5.11 -0.34
CA GLY A 548 13.25 -3.75 0.02
C GLY A 548 12.97 -2.73 -1.09
N ALA A 549 13.26 -3.07 -2.35
CA ALA A 549 12.89 -2.25 -3.50
C ALA A 549 11.36 -2.15 -3.66
N LEU A 550 10.61 -3.21 -3.33
CA LEU A 550 9.15 -3.22 -3.43
C LEU A 550 8.49 -2.26 -2.43
N THR A 551 8.99 -2.13 -1.19
CA THR A 551 8.44 -1.18 -0.22
C THR A 551 8.68 0.29 -0.60
N MET A 552 9.66 0.56 -1.46
CA MET A 552 9.92 1.92 -1.97
C MET A 552 8.89 2.37 -3.02
N VAL A 553 8.20 1.44 -3.69
CA VAL A 553 7.20 1.76 -4.72
C VAL A 553 6.02 2.58 -4.14
N PRO A 554 5.30 2.14 -3.09
CA PRO A 554 4.23 2.95 -2.52
C PRO A 554 4.72 4.25 -1.86
N VAL A 555 5.93 4.26 -1.27
CA VAL A 555 6.52 5.48 -0.70
C VAL A 555 6.82 6.51 -1.80
N GLY A 556 7.40 6.08 -2.92
CA GLY A 556 7.65 6.92 -4.08
C GLY A 556 6.35 7.51 -4.66
N LEU A 557 5.31 6.68 -4.82
CA LEU A 557 4.00 7.15 -5.31
C LEU A 557 3.35 8.14 -4.32
N ALA A 558 3.36 7.88 -3.02
CA ALA A 558 2.83 8.78 -2.00
C ALA A 558 3.60 10.13 -1.90
N MET A 559 4.86 10.17 -2.35
CA MET A 559 5.69 11.38 -2.44
C MET A 559 5.69 12.03 -3.83
N GLY A 560 4.88 11.55 -4.78
CA GLY A 560 4.85 12.06 -6.17
C GLY A 560 6.11 11.77 -6.99
N GLN A 561 6.94 10.82 -6.56
CA GLN A 561 8.22 10.43 -7.18
C GLN A 561 8.03 9.21 -8.10
N GLU A 562 7.20 9.36 -9.14
CA GLU A 562 6.78 8.25 -10.02
C GLU A 562 7.95 7.51 -10.68
N LEU A 563 8.99 8.22 -11.15
CA LEU A 563 10.17 7.59 -11.74
C LEU A 563 10.87 6.65 -10.76
N ILE A 564 11.02 7.06 -9.50
CA ILE A 564 11.64 6.25 -8.45
C ILE A 564 10.79 5.00 -8.21
N ALA A 565 9.46 5.13 -8.19
CA ALA A 565 8.54 4.00 -8.06
C ALA A 565 8.62 3.03 -9.25
N VAL A 566 8.70 3.52 -10.49
CA VAL A 566 8.87 2.69 -11.70
C VAL A 566 10.20 1.93 -11.68
N TYR A 567 11.30 2.62 -11.36
CA TYR A 567 12.64 2.05 -11.34
C TYR A 567 12.81 1.03 -10.20
N ALA A 568 12.36 1.37 -8.99
CA ALA A 568 12.33 0.46 -7.86
C ALA A 568 11.42 -0.76 -8.13
N GLY A 569 10.28 -0.55 -8.79
CA GLY A 569 9.38 -1.63 -9.23
C GLY A 569 10.02 -2.59 -10.24
N MET A 570 10.78 -2.08 -11.21
CA MET A 570 11.56 -2.90 -12.15
C MET A 570 12.61 -3.75 -11.41
N PHE A 571 13.33 -3.15 -10.47
CA PHE A 571 14.34 -3.85 -9.66
C PHE A 571 13.75 -4.88 -8.71
N ALA A 572 12.65 -4.53 -8.02
CA ALA A 572 11.88 -5.43 -7.18
C ALA A 572 11.42 -6.66 -7.97
N LEU A 573 10.78 -6.44 -9.12
CA LEU A 573 10.34 -7.51 -10.01
C LEU A 573 11.51 -8.35 -10.52
N GLY A 574 12.63 -7.74 -10.91
CA GLY A 574 13.82 -8.44 -11.38
C GLY A 574 14.42 -9.36 -10.32
N PHE A 575 14.68 -8.83 -9.13
CA PHE A 575 15.22 -9.61 -8.01
C PHE A 575 14.26 -10.70 -7.55
N LEU A 576 12.96 -10.41 -7.41
CA LEU A 576 11.96 -11.40 -7.01
C LEU A 576 11.79 -12.50 -8.08
N VAL A 577 11.91 -12.18 -9.38
CA VAL A 577 11.92 -13.20 -10.46
C VAL A 577 13.14 -14.10 -10.36
N VAL A 578 14.35 -13.56 -10.20
CA VAL A 578 15.58 -14.36 -10.10
C VAL A 578 15.56 -15.24 -8.85
N ALA A 579 15.16 -14.70 -7.69
CA ALA A 579 14.99 -15.44 -6.45
C ALA A 579 13.91 -16.54 -6.57
N THR A 580 12.76 -16.24 -7.19
CA THR A 580 11.67 -17.21 -7.41
C THR A 580 12.09 -18.34 -8.34
N LEU A 581 12.82 -18.04 -9.42
CA LEU A 581 13.36 -19.08 -10.31
C LEU A 581 14.33 -20.02 -9.56
N SER A 582 15.20 -19.47 -8.71
CA SER A 582 16.13 -20.26 -7.88
C SER A 582 15.39 -21.15 -6.88
N LEU A 583 14.34 -20.61 -6.24
CA LEU A 583 13.48 -21.36 -5.32
C LEU A 583 12.69 -22.46 -6.05
N VAL A 584 12.17 -22.19 -7.24
CA VAL A 584 11.43 -23.19 -8.05
C VAL A 584 12.35 -24.32 -8.52
N ASP A 585 13.53 -24.01 -9.05
CA ASP A 585 14.49 -25.06 -9.44
C ASP A 585 14.96 -25.88 -8.23
N TRP A 586 15.18 -25.26 -7.06
CA TRP A 586 15.47 -25.98 -5.81
C TRP A 586 14.31 -26.89 -5.39
N LEU A 587 13.07 -26.37 -5.32
CA LEU A 587 11.88 -27.14 -4.95
C LEU A 587 11.64 -28.31 -5.91
N GLU A 588 11.76 -28.10 -7.23
CA GLU A 588 11.56 -29.16 -8.21
C GLU A 588 12.66 -30.23 -8.16
N VAL A 589 13.93 -29.85 -7.98
CA VAL A 589 15.04 -30.82 -7.82
C VAL A 589 14.90 -31.61 -6.52
N VAL A 590 14.62 -30.96 -5.38
CA VAL A 590 14.46 -31.63 -4.09
C VAL A 590 13.23 -32.55 -4.09
N THR A 591 12.10 -32.08 -4.63
CA THR A 591 10.87 -32.90 -4.76
C THR A 591 11.12 -34.09 -5.67
N LEU A 592 11.78 -33.92 -6.82
CA LEU A 592 12.10 -35.01 -7.73
C LEU A 592 13.00 -36.07 -7.06
N ARG A 593 14.08 -35.63 -6.41
CA ARG A 593 15.08 -36.53 -5.80
C ARG A 593 14.60 -37.22 -4.52
N ARG A 594 13.67 -36.65 -3.77
CA ARG A 594 13.15 -37.22 -2.51
C ARG A 594 11.79 -37.90 -2.63
N LEU A 595 10.91 -37.42 -3.50
CA LEU A 595 9.49 -37.81 -3.57
C LEU A 595 9.04 -38.28 -4.98
N GLY A 596 9.92 -38.20 -5.97
CA GLY A 596 9.69 -38.71 -7.32
C GLY A 596 8.73 -37.89 -8.19
N GLU A 597 8.60 -38.33 -9.43
CA GLU A 597 7.92 -37.56 -10.50
C GLU A 597 6.43 -37.29 -10.20
N ARG A 598 5.73 -38.22 -9.54
CA ARG A 598 4.32 -38.06 -9.16
C ARG A 598 4.11 -36.88 -8.18
N ALA A 599 5.05 -36.67 -7.25
CA ALA A 599 5.00 -35.54 -6.33
C ALA A 599 5.33 -34.23 -7.05
N ARG A 600 6.35 -34.23 -7.92
CA ARG A 600 6.73 -33.07 -8.73
C ARG A 600 5.60 -32.59 -9.65
N MET A 601 4.88 -33.51 -10.29
CA MET A 601 3.73 -33.18 -11.14
C MET A 601 2.56 -32.60 -10.33
N ARG A 602 2.31 -33.09 -9.11
CA ARG A 602 1.33 -32.47 -8.19
C ARG A 602 1.75 -31.05 -7.80
N LEU A 603 3.03 -30.84 -7.47
CA LEU A 603 3.59 -29.51 -7.17
C LEU A 603 3.39 -28.55 -8.35
N ARG A 604 3.77 -28.94 -9.57
CA ARG A 604 3.58 -28.13 -10.80
C ARG A 604 2.12 -27.76 -11.08
N LEU A 605 1.18 -28.67 -10.79
CA LEU A 605 -0.26 -28.41 -11.00
C LEU A 605 -0.88 -27.50 -9.92
N ALA A 606 -0.38 -27.59 -8.68
CA ALA A 606 -0.85 -26.82 -7.54
C ALA A 606 -0.22 -25.42 -7.45
N ALA A 607 1.10 -25.31 -7.65
CA ALA A 607 1.88 -24.11 -7.34
C ALA A 607 1.36 -22.81 -7.98
N PRO A 608 0.95 -22.74 -9.27
CA PRO A 608 0.38 -21.51 -9.83
C PRO A 608 -0.94 -21.10 -9.18
N THR A 609 -1.68 -22.07 -8.63
CA THR A 609 -2.96 -21.86 -7.94
C THR A 609 -2.73 -21.43 -6.49
N ALA A 610 -1.77 -22.05 -5.81
CA ALA A 610 -1.37 -21.66 -4.45
C ALA A 610 -0.70 -20.28 -4.41
N ALA A 611 0.18 -19.98 -5.37
CA ALA A 611 0.81 -18.66 -5.50
C ALA A 611 -0.21 -17.56 -5.79
N LEU A 612 -1.21 -17.82 -6.66
CA LEU A 612 -2.35 -16.93 -6.85
C LEU A 612 -3.08 -16.70 -5.52
N PHE A 613 -3.50 -17.75 -4.82
CA PHE A 613 -4.21 -17.61 -3.54
C PHE A 613 -3.39 -16.89 -2.46
N ALA A 614 -2.06 -17.04 -2.45
CA ALA A 614 -1.17 -16.31 -1.55
C ALA A 614 -1.09 -14.81 -1.89
N VAL A 615 -0.92 -14.45 -3.17
CA VAL A 615 -0.95 -13.05 -3.63
C VAL A 615 -2.31 -12.41 -3.36
N VAL A 616 -3.39 -13.15 -3.63
CA VAL A 616 -4.78 -12.76 -3.31
C VAL A 616 -4.95 -12.50 -1.82
N ALA A 617 -4.52 -13.43 -0.96
CA ALA A 617 -4.63 -13.27 0.49
C ALA A 617 -3.80 -12.08 0.98
N ALA A 618 -2.60 -11.86 0.44
CA ALA A 618 -1.76 -10.71 0.78
C ALA A 618 -2.40 -9.38 0.34
N LEU A 619 -2.99 -9.31 -0.85
CA LEU A 619 -3.71 -8.11 -1.33
C LEU A 619 -4.97 -7.83 -0.51
N LEU A 620 -5.76 -8.86 -0.17
CA LEU A 620 -6.93 -8.73 0.71
C LEU A 620 -6.54 -8.29 2.12
N LEU A 621 -5.49 -8.87 2.70
CA LEU A 621 -4.98 -8.49 4.02
C LEU A 621 -4.46 -7.06 4.03
N ALA A 622 -3.72 -6.64 2.98
CA ALA A 622 -3.23 -5.28 2.83
C ALA A 622 -4.36 -4.26 2.66
N ALA A 623 -5.35 -4.55 1.81
CA ALA A 623 -6.54 -3.71 1.63
C ALA A 623 -7.33 -3.59 2.94
N ALA A 624 -7.45 -4.68 3.72
CA ALA A 624 -8.11 -4.67 5.02
C ALA A 624 -7.39 -3.83 6.11
N GLN A 625 -6.09 -3.49 5.92
CA GLN A 625 -5.37 -2.56 6.80
C GLN A 625 -5.57 -1.08 6.42
N LEU A 626 -6.21 -0.77 5.29
CA LEU A 626 -6.51 0.61 4.92
C LEU A 626 -7.65 1.18 5.80
N PRO A 627 -7.63 2.50 6.11
CA PRO A 627 -8.81 3.19 6.60
C PRO A 627 -9.96 3.04 5.59
N GLU A 628 -11.21 3.04 6.05
CA GLU A 628 -12.34 2.97 5.10
C GLU A 628 -12.38 4.22 4.22
N PRO A 629 -12.33 4.07 2.88
CA PRO A 629 -12.36 5.19 1.94
C PRO A 629 -13.79 5.72 1.67
N PHE A 630 -14.82 5.11 2.28
CA PHE A 630 -16.23 5.43 2.07
C PHE A 630 -16.99 5.49 3.40
N GLU A 631 -17.93 6.43 3.52
CA GLU A 631 -18.76 6.57 4.73
C GLU A 631 -19.81 5.47 4.89
N ASP A 632 -20.28 4.85 3.79
CA ASP A 632 -21.29 3.78 3.77
C ASP A 632 -21.00 2.67 4.81
N GLY A 633 -19.74 2.32 5.02
CA GLY A 633 -19.33 1.29 5.99
C GLY A 633 -19.51 1.70 7.44
N TYR A 634 -19.32 2.99 7.75
CA TYR A 634 -19.65 3.53 9.07
C TYR A 634 -21.17 3.71 9.22
N GLY A 635 -21.92 4.03 8.15
CA GLY A 635 -23.39 4.07 8.18
C GLY A 635 -24.01 2.70 8.49
N HIS A 636 -23.59 1.67 7.75
CA HIS A 636 -23.95 0.27 8.02
C HIS A 636 -23.61 -0.18 9.45
N TRP A 637 -22.45 0.26 9.95
CA TRP A 637 -22.02 -0.01 11.32
C TRP A 637 -22.96 0.66 12.33
N LEU A 638 -23.33 1.92 12.15
CA LEU A 638 -24.12 2.69 13.10
C LEU A 638 -25.52 2.10 13.29
N ILE A 639 -26.19 1.71 12.20
CA ILE A 639 -27.50 1.03 12.24
C ILE A 639 -27.41 -0.33 12.97
N ALA A 640 -26.36 -1.11 12.68
CA ALA A 640 -26.13 -2.39 13.34
C ALA A 640 -25.75 -2.23 14.83
N ALA A 641 -24.99 -1.19 15.19
CA ALA A 641 -24.61 -0.87 16.55
C ALA A 641 -25.80 -0.35 17.37
N ASN A 642 -26.71 0.41 16.76
CA ASN A 642 -27.97 0.81 17.37
C ASN A 642 -28.81 -0.44 17.68
N LEU A 643 -29.10 -1.28 16.68
CA LEU A 643 -29.84 -2.55 16.88
C LEU A 643 -29.19 -3.45 17.95
N ALA A 644 -27.86 -3.55 17.99
CA ALA A 644 -27.12 -4.34 18.98
C ALA A 644 -27.15 -3.78 20.42
N SER A 645 -27.58 -2.52 20.61
CA SER A 645 -27.55 -1.82 21.91
C SER A 645 -28.91 -1.34 22.42
N THR A 646 -29.86 -1.05 21.54
CA THR A 646 -31.24 -0.64 21.88
C THR A 646 -32.29 -1.70 21.55
N GLY A 647 -31.96 -2.67 20.70
CA GLY A 647 -32.93 -3.62 20.14
C GLY A 647 -33.80 -3.04 19.01
N ALA A 648 -33.66 -1.76 18.67
CA ALA A 648 -34.38 -1.11 17.59
C ALA A 648 -33.51 -1.00 16.32
N LEU A 649 -34.07 -1.40 15.17
CA LEU A 649 -33.46 -1.12 13.87
C LEU A 649 -33.84 0.31 13.46
N HIS A 650 -32.98 1.28 13.77
CA HIS A 650 -33.17 2.70 13.48
C HIS A 650 -31.83 3.35 13.08
N ASP A 651 -31.85 4.22 12.07
CA ASP A 651 -30.73 5.07 11.67
C ASP A 651 -30.87 6.46 12.30
N PRO A 652 -30.03 6.82 13.29
CA PRO A 652 -30.15 8.10 13.99
C PRO A 652 -29.72 9.31 13.15
N LEU A 653 -29.25 9.12 11.91
CA LEU A 653 -28.76 10.21 11.05
C LEU A 653 -29.74 10.63 9.95
N PHE A 654 -30.20 9.68 9.13
CA PHE A 654 -30.96 9.97 7.90
C PHE A 654 -32.31 9.21 7.80
N GLY A 655 -32.75 8.56 8.88
CA GLY A 655 -33.98 7.73 8.87
C GLY A 655 -33.94 6.56 7.87
N MET A 656 -32.74 6.10 7.49
CA MET A 656 -32.56 5.11 6.43
C MET A 656 -32.84 3.66 6.86
N GLU A 657 -33.23 3.38 8.11
CA GLU A 657 -33.54 2.01 8.57
C GLU A 657 -34.57 1.32 7.69
N ASP A 658 -35.62 2.05 7.30
CA ASP A 658 -36.71 1.52 6.51
C ASP A 658 -36.19 1.07 5.15
N SER A 659 -35.24 1.80 4.57
CA SER A 659 -34.74 1.54 3.22
C SER A 659 -33.63 0.48 3.14
N TRP A 660 -32.96 0.08 4.25
CA TRP A 660 -31.76 -0.78 4.20
C TRP A 660 -31.86 -2.13 4.96
N LEU A 661 -31.99 -3.20 4.18
CA LEU A 661 -31.27 -4.48 4.37
C LEU A 661 -31.40 -5.17 5.77
N PRO A 662 -32.60 -5.40 6.35
CA PRO A 662 -32.75 -5.82 7.76
C PRO A 662 -32.00 -7.10 8.15
N GLY A 663 -32.01 -8.11 7.27
CA GLY A 663 -31.33 -9.39 7.53
C GLY A 663 -29.80 -9.28 7.61
N TYR A 664 -29.21 -8.24 7.02
CA TYR A 664 -27.80 -7.91 7.25
C TYR A 664 -27.60 -7.24 8.61
N HIS A 665 -28.37 -6.19 8.92
CA HIS A 665 -28.18 -5.44 10.16
C HIS A 665 -28.38 -6.34 11.40
N VAL A 666 -29.29 -7.32 11.36
CA VAL A 666 -29.42 -8.36 12.40
C VAL A 666 -28.15 -9.22 12.53
N LEU A 667 -27.55 -9.66 11.43
CA LEU A 667 -26.32 -10.45 11.44
C LEU A 667 -25.11 -9.62 11.93
N ALA A 668 -24.98 -8.38 11.48
CA ALA A 668 -23.95 -7.45 11.94
C ALA A 668 -24.14 -7.09 13.41
N ALA A 669 -25.37 -6.85 13.86
CA ALA A 669 -25.70 -6.60 15.26
C ALA A 669 -25.29 -7.80 16.14
N ALA A 670 -25.54 -9.03 15.70
CA ALA A 670 -25.09 -10.23 16.42
C ALA A 670 -23.54 -10.31 16.53
N VAL A 671 -22.80 -9.94 15.47
CA VAL A 671 -21.32 -9.84 15.52
C VAL A 671 -20.88 -8.74 16.48
N LEU A 672 -21.46 -7.54 16.40
CA LEU A 672 -21.12 -6.41 17.27
C LEU A 672 -21.52 -6.66 18.75
N HIS A 673 -22.58 -7.42 19.00
CA HIS A 673 -23.01 -7.79 20.36
C HIS A 673 -22.07 -8.83 20.99
N VAL A 674 -21.44 -9.70 20.20
CA VAL A 674 -20.45 -10.69 20.68
C VAL A 674 -19.05 -10.09 20.86
N PHE A 675 -18.59 -9.25 19.92
CA PHE A 675 -17.20 -8.73 19.93
C PHE A 675 -17.07 -7.30 20.50
N GLY A 676 -18.19 -6.56 20.63
CA GLY A 676 -18.25 -5.18 21.11
C GLY A 676 -18.61 -4.19 20.01
N LEU A 677 -19.44 -3.20 20.35
CA LEU A 677 -20.09 -2.28 19.40
C LEU A 677 -19.11 -1.59 18.44
N TRP A 678 -17.87 -1.31 18.86
CA TRP A 678 -16.89 -0.55 18.07
C TRP A 678 -15.99 -1.42 17.16
N GLN A 679 -16.22 -2.74 17.09
CA GLN A 679 -15.37 -3.67 16.33
C GLN A 679 -15.65 -3.70 14.83
N LEU A 680 -15.49 -2.56 14.15
CA LEU A 680 -15.61 -2.47 12.69
C LEU A 680 -14.70 -3.49 11.96
N GLY A 681 -13.51 -3.77 12.51
CA GLY A 681 -12.60 -4.79 11.98
C GLY A 681 -13.19 -6.21 11.95
N ALA A 682 -14.09 -6.56 12.88
CA ALA A 682 -14.77 -7.86 12.87
C ALA A 682 -15.77 -7.96 11.70
N LEU A 683 -16.43 -6.86 11.34
CA LEU A 683 -17.29 -6.78 10.16
C LEU A 683 -16.45 -6.91 8.86
N LYS A 684 -15.30 -6.22 8.76
CA LYS A 684 -14.38 -6.38 7.61
C LYS A 684 -13.93 -7.84 7.44
N VAL A 685 -13.61 -8.54 8.53
CA VAL A 685 -13.24 -9.96 8.50
C VAL A 685 -14.40 -10.85 8.03
N MET A 686 -15.64 -10.56 8.46
CA MET A 686 -16.83 -11.27 7.98
C MET A 686 -17.01 -11.12 6.45
N SER A 687 -16.84 -9.91 5.91
CA SER A 687 -16.89 -9.68 4.45
C SER A 687 -15.83 -10.47 3.69
N ALA A 688 -14.59 -10.51 4.20
CA ALA A 688 -13.50 -11.27 3.56
C ALA A 688 -13.82 -12.77 3.47
N LEU A 689 -14.44 -13.34 4.51
CA LEU A 689 -14.90 -14.73 4.51
C LEU A 689 -16.02 -14.98 3.48
N LEU A 690 -16.95 -14.03 3.32
CA LEU A 690 -18.02 -14.08 2.31
C LEU A 690 -17.49 -13.92 0.87
N GLY A 691 -16.45 -13.10 0.67
CA GLY A 691 -15.71 -13.01 -0.59
C GLY A 691 -15.03 -14.33 -0.96
N LEU A 692 -14.39 -15.00 0.01
CA LEU A 692 -13.81 -16.35 -0.18
C LEU A 692 -14.88 -17.40 -0.48
N ALA A 693 -16.04 -17.36 0.19
CA ALA A 693 -17.18 -18.24 -0.10
C ALA A 693 -17.70 -18.04 -1.53
N THR A 694 -17.81 -16.79 -1.99
CA THR A 694 -18.18 -16.44 -3.37
C THR A 694 -17.18 -17.02 -4.39
N ALA A 695 -15.88 -16.86 -4.15
CA ALA A 695 -14.83 -17.41 -5.00
C ALA A 695 -14.86 -18.96 -5.07
N ALA A 696 -15.10 -19.62 -3.94
CA ALA A 696 -15.28 -21.08 -3.88
C ALA A 696 -16.54 -21.54 -4.65
N GLY A 697 -17.63 -20.78 -4.56
CA GLY A 697 -18.86 -21.01 -5.33
C GLY A 697 -18.65 -20.87 -6.84
N VAL A 698 -17.93 -19.84 -7.29
CA VAL A 698 -17.54 -19.64 -8.70
C VAL A 698 -16.64 -20.77 -9.21
N TYR A 699 -15.67 -21.21 -8.41
CA TYR A 699 -14.85 -22.38 -8.73
C TYR A 699 -15.72 -23.64 -8.91
N ALA A 700 -16.70 -23.84 -8.04
CA ALA A 700 -17.61 -24.98 -8.03
C ALA A 700 -18.66 -24.98 -9.17
N LEU A 701 -18.94 -23.82 -9.77
CA LEU A 701 -19.84 -23.67 -10.93
C LEU A 701 -19.15 -23.92 -12.28
N ALA A 702 -17.83 -23.71 -12.38
CA ALA A 702 -17.15 -23.66 -13.66
C ALA A 702 -17.10 -25.03 -14.38
N PRO A 703 -17.33 -25.11 -15.71
CA PRO A 703 -17.37 -26.38 -16.46
C PRO A 703 -16.09 -27.23 -16.40
N ASN A 704 -14.94 -26.65 -16.08
CA ASN A 704 -13.68 -27.38 -15.90
C ASN A 704 -12.72 -26.60 -14.98
N ALA A 705 -11.74 -27.30 -14.40
CA ALA A 705 -10.77 -26.74 -13.45
C ALA A 705 -9.77 -25.70 -14.04
N ARG A 706 -9.83 -25.42 -15.35
CA ARG A 706 -9.06 -24.34 -15.99
C ARG A 706 -9.90 -23.06 -16.09
N GLN A 707 -11.14 -23.17 -16.56
CA GLN A 707 -12.14 -22.10 -16.49
C GLN A 707 -12.40 -21.67 -15.04
N ALA A 708 -12.48 -22.61 -14.10
CA ALA A 708 -12.61 -22.35 -12.66
C ALA A 708 -11.52 -21.40 -12.14
N ARG A 709 -10.25 -21.70 -12.48
CA ARG A 709 -9.11 -20.87 -12.08
C ARG A 709 -9.14 -19.50 -12.75
N ILE A 710 -9.46 -19.41 -14.04
CA ILE A 710 -9.55 -18.11 -14.74
C ILE A 710 -10.70 -17.25 -14.18
N ALA A 711 -11.85 -17.83 -13.87
CA ALA A 711 -12.99 -17.09 -13.30
C ALA A 711 -12.69 -16.56 -11.89
N VAL A 712 -12.04 -17.36 -11.04
CA VAL A 712 -11.59 -16.91 -9.71
C VAL A 712 -10.52 -15.82 -9.82
N VAL A 713 -9.53 -15.97 -10.72
CA VAL A 713 -8.55 -14.90 -11.03
C VAL A 713 -9.26 -13.60 -11.36
N LEU A 714 -10.22 -13.62 -12.30
CA LEU A 714 -10.90 -12.41 -12.78
C LEU A 714 -11.84 -11.77 -11.76
N LEU A 715 -12.51 -12.56 -10.92
CA LEU A 715 -13.42 -12.01 -9.91
C LEU A 715 -12.65 -11.38 -8.75
N VAL A 716 -11.57 -12.04 -8.29
CA VAL A 716 -10.78 -11.56 -7.15
C VAL A 716 -9.86 -10.40 -7.54
N LEU A 717 -9.40 -10.36 -8.79
CA LEU A 717 -8.60 -9.25 -9.34
C LEU A 717 -9.50 -8.27 -10.13
N ASN A 718 -10.68 -7.99 -9.57
CA ASN A 718 -11.59 -6.91 -9.95
C ASN A 718 -11.58 -5.87 -8.81
N PRO A 719 -11.36 -4.58 -9.07
CA PRO A 719 -11.09 -3.61 -8.00
C PRO A 719 -12.35 -3.24 -7.24
N LEU A 720 -13.53 -3.33 -7.87
CA LEU A 720 -14.82 -3.18 -7.18
C LEU A 720 -14.98 -4.32 -6.15
N PHE A 721 -14.79 -5.56 -6.59
CA PHE A 721 -14.88 -6.73 -5.70
C PHE A 721 -13.82 -6.75 -4.59
N LEU A 722 -12.63 -6.19 -4.85
CA LEU A 722 -11.55 -6.12 -3.86
C LEU A 722 -11.82 -5.04 -2.81
N PHE A 723 -11.97 -3.77 -3.21
CA PHE A 723 -11.92 -2.64 -2.29
C PHE A 723 -13.23 -2.37 -1.54
N THR A 724 -14.41 -2.64 -2.13
CA THR A 724 -15.68 -2.46 -1.39
C THR A 724 -16.00 -3.60 -0.45
N SER A 725 -15.23 -4.69 -0.48
CA SER A 725 -15.42 -5.80 0.46
C SER A 725 -15.11 -5.38 1.91
N GLY A 726 -14.25 -4.39 2.13
CA GLY A 726 -14.07 -3.76 3.45
C GLY A 726 -15.29 -2.94 3.87
N SER A 727 -15.83 -2.13 2.93
CA SER A 727 -16.82 -1.10 3.23
C SER A 727 -18.26 -1.61 3.37
N ALA A 728 -18.64 -2.73 2.74
CA ALA A 728 -19.98 -3.29 2.88
C ALA A 728 -19.99 -4.82 2.87
N VAL A 729 -20.63 -5.41 3.88
CA VAL A 729 -20.76 -6.88 4.02
C VAL A 729 -21.87 -7.43 3.12
N VAL A 730 -22.82 -6.58 2.70
CA VAL A 730 -24.11 -7.02 2.14
C VAL A 730 -24.01 -7.50 0.70
N GLU A 731 -23.27 -6.79 -0.14
CA GLU A 731 -23.02 -7.18 -1.53
C GLU A 731 -22.22 -8.51 -1.61
N PRO A 732 -21.15 -8.73 -0.81
CA PRO A 732 -20.55 -10.05 -0.64
C PRO A 732 -21.52 -11.13 -0.14
N LEU A 733 -22.36 -10.84 0.87
CA LEU A 733 -23.34 -11.79 1.42
C LEU A 733 -24.38 -12.22 0.39
N LEU A 734 -25.01 -11.25 -0.27
CA LEU A 734 -25.96 -11.44 -1.37
C LEU A 734 -25.35 -12.28 -2.48
N THR A 735 -24.12 -11.93 -2.90
CA THR A 735 -23.43 -12.62 -3.99
C THR A 735 -23.07 -14.05 -3.61
N ALA A 736 -22.60 -14.30 -2.38
CA ALA A 736 -22.34 -15.63 -1.86
C ALA A 736 -23.62 -16.50 -1.81
N LEU A 737 -24.75 -15.94 -1.37
CA LEU A 737 -26.03 -16.64 -1.29
C LEU A 737 -26.59 -16.99 -2.69
N LEU A 738 -26.59 -16.05 -3.64
CA LEU A 738 -27.03 -16.29 -5.02
C LEU A 738 -26.14 -17.32 -5.75
N VAL A 739 -24.81 -17.20 -5.62
CA VAL A 739 -23.87 -18.17 -6.21
C VAL A 739 -24.04 -19.56 -5.57
N THR A 740 -24.22 -19.65 -4.26
CA THR A 740 -24.43 -20.95 -3.58
C THR A 740 -25.79 -21.55 -3.91
N SER A 741 -26.83 -20.72 -4.10
CA SER A 741 -28.12 -21.15 -4.66
C SER A 741 -27.94 -21.79 -6.04
N ALA A 742 -27.17 -21.16 -6.94
CA ALA A 742 -26.86 -21.72 -8.25
C ALA A 742 -26.03 -23.02 -8.19
N VAL A 743 -25.10 -23.14 -7.24
CA VAL A 743 -24.37 -24.41 -6.98
C VAL A 743 -25.33 -25.50 -6.49
N ALA A 744 -26.31 -25.16 -5.65
CA ALA A 744 -27.32 -26.11 -5.21
C ALA A 744 -28.25 -26.55 -6.36
N ALA A 745 -28.71 -25.60 -7.18
CA ALA A 745 -29.59 -25.85 -8.33
C ALA A 745 -28.92 -26.72 -9.40
N THR A 746 -27.68 -26.40 -9.79
CA THR A 746 -26.89 -27.19 -10.77
C THR A 746 -26.56 -28.60 -10.28
N ARG A 747 -26.60 -28.83 -8.96
CA ARG A 747 -26.47 -30.16 -8.32
C ARG A 747 -27.82 -30.81 -7.98
N GLY A 748 -28.93 -30.30 -8.50
CA GLY A 748 -30.28 -30.84 -8.30
C GLY A 748 -30.88 -30.64 -6.89
N ARG A 749 -30.19 -29.94 -5.99
CA ARG A 749 -30.60 -29.72 -4.58
C ARG A 749 -31.56 -28.54 -4.47
N MET A 750 -32.68 -28.60 -5.19
CA MET A 750 -33.60 -27.47 -5.38
C MET A 750 -34.21 -26.90 -4.08
N LYS A 751 -34.46 -27.73 -3.05
CA LYS A 751 -34.84 -27.25 -1.70
C LYS A 751 -33.84 -26.21 -1.16
N MET A 752 -32.55 -26.53 -1.23
CA MET A 752 -31.48 -25.66 -0.76
C MET A 752 -31.29 -24.44 -1.67
N ALA A 753 -31.46 -24.60 -2.99
CA ALA A 753 -31.42 -23.48 -3.92
C ALA A 753 -32.51 -22.44 -3.64
N ALA A 754 -33.75 -22.88 -3.44
CA ALA A 754 -34.88 -22.01 -3.12
C ALA A 754 -34.68 -21.29 -1.77
N LEU A 755 -34.24 -22.01 -0.72
CA LEU A 755 -33.94 -21.42 0.59
C LEU A 755 -32.84 -20.35 0.53
N LEU A 756 -31.74 -20.62 -0.16
CA LEU A 756 -30.64 -19.66 -0.32
C LEU A 756 -31.04 -18.44 -1.17
N ALA A 757 -31.91 -18.62 -2.17
CA ALA A 757 -32.46 -17.50 -2.95
C ALA A 757 -33.45 -16.67 -2.12
N ALA A 758 -34.29 -17.29 -1.28
CA ALA A 758 -35.16 -16.58 -0.36
C ALA A 758 -34.35 -15.76 0.67
N LEU A 759 -33.29 -16.34 1.23
CA LEU A 759 -32.39 -15.64 2.15
C LEU A 759 -31.66 -14.47 1.44
N ALA A 760 -31.20 -14.67 0.20
CA ALA A 760 -30.66 -13.60 -0.63
C ALA A 760 -31.64 -12.43 -0.80
N CYS A 761 -32.94 -12.74 -0.93
CA CYS A 761 -34.01 -11.76 -1.04
C CYS A 761 -34.23 -10.95 0.25
N VAL A 762 -34.07 -11.56 1.43
CA VAL A 762 -34.10 -10.86 2.74
C VAL A 762 -32.85 -9.98 2.92
N THR A 763 -31.71 -10.38 2.37
CA THR A 763 -30.46 -9.59 2.46
C THR A 763 -30.36 -8.42 1.49
N SER A 764 -31.22 -8.28 0.47
CA SER A 764 -31.13 -7.14 -0.44
C SER A 764 -32.44 -6.72 -1.11
N THR A 765 -32.74 -5.42 -0.98
CA THR A 765 -33.88 -4.72 -1.59
C THR A 765 -33.95 -4.82 -3.12
N LYS A 766 -32.85 -5.21 -3.79
CA LYS A 766 -32.76 -5.29 -5.26
C LYS A 766 -32.53 -6.73 -5.77
N ALA A 767 -32.43 -7.73 -4.88
CA ALA A 767 -32.28 -9.14 -5.23
C ALA A 767 -33.52 -9.75 -5.92
N TRP A 768 -34.71 -9.22 -5.64
CA TRP A 768 -35.96 -9.68 -6.25
C TRP A 768 -35.92 -9.61 -7.78
N VAL A 769 -35.20 -8.65 -8.38
CA VAL A 769 -35.07 -8.53 -9.84
C VAL A 769 -34.39 -9.76 -10.45
N TRP A 770 -33.33 -10.26 -9.79
CA TRP A 770 -32.62 -11.47 -10.21
C TRP A 770 -33.49 -12.73 -10.04
N ILE A 771 -34.24 -12.81 -8.93
CA ILE A 771 -35.10 -13.95 -8.62
C ILE A 771 -36.34 -13.98 -9.52
N VAL A 772 -36.93 -12.83 -9.86
CA VAL A 772 -38.00 -12.70 -10.86
C VAL A 772 -37.46 -13.07 -12.24
N ALA A 773 -36.26 -12.64 -12.63
CA ALA A 773 -35.66 -13.06 -13.90
C ALA A 773 -35.45 -14.60 -13.96
N ALA A 774 -35.00 -15.22 -12.86
CA ALA A 774 -34.88 -16.67 -12.76
C ALA A 774 -36.24 -17.39 -12.76
N ALA A 775 -37.26 -16.85 -12.08
CA ALA A 775 -38.60 -17.42 -12.01
C ALA A 775 -39.37 -17.31 -13.34
N VAL A 776 -39.33 -16.14 -13.99
CA VAL A 776 -39.90 -15.92 -15.33
C VAL A 776 -39.21 -16.82 -16.36
N PHE A 777 -37.88 -16.98 -16.28
CA PHE A 777 -37.18 -17.94 -17.13
C PHE A 777 -37.59 -19.40 -16.85
N ALA A 778 -37.75 -19.79 -15.59
CA ALA A 778 -38.24 -21.12 -15.22
C ALA A 778 -39.68 -21.38 -15.71
N LEU A 779 -40.56 -20.37 -15.65
CA LEU A 779 -41.91 -20.41 -16.21
C LEU A 779 -41.89 -20.49 -17.75
N ALA A 780 -40.97 -19.78 -18.41
CA ALA A 780 -40.81 -19.84 -19.87
C ALA A 780 -40.27 -21.21 -20.34
N GLU A 781 -39.31 -21.82 -19.63
CA GLU A 781 -38.88 -23.20 -19.92
C GLU A 781 -40.00 -24.21 -19.57
N ALA A 782 -40.80 -23.98 -18.52
CA ALA A 782 -41.99 -24.80 -18.22
C ALA A 782 -43.03 -24.73 -19.37
N ALA A 783 -43.28 -23.54 -19.92
CA ALA A 783 -44.14 -23.35 -21.09
C ALA A 783 -43.57 -24.00 -22.37
N ARG A 784 -42.26 -23.90 -22.61
CA ARG A 784 -41.58 -24.59 -23.73
C ARG A 784 -41.60 -26.11 -23.59
N SER A 785 -41.50 -26.63 -22.37
CA SER A 785 -41.53 -28.07 -22.08
C SER A 785 -42.94 -28.70 -22.11
N ARG A 786 -43.94 -28.00 -22.67
CA ARG A 786 -45.29 -28.55 -22.93
C ARG A 786 -45.32 -29.83 -23.78
N ALA A 787 -44.21 -30.19 -24.45
CA ALA A 787 -44.02 -31.47 -25.13
C ALA A 787 -43.80 -32.70 -24.21
N GLY A 788 -43.59 -32.55 -22.90
CA GLY A 788 -43.39 -33.67 -21.96
C GLY A 788 -44.16 -33.50 -20.65
N VAL A 789 -44.80 -34.57 -20.15
CA VAL A 789 -45.74 -34.48 -19.01
C VAL A 789 -45.09 -34.78 -17.66
N ARG A 790 -44.10 -35.68 -17.60
CA ARG A 790 -43.69 -36.34 -16.33
C ARG A 790 -42.73 -35.57 -15.40
N SER A 791 -42.16 -34.43 -15.80
CA SER A 791 -41.31 -33.58 -14.94
C SER A 791 -42.00 -32.32 -14.40
N ARG A 792 -43.29 -32.11 -14.71
CA ARG A 792 -43.98 -30.82 -14.51
C ARG A 792 -44.18 -30.43 -13.05
N THR A 793 -44.47 -31.38 -12.18
CA THR A 793 -44.82 -31.10 -10.77
C THR A 793 -43.64 -30.59 -9.96
N SER A 794 -42.43 -31.14 -10.16
CA SER A 794 -41.26 -30.74 -9.36
C SER A 794 -40.81 -29.32 -9.66
N ALA A 795 -40.69 -28.92 -10.93
CA ALA A 795 -40.25 -27.57 -11.31
C ALA A 795 -41.18 -26.47 -10.75
N VAL A 796 -42.50 -26.67 -10.83
CA VAL A 796 -43.49 -25.73 -10.28
C VAL A 796 -43.48 -25.77 -8.75
N ALA A 797 -43.36 -26.94 -8.11
CA ALA A 797 -43.24 -27.07 -6.67
C ALA A 797 -41.92 -26.52 -6.08
N TRP A 798 -40.93 -26.17 -6.91
CA TRP A 798 -39.75 -25.40 -6.49
C TRP A 798 -39.97 -23.88 -6.60
N ALA A 799 -40.69 -23.44 -7.63
CA ALA A 799 -41.07 -22.05 -7.78
C ALA A 799 -42.07 -21.61 -6.70
N VAL A 800 -43.09 -22.43 -6.39
CA VAL A 800 -44.16 -22.06 -5.46
C VAL A 800 -43.66 -21.67 -4.06
N PRO A 801 -42.76 -22.39 -3.36
CA PRO A 801 -42.25 -21.94 -2.06
C PRO A 801 -41.39 -20.67 -2.16
N GLY A 802 -40.58 -20.52 -3.20
CA GLY A 802 -39.78 -19.30 -3.41
C GLY A 802 -40.66 -18.07 -3.70
N ILE A 803 -41.71 -18.26 -4.52
CA ILE A 803 -42.73 -17.27 -4.82
C ILE A 803 -43.61 -17.01 -3.58
N ALA A 804 -43.93 -18.02 -2.77
CA ALA A 804 -44.75 -17.86 -1.56
C ALA A 804 -43.98 -17.18 -0.42
N VAL A 805 -42.67 -17.40 -0.28
CA VAL A 805 -41.84 -16.64 0.66
C VAL A 805 -41.62 -15.21 0.17
N LEU A 806 -41.42 -15.00 -1.15
CA LEU A 806 -41.51 -13.66 -1.76
C LEU A 806 -42.85 -13.00 -1.41
N VAL A 807 -43.97 -13.60 -1.82
CA VAL A 807 -45.33 -13.09 -1.61
C VAL A 807 -45.66 -12.90 -0.12
N PHE A 808 -45.16 -13.73 0.80
CA PHE A 808 -45.35 -13.52 2.24
C PHE A 808 -44.57 -12.29 2.74
N LEU A 809 -43.28 -12.18 2.39
CA LEU A 809 -42.45 -11.01 2.69
C LEU A 809 -42.92 -9.73 1.98
N GLN A 810 -43.72 -9.87 0.91
CA GLN A 810 -44.17 -8.77 0.05
C GLN A 810 -45.67 -8.42 0.18
N LEU A 811 -46.49 -9.26 0.81
CA LEU A 811 -47.87 -8.93 1.20
C LEU A 811 -47.93 -8.31 2.60
N GLY A 812 -46.92 -8.53 3.45
CA GLY A 812 -46.71 -7.69 4.63
C GLY A 812 -46.31 -6.25 4.26
N PHE A 813 -45.46 -6.08 3.24
CA PHE A 813 -44.95 -4.78 2.80
C PHE A 813 -44.80 -4.72 1.27
N ALA A 814 -45.61 -3.88 0.60
CA ALA A 814 -45.76 -3.87 -0.86
C ALA A 814 -44.44 -3.58 -1.63
N PRO A 815 -44.01 -4.39 -2.62
CA PRO A 815 -42.59 -4.47 -2.96
C PRO A 815 -42.11 -3.63 -4.14
N ALA A 816 -42.79 -3.68 -5.28
CA ALA A 816 -42.29 -3.07 -6.52
C ALA A 816 -42.39 -1.55 -6.43
N GLY A 817 -43.55 -1.05 -5.99
CA GLY A 817 -43.77 0.36 -5.68
C GLY A 817 -42.77 0.86 -4.64
N HIS A 818 -42.46 0.10 -3.59
CA HIS A 818 -41.57 0.56 -2.53
C HIS A 818 -40.08 0.42 -2.88
N SER A 819 -39.64 -0.63 -3.59
CA SER A 819 -38.27 -0.76 -4.12
C SER A 819 -37.97 0.33 -5.17
N VAL A 820 -38.95 0.70 -6.00
CA VAL A 820 -38.81 1.80 -6.96
C VAL A 820 -38.91 3.14 -6.22
N ALA A 821 -39.87 3.36 -5.33
CA ALA A 821 -39.99 4.61 -4.57
C ALA A 821 -38.78 4.89 -3.67
N ARG A 822 -38.20 3.86 -3.02
CA ARG A 822 -36.91 3.98 -2.30
C ARG A 822 -35.77 4.35 -3.25
N GLY A 823 -35.73 3.77 -4.44
CA GLY A 823 -34.82 4.18 -5.50
C GLY A 823 -35.03 5.63 -5.97
N SER A 824 -36.29 6.05 -6.09
CA SER A 824 -36.67 7.44 -6.37
C SER A 824 -36.33 8.37 -5.21
N ILE A 825 -36.35 7.93 -3.95
CA ILE A 825 -35.86 8.70 -2.79
C ILE A 825 -34.33 8.81 -2.83
N GLU A 826 -33.62 7.71 -3.12
CA GLU A 826 -32.16 7.73 -3.37
C GLU A 826 -31.81 8.72 -4.49
N VAL A 827 -32.59 8.78 -5.57
CA VAL A 827 -32.38 9.69 -6.71
C VAL A 827 -32.88 11.11 -6.45
N MET A 828 -34.01 11.31 -5.79
CA MET A 828 -34.55 12.63 -5.43
C MET A 828 -33.61 13.32 -4.45
N SER A 829 -33.16 12.60 -3.41
CA SER A 829 -32.10 13.08 -2.53
C SER A 829 -30.84 13.33 -3.35
N ALA A 830 -30.27 12.34 -4.06
CA ALA A 830 -29.04 12.55 -4.83
C ALA A 830 -29.13 13.65 -5.91
N SER A 831 -30.31 13.98 -6.43
CA SER A 831 -30.55 15.09 -7.37
C SER A 831 -30.71 16.43 -6.65
N ALA A 832 -31.38 16.49 -5.49
CA ALA A 832 -31.44 17.68 -4.64
C ALA A 832 -30.06 18.03 -4.07
N ARG A 833 -29.25 17.01 -3.78
CA ARG A 833 -27.83 17.10 -3.38
C ARG A 833 -26.89 17.54 -4.52
N GLY A 834 -27.40 17.77 -5.74
CA GLY A 834 -26.60 18.07 -6.94
C GLY A 834 -25.68 16.92 -7.41
N SER A 835 -25.72 15.77 -6.75
CA SER A 835 -24.80 14.64 -6.91
C SER A 835 -25.16 13.67 -8.05
N LEU A 836 -26.20 13.95 -8.84
CA LEU A 836 -26.54 13.19 -10.05
C LEU A 836 -26.66 14.12 -11.27
N PRO A 837 -26.13 13.71 -12.44
CA PRO A 837 -26.41 14.40 -13.70
C PRO A 837 -27.92 14.46 -13.99
N ALA A 838 -28.39 15.62 -14.44
CA ALA A 838 -29.81 15.85 -14.71
C ALA A 838 -30.38 14.99 -15.86
N GLY A 839 -29.55 14.66 -16.87
CA GLY A 839 -29.97 13.91 -18.06
C GLY A 839 -29.59 12.43 -18.04
N MET A 840 -30.43 11.60 -18.67
CA MET A 840 -30.23 10.14 -18.85
C MET A 840 -28.83 9.78 -19.36
N ALA A 841 -28.31 10.49 -20.36
CA ALA A 841 -26.98 10.23 -20.92
C ALA A 841 -25.86 10.51 -19.91
N GLY A 842 -26.04 11.50 -19.02
CA GLY A 842 -25.11 11.78 -17.93
C GLY A 842 -25.10 10.69 -16.87
N ARG A 843 -26.29 10.24 -16.41
CA ARG A 843 -26.44 9.16 -15.42
C ARG A 843 -25.86 7.82 -15.92
N LEU A 844 -26.11 7.50 -17.19
CA LEU A 844 -25.50 6.35 -17.85
C LEU A 844 -23.98 6.53 -18.05
N GLY A 845 -23.52 7.75 -18.33
CA GLY A 845 -22.10 8.09 -18.46
C GLY A 845 -21.32 7.99 -17.15
N GLU A 846 -21.92 8.42 -16.03
CA GLU A 846 -21.37 8.31 -14.67
C GLU A 846 -21.29 6.85 -14.21
N LEU A 847 -22.37 6.08 -14.43
CA LEU A 847 -22.36 4.64 -14.23
C LEU A 847 -21.26 3.99 -15.09
N ALA A 848 -21.16 4.37 -16.37
CA ALA A 848 -20.18 3.80 -17.30
C ALA A 848 -18.72 4.24 -17.03
N SER A 849 -18.45 5.42 -16.49
CA SER A 849 -17.09 5.81 -16.11
C SER A 849 -16.63 5.07 -14.86
N THR A 850 -17.47 5.08 -13.82
CA THR A 850 -17.20 4.45 -12.51
C THR A 850 -17.12 2.93 -12.60
N TYR A 851 -18.09 2.28 -13.26
CA TYR A 851 -18.10 0.84 -13.47
C TYR A 851 -17.20 0.40 -14.62
N GLY A 852 -17.24 1.11 -15.75
CA GLY A 852 -16.62 0.67 -16.99
C GLY A 852 -15.11 0.61 -16.89
N LEU A 853 -14.44 1.64 -16.35
CA LEU A 853 -12.98 1.61 -16.17
C LEU A 853 -12.55 0.53 -15.18
N ALA A 854 -13.27 0.38 -14.07
CA ALA A 854 -12.97 -0.56 -13.01
C ALA A 854 -13.19 -2.04 -13.42
N ALA A 855 -14.26 -2.32 -14.18
CA ALA A 855 -14.64 -3.68 -14.60
C ALA A 855 -14.31 -4.00 -16.08
N LEU A 856 -13.65 -3.10 -16.82
CA LEU A 856 -13.45 -3.18 -18.28
C LEU A 856 -13.02 -4.56 -18.78
N PRO A 857 -12.00 -5.24 -18.19
CA PRO A 857 -11.53 -6.52 -18.69
C PRO A 857 -12.60 -7.62 -18.54
N VAL A 858 -13.29 -7.64 -17.39
CA VAL A 858 -14.31 -8.64 -17.06
C VAL A 858 -15.55 -8.44 -17.94
N LEU A 859 -15.93 -7.19 -18.22
CA LEU A 859 -16.98 -6.84 -19.17
C LEU A 859 -16.64 -7.24 -20.61
N SER A 860 -15.49 -6.79 -21.12
CA SER A 860 -15.09 -7.01 -22.52
C SER A 860 -14.93 -8.51 -22.83
N PHE A 861 -14.23 -9.25 -21.97
CA PHE A 861 -14.12 -10.70 -22.14
C PHE A 861 -15.44 -11.43 -21.83
N GLY A 862 -16.25 -10.91 -20.90
CA GLY A 862 -17.57 -11.46 -20.57
C GLY A 862 -18.55 -11.41 -21.74
N LEU A 863 -18.58 -10.30 -22.50
CA LEU A 863 -19.44 -10.14 -23.67
C LEU A 863 -18.99 -11.03 -24.84
N VAL A 864 -17.67 -11.15 -25.08
CA VAL A 864 -17.13 -12.14 -26.04
C VAL A 864 -17.46 -13.57 -25.60
N GLY A 865 -17.36 -13.86 -24.30
CA GLY A 865 -17.71 -15.15 -23.70
C GLY A 865 -19.18 -15.50 -23.84
N ALA A 866 -20.08 -14.52 -23.69
CA ALA A 866 -21.50 -14.67 -23.94
C ALA A 866 -21.76 -15.09 -25.40
N VAL A 867 -21.22 -14.37 -26.37
CA VAL A 867 -21.35 -14.71 -27.81
C VAL A 867 -20.76 -16.10 -28.12
N MET A 868 -19.61 -16.44 -27.56
CA MET A 868 -18.97 -17.75 -27.77
C MET A 868 -19.76 -18.90 -27.12
N THR A 869 -20.39 -18.67 -25.97
CA THR A 869 -21.12 -19.72 -25.23
C THR A 869 -22.60 -19.80 -25.64
N LEU A 870 -23.17 -18.78 -26.28
CA LEU A 870 -24.46 -18.87 -26.99
C LEU A 870 -24.35 -19.75 -28.26
N ARG A 871 -23.20 -19.70 -28.96
CA ARG A 871 -22.92 -20.52 -30.15
C ARG A 871 -22.67 -22.00 -29.84
N ARG A 872 -22.66 -22.42 -28.57
CA ARG A 872 -22.57 -23.82 -28.13
C ARG A 872 -23.85 -24.17 -27.39
N ARG A 873 -24.53 -25.27 -27.78
CA ARG A 873 -25.87 -25.61 -27.28
C ARG A 873 -25.95 -25.59 -25.74
N VAL A 874 -27.06 -25.04 -25.24
CA VAL A 874 -27.29 -24.56 -23.86
C VAL A 874 -26.83 -25.54 -22.79
N THR A 875 -25.81 -25.13 -22.01
CA THR A 875 -25.42 -25.80 -20.76
C THR A 875 -26.35 -25.42 -19.60
N PRO A 876 -26.46 -26.22 -18.53
CA PRO A 876 -27.30 -25.89 -17.36
C PRO A 876 -26.97 -24.53 -16.72
N LEU A 877 -25.70 -24.07 -16.80
CA LEU A 877 -25.25 -22.76 -16.33
C LEU A 877 -25.96 -21.59 -17.01
N TRP A 878 -26.22 -21.67 -18.33
CA TRP A 878 -26.96 -20.62 -19.04
C TRP A 878 -28.35 -20.40 -18.46
N ARG A 879 -29.02 -21.49 -18.05
CA ARG A 879 -30.41 -21.48 -17.57
C ARG A 879 -30.60 -20.86 -16.19
N PHE A 880 -29.54 -20.76 -15.37
CA PHE A 880 -29.69 -20.35 -13.96
C PHE A 880 -28.67 -19.30 -13.48
N VAL A 881 -27.57 -19.07 -14.21
CA VAL A 881 -26.55 -18.08 -13.84
C VAL A 881 -26.50 -16.93 -14.84
N TYR A 882 -26.36 -17.24 -16.14
CA TYR A 882 -26.07 -16.21 -17.13
C TYR A 882 -27.31 -15.44 -17.58
N VAL A 883 -28.47 -16.09 -17.80
CA VAL A 883 -29.70 -15.36 -18.17
C VAL A 883 -30.20 -14.43 -17.06
N PRO A 884 -30.34 -14.86 -15.79
CA PRO A 884 -30.79 -13.95 -14.72
C PRO A 884 -29.84 -12.76 -14.52
N ALA A 885 -28.52 -12.97 -14.59
CA ALA A 885 -27.53 -11.89 -14.51
C ALA A 885 -27.63 -10.89 -15.68
N ALA A 886 -27.85 -11.38 -16.92
CA ALA A 886 -27.99 -10.51 -18.09
C ALA A 886 -29.28 -9.67 -18.04
N VAL A 887 -30.41 -10.28 -17.64
CA VAL A 887 -31.68 -9.56 -17.44
C VAL A 887 -31.56 -8.54 -16.30
N TYR A 888 -30.93 -8.93 -15.19
CA TYR A 888 -30.67 -8.05 -14.05
C TYR A 888 -29.88 -6.80 -14.45
N VAL A 889 -28.76 -6.95 -15.18
CA VAL A 889 -27.97 -5.82 -15.68
C VAL A 889 -28.78 -4.93 -16.62
N ALA A 890 -29.54 -5.50 -17.55
CA ALA A 890 -30.39 -4.73 -18.47
C ALA A 890 -31.46 -3.90 -17.73
N VAL A 891 -32.12 -4.49 -16.72
CA VAL A 891 -33.12 -3.81 -15.88
C VAL A 891 -32.47 -2.72 -15.02
N VAL A 892 -31.30 -2.98 -14.41
CA VAL A 892 -30.56 -1.97 -13.64
C VAL A 892 -30.19 -0.77 -14.51
N PHE A 893 -29.62 -0.99 -15.70
CA PHE A 893 -29.29 0.10 -16.62
C PHE A 893 -30.53 0.89 -17.08
N ALA A 894 -31.66 0.22 -17.32
CA ALA A 894 -32.92 0.89 -17.65
C ALA A 894 -33.47 1.74 -16.48
N LEU A 895 -33.36 1.27 -15.24
CA LEU A 895 -33.79 2.01 -14.05
C LEU A 895 -32.89 3.22 -13.76
N VAL A 896 -31.57 3.12 -13.99
CA VAL A 896 -30.65 4.27 -13.89
C VAL A 896 -30.92 5.29 -15.00
N ALA A 897 -31.14 4.83 -16.24
CA ALA A 897 -31.52 5.69 -17.36
C ALA A 897 -32.80 6.48 -17.08
N ALA A 898 -33.83 5.82 -16.52
CA ALA A 898 -35.11 6.41 -16.16
C ALA A 898 -35.05 7.33 -14.92
N GLY A 899 -33.94 7.36 -14.17
CA GLY A 899 -33.87 8.09 -12.89
C GLY A 899 -34.62 7.40 -11.73
N ALA A 900 -34.87 6.09 -11.84
CA ALA A 900 -35.41 5.30 -10.74
C ALA A 900 -34.31 4.74 -9.81
N TYR A 901 -33.05 4.68 -10.25
CA TYR A 901 -31.86 4.37 -9.43
C TYR A 901 -30.69 5.31 -9.72
N THR A 902 -29.79 5.46 -8.75
CA THR A 902 -28.56 6.26 -8.84
C THR A 902 -27.49 5.59 -9.73
N GLY A 903 -26.42 6.32 -10.12
CA GLY A 903 -25.29 5.77 -10.89
C GLY A 903 -24.39 4.76 -10.13
N SER A 904 -24.83 4.23 -8.98
CA SER A 904 -23.96 3.49 -8.06
C SER A 904 -23.55 2.10 -8.56
N HIS A 905 -22.24 1.84 -8.49
CA HIS A 905 -21.60 0.57 -8.84
C HIS A 905 -22.11 -0.63 -8.01
N ARG A 906 -22.72 -0.41 -6.83
CA ARG A 906 -23.27 -1.47 -5.95
C ARG A 906 -24.37 -2.31 -6.60
N TYR A 907 -25.03 -1.80 -7.65
CA TYR A 907 -26.08 -2.53 -8.36
C TYR A 907 -25.57 -3.60 -9.35
N LEU A 908 -24.27 -3.94 -9.32
CA LEU A 908 -23.65 -4.80 -10.34
C LEU A 908 -22.94 -6.04 -9.75
N TYR A 909 -22.77 -6.13 -8.42
CA TYR A 909 -22.21 -7.30 -7.73
C TYR A 909 -22.92 -8.63 -8.05
N PRO A 910 -24.27 -8.71 -8.12
CA PRO A 910 -24.96 -9.95 -8.49
C PRO A 910 -24.62 -10.50 -9.89
N ALA A 911 -24.06 -9.67 -10.77
CA ALA A 911 -23.64 -10.06 -12.12
C ALA A 911 -22.14 -10.38 -12.22
N LEU A 912 -21.27 -9.88 -11.33
CA LEU A 912 -19.82 -10.07 -11.42
C LEU A 912 -19.39 -11.55 -11.47
N PRO A 913 -19.94 -12.49 -10.67
CA PRO A 913 -19.61 -13.92 -10.80
C PRO A 913 -19.95 -14.52 -12.17
N ALA A 914 -21.09 -14.13 -12.74
CA ALA A 914 -21.56 -14.59 -14.04
C ALA A 914 -20.68 -14.03 -15.16
N LEU A 915 -20.33 -12.75 -15.11
CA LEU A 915 -19.42 -12.09 -16.06
C LEU A 915 -18.00 -12.68 -15.99
N ALA A 916 -17.47 -12.96 -14.79
CA ALA A 916 -16.16 -13.59 -14.62
C ALA A 916 -16.11 -15.02 -15.18
N LEU A 917 -17.18 -15.80 -15.01
CA LEU A 917 -17.33 -17.13 -15.63
C LEU A 917 -17.41 -17.04 -17.16
N LEU A 918 -18.18 -16.10 -17.71
CA LEU A 918 -18.25 -15.89 -19.16
C LEU A 918 -16.90 -15.44 -19.73
N ALA A 919 -16.23 -14.50 -19.09
CA ALA A 919 -14.89 -14.06 -19.45
C ALA A 919 -13.88 -15.22 -19.45
N ALA A 920 -13.98 -16.13 -18.46
CA ALA A 920 -13.17 -17.35 -18.44
C ALA A 920 -13.42 -18.26 -19.66
N THR A 921 -14.64 -18.36 -20.21
CA THR A 921 -14.90 -19.15 -21.43
C THR A 921 -14.24 -18.57 -22.68
N ALA A 922 -14.18 -17.24 -22.82
CA ALA A 922 -13.47 -16.58 -23.91
C ALA A 922 -11.95 -16.82 -23.80
N LEU A 923 -11.40 -16.61 -22.60
CA LEU A 923 -9.97 -16.71 -22.30
C LEU A 923 -9.44 -18.15 -22.34
N ASP A 924 -10.28 -19.16 -22.08
CA ASP A 924 -9.92 -20.59 -22.18
C ASP A 924 -9.42 -20.96 -23.58
N ARG A 925 -10.01 -20.38 -24.64
CA ARG A 925 -9.55 -20.64 -26.03
C ARG A 925 -8.20 -19.98 -26.36
N TYR A 926 -7.82 -18.90 -25.67
CA TYR A 926 -6.64 -18.08 -25.97
C TYR A 926 -5.59 -18.08 -24.85
N GLY A 927 -5.32 -19.25 -24.24
CA GLY A 927 -4.49 -19.43 -23.04
C GLY A 927 -3.02 -18.96 -23.06
N ARG A 928 -2.56 -18.48 -24.22
CA ARG A 928 -1.46 -17.53 -24.50
C ARG A 928 -1.71 -16.14 -23.91
N VAL A 929 -2.38 -15.37 -24.75
CA VAL A 929 -2.84 -13.98 -24.57
C VAL A 929 -3.58 -13.81 -23.25
N ALA A 930 -4.47 -14.75 -22.90
CA ALA A 930 -5.28 -14.68 -21.70
C ALA A 930 -4.46 -14.58 -20.39
N ARG A 931 -3.32 -15.25 -20.29
CA ARG A 931 -2.47 -15.14 -19.09
C ARG A 931 -1.74 -13.80 -19.03
N VAL A 932 -1.26 -13.31 -20.17
CA VAL A 932 -0.62 -11.99 -20.26
C VAL A 932 -1.63 -10.87 -19.96
N ALA A 933 -2.85 -10.96 -20.53
CA ALA A 933 -3.92 -10.00 -20.28
C ALA A 933 -4.41 -10.03 -18.83
N ALA A 934 -4.60 -11.21 -18.22
CA ALA A 934 -5.02 -11.30 -16.82
C ALA A 934 -3.94 -10.76 -15.87
N VAL A 935 -2.67 -11.13 -16.05
CA VAL A 935 -1.56 -10.59 -15.24
C VAL A 935 -1.42 -9.08 -15.46
N GLY A 936 -1.40 -8.62 -16.71
CA GLY A 936 -1.28 -7.19 -17.04
C GLY A 936 -2.41 -6.34 -16.48
N ALA A 937 -3.67 -6.80 -16.60
CA ALA A 937 -4.81 -6.13 -15.98
C ALA A 937 -4.71 -6.08 -14.45
N SER A 938 -4.21 -7.14 -13.82
CA SER A 938 -4.04 -7.22 -12.35
C SER A 938 -2.91 -6.30 -11.86
N THR A 939 -1.81 -6.21 -12.61
CA THR A 939 -0.71 -5.27 -12.32
C THR A 939 -1.15 -3.82 -12.53
N LEU A 940 -1.89 -3.53 -13.62
CA LEU A 940 -2.49 -2.21 -13.84
C LEU A 940 -3.47 -1.84 -12.72
N LEU A 941 -4.30 -2.78 -12.25
CA LEU A 941 -5.16 -2.61 -11.07
C LEU A 941 -4.36 -2.15 -9.84
N ALA A 942 -3.35 -2.95 -9.47
CA ALA A 942 -2.60 -2.75 -8.24
C ALA A 942 -1.77 -1.46 -8.23
N VAL A 943 -1.32 -1.01 -9.41
CA VAL A 943 -0.55 0.23 -9.57
C VAL A 943 -1.45 1.46 -9.71
N ALA A 944 -2.54 1.39 -10.49
CA ALA A 944 -3.37 2.56 -10.80
C ALA A 944 -4.44 2.88 -9.75
N PHE A 945 -5.06 1.87 -9.13
CA PHE A 945 -6.16 2.09 -8.19
C PHE A 945 -5.71 2.26 -6.73
N LEU A 946 -4.57 1.70 -6.32
CA LEU A 946 -4.09 1.85 -4.94
C LEU A 946 -3.85 3.32 -4.55
N PRO A 947 -3.18 4.17 -5.37
CA PRO A 947 -3.03 5.60 -5.07
C PRO A 947 -4.38 6.33 -4.95
N VAL A 948 -5.34 6.00 -5.82
CA VAL A 948 -6.69 6.58 -5.82
C VAL A 948 -7.45 6.23 -4.53
N PHE A 949 -7.44 4.97 -4.10
CA PHE A 949 -8.09 4.57 -2.85
C PHE A 949 -7.37 5.08 -1.60
N THR A 950 -6.04 5.24 -1.60
CA THR A 950 -5.35 5.95 -0.51
C THR A 950 -5.69 7.45 -0.49
N GLY A 951 -5.94 8.07 -1.65
CA GLY A 951 -6.44 9.44 -1.74
C GLY A 951 -7.83 9.60 -1.12
N PHE A 952 -8.76 8.68 -1.42
CA PHE A 952 -10.07 8.65 -0.78
C PHE A 952 -10.01 8.39 0.72
N ALA A 953 -9.14 7.48 1.19
CA ALA A 953 -8.93 7.25 2.63
C ALA A 953 -8.45 8.53 3.36
N HIS A 954 -7.55 9.30 2.74
CA HIS A 954 -7.08 10.60 3.25
C HIS A 954 -8.12 11.73 3.21
N ALA A 955 -9.21 11.60 2.43
CA ALA A 955 -10.30 12.57 2.47
C ALA A 955 -11.04 12.57 3.82
N ASN A 956 -11.05 11.42 4.51
CA ASN A 956 -11.75 11.26 5.78
C ASN A 956 -10.96 11.74 7.01
N ASP A 957 -9.66 12.06 6.89
CA ASP A 957 -8.78 12.43 8.02
C ASP A 957 -9.35 13.60 8.86
N GLY A 958 -9.99 14.57 8.23
CA GLY A 958 -10.65 15.71 8.89
C GLY A 958 -11.86 15.31 9.74
N LEU A 959 -12.74 14.44 9.20
CA LEU A 959 -13.89 13.87 9.91
C LEU A 959 -13.44 13.01 11.10
N VAL A 960 -12.36 12.24 10.93
CA VAL A 960 -11.74 11.45 12.01
C VAL A 960 -11.22 12.36 13.13
N ALA A 961 -10.61 13.50 12.79
CA ALA A 961 -10.14 14.48 13.76
C ALA A 961 -11.29 15.18 14.49
N ALA A 962 -12.36 15.55 13.79
CA ALA A 962 -13.54 16.18 14.37
C ALA A 962 -14.32 15.23 15.31
N GLY A 963 -14.52 13.97 14.91
CA GLY A 963 -15.10 12.93 15.77
C GLY A 963 -14.30 12.72 17.06
N ARG A 964 -12.96 12.63 16.96
CA ARG A 964 -12.09 12.52 18.15
C ARG A 964 -12.19 13.75 19.06
N ALA A 965 -12.33 14.95 18.52
CA ALA A 965 -12.54 16.14 19.34
C ALA A 965 -13.87 16.06 20.13
N ALA A 966 -14.94 15.61 19.47
CA ALA A 966 -16.26 15.40 20.09
C ALA A 966 -16.28 14.31 21.17
N SER A 967 -15.38 13.33 21.11
CA SER A 967 -15.31 12.21 22.07
C SER A 967 -15.07 12.64 23.53
N THR A 968 -14.43 13.79 23.73
CA THR A 968 -13.99 14.28 25.06
C THR A 968 -15.07 14.98 25.88
N ARG A 969 -16.25 15.22 25.30
CA ARG A 969 -17.33 16.03 25.91
C ARG A 969 -18.49 15.15 26.40
N PRO A 970 -19.20 15.55 27.48
CA PRO A 970 -20.50 14.97 27.83
C PRO A 970 -21.60 15.36 26.80
N GLY A 971 -22.83 14.92 27.03
CA GLY A 971 -23.99 15.25 26.19
C GLY A 971 -24.08 14.51 24.85
N VAL A 972 -25.10 14.85 24.07
CA VAL A 972 -25.38 14.33 22.72
C VAL A 972 -24.49 15.03 21.69
N LEU A 973 -24.07 14.28 20.68
CA LEU A 973 -23.41 14.77 19.47
C LEU A 973 -24.44 14.90 18.35
N LEU A 974 -24.58 16.10 17.78
CA LEU A 974 -25.26 16.30 16.50
C LEU A 974 -24.23 16.31 15.37
N THR A 975 -24.37 15.40 14.43
CA THR A 975 -23.55 15.36 13.21
C THR A 975 -24.24 14.53 12.13
N ASP A 976 -24.02 14.89 10.88
CA ASP A 976 -24.55 14.15 9.73
C ASP A 976 -23.53 13.15 9.13
N SER A 977 -22.29 13.10 9.64
CA SER A 977 -21.26 12.16 9.16
C SER A 977 -21.23 10.86 9.99
N PRO A 978 -21.44 9.69 9.36
CA PRO A 978 -21.23 8.39 10.01
C PRO A 978 -19.78 8.18 10.47
N THR A 979 -18.79 8.78 9.79
CA THR A 979 -17.38 8.72 10.18
C THR A 979 -17.14 9.49 11.49
N VAL A 980 -17.71 10.69 11.63
CA VAL A 980 -17.65 11.48 12.87
C VAL A 980 -18.34 10.72 14.00
N ALA A 981 -19.52 10.14 13.75
CA ALA A 981 -20.23 9.30 14.72
C ALA A 981 -19.35 8.13 15.19
N PHE A 982 -18.69 7.40 14.28
CA PHE A 982 -17.80 6.29 14.64
C PHE A 982 -16.60 6.74 15.49
N TYR A 983 -15.90 7.80 15.10
CA TYR A 983 -14.71 8.25 15.82
C TYR A 983 -15.00 9.08 17.09
N SER A 984 -16.28 9.38 17.36
CA SER A 984 -16.71 10.03 18.60
C SER A 984 -16.75 9.10 19.82
N GLY A 985 -16.88 7.78 19.64
CA GLY A 985 -17.07 6.83 20.76
C GLY A 985 -18.38 7.01 21.55
N LYS A 986 -19.28 7.90 21.13
CA LYS A 986 -20.61 8.14 21.73
C LYS A 986 -21.49 6.90 21.54
N ARG A 987 -22.27 6.49 22.55
CA ARG A 987 -23.25 5.40 22.35
C ARG A 987 -24.23 5.79 21.24
N PRO A 988 -24.83 4.86 20.46
CA PRO A 988 -25.76 5.21 19.38
C PRO A 988 -26.91 6.13 19.84
N ALA A 989 -27.46 5.92 21.04
CA ALA A 989 -28.46 6.79 21.68
C ALA A 989 -27.92 8.17 22.18
N GLN A 990 -26.69 8.55 21.81
CA GLN A 990 -26.05 9.84 22.09
C GLN A 990 -25.54 10.52 20.81
N VAL A 991 -25.99 10.04 19.65
CA VAL A 991 -25.71 10.59 18.31
C VAL A 991 -27.05 10.91 17.66
N THR A 992 -27.15 12.04 16.95
CA THR A 992 -28.35 12.43 16.18
C THR A 992 -27.95 13.21 14.93
N GLY A 993 -28.66 13.00 13.83
CA GLY A 993 -28.50 13.77 12.59
C GLY A 993 -29.19 15.14 12.67
N SER A 994 -28.91 16.01 11.69
CA SER A 994 -29.54 17.31 11.61
C SER A 994 -31.01 17.28 11.17
N GLU A 995 -31.46 16.19 10.57
CA GLU A 995 -32.85 16.01 10.12
C GLU A 995 -33.87 16.10 11.28
N ALA A 996 -33.43 15.80 12.51
CA ALA A 996 -34.23 15.91 13.72
C ALA A 996 -34.50 17.36 14.18
N LEU A 997 -33.82 18.36 13.59
CA LEU A 997 -33.98 19.77 13.95
C LEU A 997 -35.30 20.37 13.41
N PRO A 998 -35.98 21.21 14.21
CA PRO A 998 -37.00 22.14 13.73
C PRO A 998 -36.54 23.00 12.54
N ALA A 999 -37.50 23.48 11.75
CA ALA A 999 -37.23 24.30 10.57
C ALA A 999 -36.93 25.78 10.87
N ASP A 1000 -37.14 26.24 12.12
CA ASP A 1000 -36.69 27.56 12.58
C ASP A 1000 -35.38 27.48 13.38
N ARG A 1001 -34.56 28.53 13.26
CA ARG A 1001 -33.21 28.60 13.84
C ARG A 1001 -33.21 28.82 15.36
N ALA A 1002 -34.18 29.54 15.91
CA ALA A 1002 -34.33 29.69 17.35
C ALA A 1002 -34.91 28.41 17.97
N ASP A 1003 -35.95 27.85 17.36
CA ASP A 1003 -36.52 26.56 17.78
C ASP A 1003 -35.48 25.43 17.71
N ALA A 1004 -34.59 25.41 16.71
CA ALA A 1004 -33.49 24.46 16.64
C ALA A 1004 -32.51 24.58 17.80
N VAL A 1005 -32.15 25.79 18.24
CA VAL A 1005 -31.28 25.98 19.42
C VAL A 1005 -31.99 25.58 20.72
N VAL A 1006 -33.30 25.83 20.85
CA VAL A 1006 -34.12 25.38 21.98
C VAL A 1006 -34.20 23.84 22.00
N TRP A 1007 -34.46 23.22 20.85
CA TRP A 1007 -34.52 21.76 20.67
C TRP A 1007 -33.18 21.11 21.02
N MET A 1008 -32.06 21.64 20.52
CA MET A 1008 -30.71 21.15 20.82
C MET A 1008 -30.45 21.14 22.34
N ARG A 1009 -30.82 22.22 23.03
CA ARG A 1009 -30.70 22.33 24.50
C ARG A 1009 -31.59 21.33 25.22
N ALA A 1010 -32.85 21.19 24.80
CA ALA A 1010 -33.80 20.24 25.40
C ALA A 1010 -33.36 18.78 25.25
N HIS A 1011 -32.71 18.43 24.13
CA HIS A 1011 -32.19 17.08 23.85
C HIS A 1011 -30.73 16.88 24.31
N GLY A 1012 -30.16 17.83 25.05
CA GLY A 1012 -28.81 17.70 25.61
C GLY A 1012 -27.67 17.69 24.59
N VAL A 1013 -27.88 18.28 23.40
CA VAL A 1013 -26.85 18.44 22.36
C VAL A 1013 -25.81 19.46 22.84
N MET A 1014 -24.59 18.97 23.07
CA MET A 1014 -23.46 19.78 23.59
C MET A 1014 -22.34 19.95 22.56
N THR A 1015 -22.35 19.14 21.49
CA THR A 1015 -21.36 19.18 20.41
C THR A 1015 -22.04 19.05 19.07
N LEU A 1016 -21.63 19.88 18.13
CA LEU A 1016 -22.15 19.98 16.77
C LEU A 1016 -20.96 19.83 15.80
N VAL A 1017 -21.02 18.88 14.88
CA VAL A 1017 -20.00 18.73 13.81
C VAL A 1017 -20.69 18.77 12.46
N LEU A 1018 -20.36 19.82 11.71
CA LEU A 1018 -20.92 20.21 10.42
C LEU A 1018 -19.98 19.84 9.28
N GLU A 1019 -20.55 19.48 8.15
CA GLU A 1019 -19.90 19.53 6.84
C GLU A 1019 -20.50 20.70 6.04
N ASP A 1020 -19.70 21.39 5.22
CA ASP A 1020 -20.21 22.41 4.29
C ASP A 1020 -20.97 21.74 3.14
N ILE A 1021 -22.26 21.51 3.41
CA ILE A 1021 -23.20 20.76 2.60
C ILE A 1021 -24.54 21.50 2.65
N SER A 1022 -24.87 22.18 1.55
CA SER A 1022 -26.01 23.11 1.46
C SER A 1022 -27.41 22.51 1.66
N TYR A 1023 -27.52 21.19 1.84
CA TYR A 1023 -28.78 20.46 2.02
C TYR A 1023 -28.86 19.69 3.36
N TYR A 1024 -27.81 19.69 4.19
CA TYR A 1024 -27.94 19.21 5.57
C TYR A 1024 -28.60 20.31 6.40
N ARG A 1025 -29.60 19.95 7.22
CA ARG A 1025 -30.43 20.94 7.92
C ARG A 1025 -29.65 21.82 8.88
N ALA A 1026 -28.60 21.29 9.52
CA ALA A 1026 -27.76 22.11 10.40
C ALA A 1026 -26.92 23.13 9.59
N THR A 1027 -26.60 22.85 8.33
CA THR A 1027 -25.95 23.80 7.42
C THR A 1027 -26.94 24.77 6.77
N GLU A 1028 -28.19 24.35 6.54
CA GLU A 1028 -29.31 25.21 6.13
C GLU A 1028 -29.64 26.26 7.20
N LEU A 1029 -29.72 25.85 8.48
CA LEU A 1029 -30.04 26.71 9.62
C LEU A 1029 -28.86 27.56 10.12
N PHE A 1030 -27.62 27.09 9.94
CA PHE A 1030 -26.41 27.75 10.43
C PHE A 1030 -25.32 27.87 9.32
N PRO A 1031 -25.62 28.51 8.17
CA PRO A 1031 -24.73 28.60 7.01
C PRO A 1031 -23.48 29.45 7.23
N GLU A 1032 -23.35 30.10 8.38
CA GLU A 1032 -22.13 30.75 8.88
C GLU A 1032 -21.19 29.78 9.62
N LEU A 1033 -21.74 28.82 10.37
CA LEU A 1033 -20.96 27.77 11.04
C LEU A 1033 -20.38 26.80 10.00
N ALA A 1034 -21.14 26.52 8.94
CA ALA A 1034 -20.67 25.77 7.78
C ALA A 1034 -19.55 26.48 6.97
N LYS A 1035 -19.14 27.70 7.36
CA LYS A 1035 -18.02 28.46 6.77
C LYS A 1035 -16.91 28.73 7.79
N GLY A 1036 -16.89 28.01 8.91
CA GLY A 1036 -15.90 28.18 9.98
C GLY A 1036 -16.04 29.49 10.76
N SER A 1037 -17.12 30.26 10.58
CA SER A 1037 -17.37 31.45 11.39
C SER A 1037 -17.88 31.04 12.77
N GLN A 1038 -17.52 31.78 13.82
CA GLN A 1038 -18.02 31.53 15.18
C GLN A 1038 -19.12 32.54 15.51
N THR A 1039 -20.33 32.05 15.77
CA THR A 1039 -21.50 32.88 16.08
C THR A 1039 -22.22 32.37 17.34
N SER A 1040 -22.61 33.31 18.21
CA SER A 1040 -23.35 33.00 19.43
C SER A 1040 -24.66 32.24 19.11
N PRO A 1041 -25.02 31.17 19.85
CA PRO A 1041 -24.40 30.66 21.08
C PRO A 1041 -23.21 29.69 20.89
N PHE A 1042 -22.81 29.38 19.66
CA PHE A 1042 -21.83 28.34 19.37
C PHE A 1042 -20.38 28.82 19.53
N LEU A 1043 -19.52 27.97 20.09
CA LEU A 1043 -18.09 28.24 20.30
C LEU A 1043 -17.25 27.17 19.58
N SER A 1044 -16.17 27.56 18.90
CA SER A 1044 -15.33 26.65 18.12
C SER A 1044 -14.73 25.53 18.97
N LEU A 1045 -14.95 24.28 18.58
CA LEU A 1045 -14.34 23.10 19.21
C LEU A 1045 -12.96 22.87 18.62
N GLY A 1046 -11.94 23.56 19.15
CA GLY A 1046 -10.56 23.42 18.69
C GLY A 1046 -10.26 24.20 17.40
N GLN A 1047 -9.08 23.93 16.81
CA GLN A 1047 -8.60 24.62 15.61
C GLN A 1047 -9.30 24.08 14.37
N GLN A 1048 -10.13 24.91 13.73
CA GLN A 1048 -10.96 24.51 12.58
C GLN A 1048 -10.12 24.05 11.37
N ASP A 1049 -8.92 24.61 11.19
CA ASP A 1049 -7.96 24.18 10.16
C ASP A 1049 -7.55 22.70 10.28
N ALA A 1050 -7.57 22.15 11.50
CA ALA A 1050 -7.19 20.76 11.77
C ALA A 1050 -8.27 19.73 11.38
N TYR A 1051 -9.46 20.19 10.98
CA TYR A 1051 -10.57 19.35 10.51
C TYR A 1051 -10.74 19.39 8.99
N GLN A 1052 -9.97 20.20 8.26
CA GLN A 1052 -10.13 20.38 6.81
C GLN A 1052 -9.66 19.16 6.01
N ALA A 1053 -10.54 18.60 5.19
CA ALA A 1053 -10.23 17.48 4.31
C ALA A 1053 -9.47 17.95 3.06
N LYS A 1054 -8.22 17.48 2.87
CA LYS A 1054 -7.31 17.92 1.77
C LYS A 1054 -7.89 17.85 0.35
N PHE A 1055 -8.83 16.93 0.11
CA PHE A 1055 -9.52 16.75 -1.16
C PHE A 1055 -11.04 16.54 -0.95
N GLY A 1056 -11.56 16.98 0.19
CA GLY A 1056 -12.94 16.76 0.61
C GLY A 1056 -13.66 18.07 0.91
N LYS A 1057 -14.83 17.95 1.54
CA LYS A 1057 -15.64 19.09 1.96
C LYS A 1057 -15.02 19.75 3.20
N PRO A 1058 -15.18 21.07 3.40
CA PRO A 1058 -14.90 21.70 4.69
C PRO A 1058 -15.68 21.02 5.82
N VAL A 1059 -15.00 20.78 6.95
CA VAL A 1059 -15.59 20.21 8.18
C VAL A 1059 -15.34 21.20 9.31
N TYR A 1060 -16.37 21.47 10.10
CA TYR A 1060 -16.30 22.41 11.22
C TYR A 1060 -16.92 21.81 12.48
N ALA A 1061 -16.30 22.06 13.62
CA ALA A 1061 -16.68 21.48 14.89
C ALA A 1061 -16.91 22.56 15.94
N TYR A 1062 -18.03 22.48 16.64
CA TYR A 1062 -18.52 23.48 17.58
C TYR A 1062 -19.03 22.83 18.88
N ARG A 1063 -19.02 23.60 19.97
CA ARG A 1063 -19.79 23.29 21.18
C ARG A 1063 -20.99 24.24 21.29
N LEU A 1064 -22.09 23.72 21.82
CA LEU A 1064 -23.21 24.52 22.31
C LEU A 1064 -23.11 24.54 23.85
N PRO A 1065 -22.82 25.69 24.48
CA PRO A 1065 -22.79 25.78 25.93
C PRO A 1065 -24.19 25.62 26.56
N PRO A 1066 -24.28 25.11 27.79
CA PRO A 1066 -25.52 25.17 28.56
C PRO A 1066 -26.00 26.62 28.74
N ALA A 1067 -27.31 26.80 28.87
CA ALA A 1067 -27.90 28.13 28.99
C ALA A 1067 -27.72 28.70 30.41
N LEU A 1068 -26.66 29.49 30.61
CA LEU A 1068 -26.47 30.32 31.81
C LEU A 1068 -27.45 31.50 31.81
N GLY A 1069 -28.72 31.21 32.10
CA GLY A 1069 -29.74 32.23 32.35
C GLY A 1069 -29.49 32.90 33.70
N LEU A 1070 -29.09 34.17 33.67
CA LEU A 1070 -28.90 35.02 34.84
C LEU A 1070 -29.97 36.12 34.85
N TYR A 1071 -30.91 36.05 35.79
CA TYR A 1071 -32.05 36.98 35.88
C TYR A 1071 -32.34 37.41 37.32
N PRO A 1072 -32.85 38.63 37.57
CA PRO A 1072 -33.35 39.01 38.89
C PRO A 1072 -34.59 38.21 39.30
N VAL A 1073 -34.67 37.75 40.54
CA VAL A 1073 -35.82 36.97 41.07
C VAL A 1073 -36.49 37.70 42.24
N ALA A 1074 -37.77 37.42 42.48
CA ALA A 1074 -38.55 38.09 43.53
C ALA A 1074 -38.25 37.56 44.94
N GLN A 1075 -38.30 36.24 45.15
CA GLN A 1075 -38.22 35.59 46.47
C GLN A 1075 -37.35 34.32 46.42
N GLY A 1076 -36.77 33.95 47.58
CA GLY A 1076 -35.99 32.71 47.76
C GLY A 1076 -36.83 31.50 48.19
N LYS A 1077 -36.21 30.31 48.23
CA LYS A 1077 -36.87 29.03 48.58
C LYS A 1077 -36.80 28.67 50.08
N THR A 1078 -35.92 29.31 50.84
CA THR A 1078 -35.58 28.97 52.23
C THR A 1078 -35.76 30.10 53.24
N ALA A 1079 -35.96 31.35 52.78
CA ALA A 1079 -36.16 32.52 53.63
C ALA A 1079 -36.99 33.58 52.89
N PRO A 1080 -37.72 34.47 53.60
CA PRO A 1080 -38.51 35.57 53.01
C PRO A 1080 -37.69 36.64 52.25
N LEU A 1081 -36.35 36.57 52.35
CA LEU A 1081 -35.40 37.55 51.83
C LEU A 1081 -35.44 37.78 50.31
N ALA A 1082 -35.24 39.04 49.92
CA ALA A 1082 -34.98 39.45 48.56
C ALA A 1082 -33.58 38.96 48.11
N LYS A 1083 -33.52 38.27 46.96
CA LYS A 1083 -32.26 37.86 46.32
C LYS A 1083 -31.82 38.86 45.24
N GLY A 1084 -30.58 38.75 44.78
CA GLY A 1084 -30.03 39.52 43.66
C GLY A 1084 -30.40 38.93 42.31
N VAL A 1085 -29.41 38.78 41.43
CA VAL A 1085 -29.51 38.01 40.18
C VAL A 1085 -29.22 36.54 40.48
N THR A 1086 -30.03 35.62 39.94
CA THR A 1086 -29.87 34.16 40.10
C THR A 1086 -29.58 33.43 38.80
N MET A 1087 -28.76 32.37 38.89
CA MET A 1087 -28.36 31.50 37.78
C MET A 1087 -29.22 30.22 37.71
N GLY A 1088 -29.97 30.03 36.64
CA GLY A 1088 -30.70 28.77 36.38
C GLY A 1088 -32.07 28.95 35.69
N PRO A 1089 -32.76 27.85 35.31
CA PRO A 1089 -34.15 27.92 34.87
C PRO A 1089 -35.07 28.29 36.04
N ALA A 1090 -35.98 29.23 35.82
CA ALA A 1090 -36.79 29.88 36.87
C ALA A 1090 -37.71 28.96 37.72
N ALA A 1091 -37.73 27.65 37.47
CA ALA A 1091 -38.59 26.67 38.13
C ALA A 1091 -37.91 25.83 39.22
N THR A 1092 -36.58 25.76 39.29
CA THR A 1092 -35.89 24.88 40.27
C THR A 1092 -35.83 25.47 41.68
N GLY A 1093 -35.74 26.80 41.80
CA GLY A 1093 -35.64 27.51 43.09
C GLY A 1093 -34.28 27.33 43.81
N GLU A 1094 -33.32 26.63 43.20
CA GLU A 1094 -31.91 26.78 43.55
C GLU A 1094 -31.38 28.01 42.81
N GLY A 1095 -30.65 28.89 43.48
CA GLY A 1095 -30.09 30.08 42.83
C GLY A 1095 -28.97 30.71 43.65
N ILE A 1096 -27.87 31.06 42.98
CA ILE A 1096 -26.83 31.92 43.54
C ILE A 1096 -27.35 33.36 43.50
N GLY A 1097 -27.61 33.98 44.64
CA GLY A 1097 -27.94 35.40 44.76
C GLY A 1097 -26.66 36.23 44.93
N PHE A 1098 -26.23 36.88 43.86
CA PHE A 1098 -25.07 37.77 43.90
C PHE A 1098 -25.40 39.17 44.40
N GLY A 1099 -24.49 39.79 45.15
CA GLY A 1099 -24.56 41.19 45.58
C GLY A 1099 -25.81 41.54 46.37
N VAL A 1100 -26.16 40.78 47.41
CA VAL A 1100 -27.29 41.08 48.31
C VAL A 1100 -26.77 41.83 49.54
N PRO A 1101 -27.20 43.09 49.80
CA PRO A 1101 -26.66 43.88 50.89
C PRO A 1101 -27.39 43.66 52.21
N ILE A 1102 -26.65 43.68 53.32
CA ILE A 1102 -27.14 43.55 54.71
C ILE A 1102 -26.37 44.51 55.62
N ALA A 1103 -26.87 44.82 56.82
CA ALA A 1103 -26.17 45.65 57.81
C ALA A 1103 -26.28 45.07 59.23
N HIS A 1104 -25.18 45.13 59.99
CA HIS A 1104 -25.15 44.69 61.39
C HIS A 1104 -25.38 45.87 62.33
N TYR A 1105 -26.36 45.75 63.21
CA TYR A 1105 -26.67 46.70 64.29
C TYR A 1105 -26.41 46.04 65.67
N PRO A 1106 -26.35 46.81 66.78
CA PRO A 1106 -26.10 46.25 68.11
C PRO A 1106 -27.15 45.24 68.61
N ASP A 1107 -28.32 45.22 67.97
CA ASP A 1107 -29.44 44.31 68.21
C ASP A 1107 -29.56 43.18 67.15
N GLY A 1108 -28.60 43.04 66.24
CA GLY A 1108 -28.49 41.90 65.31
C GLY A 1108 -28.34 42.30 63.83
N TRP A 1109 -28.40 41.31 62.96
CA TRP A 1109 -28.33 41.52 61.51
C TRP A 1109 -29.66 41.96 60.90
N VAL A 1110 -29.58 42.91 59.96
CA VAL A 1110 -30.70 43.43 59.20
C VAL A 1110 -30.48 43.17 57.71
N TYR A 1111 -31.44 42.46 57.13
CA TYR A 1111 -31.49 41.99 55.76
C TYR A 1111 -32.56 42.75 54.97
N SER A 1112 -32.67 42.43 53.68
CA SER A 1112 -33.72 42.94 52.81
C SER A 1112 -34.76 41.88 52.47
N ARG A 1113 -36.03 42.22 52.69
CA ARG A 1113 -37.19 41.42 52.31
C ARG A 1113 -37.91 42.04 51.11
N THR A 1114 -37.98 43.36 51.06
CA THR A 1114 -38.59 44.11 49.95
C THR A 1114 -37.55 44.79 49.07
N ALA A 1115 -37.63 44.57 47.76
CA ALA A 1115 -36.75 45.18 46.78
C ALA A 1115 -37.47 45.46 45.45
N THR A 1116 -37.15 46.58 44.80
CA THR A 1116 -37.65 46.94 43.47
C THR A 1116 -36.55 46.78 42.43
N THR A 1117 -36.87 46.31 41.22
CA THR A 1117 -35.89 46.07 40.14
C THR A 1117 -36.30 46.77 38.85
N VAL A 1118 -35.34 47.39 38.16
CA VAL A 1118 -35.51 48.06 36.87
C VAL A 1118 -34.38 47.62 35.94
N GLU A 1119 -34.70 47.14 34.74
CA GLU A 1119 -33.70 46.95 33.68
C GLU A 1119 -33.32 48.30 33.07
N ILE A 1120 -32.01 48.61 33.02
CA ILE A 1120 -31.50 49.92 32.58
C ILE A 1120 -30.75 49.84 31.25
N ALA A 1121 -30.33 48.65 30.85
CA ALA A 1121 -29.88 48.28 29.51
C ALA A 1121 -29.98 46.74 29.38
N PRO A 1122 -30.03 46.16 28.16
CA PRO A 1122 -30.05 44.72 27.98
C PRO A 1122 -28.92 44.02 28.75
N GLY A 1123 -29.25 43.11 29.66
CA GLY A 1123 -28.26 42.43 30.50
C GLY A 1123 -27.71 43.26 31.67
N THR A 1124 -28.33 44.41 31.99
CA THR A 1124 -27.92 45.28 33.09
C THR A 1124 -29.14 45.81 33.87
N TRP A 1125 -29.23 45.45 35.15
CA TRP A 1125 -30.35 45.78 36.04
C TRP A 1125 -29.90 46.60 37.25
N ARG A 1126 -30.74 47.53 37.68
CA ARG A 1126 -30.62 48.20 38.98
C ARG A 1126 -31.70 47.68 39.92
N ARG A 1127 -31.31 47.26 41.11
CA ARG A 1127 -32.20 46.78 42.18
C ARG A 1127 -32.00 47.64 43.43
N THR A 1128 -33.10 48.07 44.03
CA THR A 1128 -33.12 48.84 45.27
C THR A 1128 -33.62 47.93 46.38
N PHE A 1129 -32.77 47.65 47.36
CA PHE A 1129 -33.08 46.82 48.53
C PHE A 1129 -33.43 47.72 49.73
N GLN A 1130 -34.57 47.47 50.37
CA GLN A 1130 -34.92 48.05 51.67
C GLN A 1130 -34.44 47.11 52.78
N LEU A 1131 -33.83 47.63 53.84
CA LEU A 1131 -33.36 46.84 54.99
C LEU A 1131 -34.48 46.69 56.02
N ASP A 1132 -35.53 45.94 55.66
CA ASP A 1132 -36.83 45.85 56.32
C ASP A 1132 -37.11 44.52 57.05
N GLU A 1133 -36.09 43.73 57.36
CA GLU A 1133 -36.23 42.46 58.09
C GLU A 1133 -34.98 42.18 58.95
N ALA A 1134 -35.15 41.87 60.23
CA ALA A 1134 -34.07 41.52 61.15
C ALA A 1134 -34.13 40.03 61.51
N GLY A 1135 -32.99 39.40 61.78
CA GLY A 1135 -32.93 37.99 62.18
C GLY A 1135 -31.81 37.21 61.52
N GLY A 1136 -32.02 35.91 61.32
CA GLY A 1136 -31.01 35.01 60.72
C GLY A 1136 -29.76 34.78 61.56
N ASP A 1137 -29.79 35.16 62.84
CA ASP A 1137 -28.70 35.04 63.77
C ASP A 1137 -29.15 34.41 65.10
N ALA A 1138 -28.17 34.12 65.98
CA ALA A 1138 -28.40 33.49 67.27
C ALA A 1138 -29.06 34.41 68.33
N LEU A 1139 -29.35 35.69 68.02
CA LEU A 1139 -30.19 36.54 68.88
C LEU A 1139 -31.69 36.36 68.58
N HIS A 1140 -32.02 35.82 67.40
CA HIS A 1140 -33.38 35.65 66.89
C HIS A 1140 -33.77 34.18 66.67
N ASP A 1141 -33.05 33.22 67.28
CA ASP A 1141 -33.20 31.77 67.05
C ASP A 1141 -33.16 31.37 65.54
N TYR A 1142 -32.43 32.15 64.73
CA TYR A 1142 -32.38 32.07 63.26
C TYR A 1142 -33.72 32.30 62.52
N GLU A 1143 -34.79 32.76 63.19
CA GLU A 1143 -35.98 33.27 62.51
C GLU A 1143 -35.71 34.63 61.85
N PHE A 1144 -36.62 35.05 60.95
CA PHE A 1144 -36.58 36.35 60.26
C PHE A 1144 -37.88 37.11 60.58
N VAL A 1145 -37.72 38.34 61.08
CA VAL A 1145 -38.81 39.17 61.63
C VAL A 1145 -38.85 40.50 60.88
N PRO A 1146 -39.96 40.81 60.17
CA PRO A 1146 -40.10 42.10 59.49
C PRO A 1146 -40.02 43.29 60.44
N ILE A 1147 -39.27 44.33 60.06
CA ILE A 1147 -39.10 45.57 60.82
C ILE A 1147 -39.39 46.81 59.95
N ALA A 1148 -39.44 47.99 60.58
CA ALA A 1148 -39.36 49.24 59.83
C ALA A 1148 -37.98 49.34 59.15
N SER A 1149 -37.95 49.70 57.86
CA SER A 1149 -36.70 49.77 57.08
C SER A 1149 -35.65 50.62 57.78
N ARG A 1150 -34.47 50.07 58.02
CA ARG A 1150 -33.30 50.79 58.57
C ARG A 1150 -32.38 51.38 57.51
N GLY A 1151 -32.72 51.25 56.23
CA GLY A 1151 -31.94 51.84 55.16
C GLY A 1151 -32.31 51.34 53.77
N GLU A 1152 -31.78 52.02 52.77
CA GLU A 1152 -31.95 51.67 51.36
C GLU A 1152 -30.57 51.54 50.70
N ILE A 1153 -30.33 50.42 50.03
CA ILE A 1153 -29.09 50.16 49.29
C ILE A 1153 -29.43 49.80 47.84
N GLN A 1154 -28.86 50.54 46.90
CA GLN A 1154 -28.98 50.26 45.47
C GLN A 1154 -27.83 49.37 45.01
N VAL A 1155 -28.15 48.35 44.23
CA VAL A 1155 -27.19 47.47 43.57
C VAL A 1155 -27.44 47.49 42.08
N THR A 1156 -26.40 47.73 41.28
CA THR A 1156 -26.45 47.59 39.83
C THR A 1156 -25.66 46.34 39.42
N TYR A 1157 -26.29 45.47 38.66
CA TYR A 1157 -25.71 44.25 38.10
C TYR A 1157 -25.54 44.44 36.59
N SER A 1158 -24.36 44.12 36.06
CA SER A 1158 -24.12 44.09 34.61
C SER A 1158 -23.45 42.77 34.25
N ILE A 1159 -23.97 42.09 33.22
CA ILE A 1159 -23.69 40.68 32.95
C ILE A 1159 -23.08 40.50 31.56
N ASP A 1160 -22.03 39.69 31.48
CA ASP A 1160 -21.38 39.32 30.23
C ASP A 1160 -21.11 37.80 30.17
N ALA A 1161 -20.38 37.35 29.15
CA ALA A 1161 -20.16 35.93 28.88
C ALA A 1161 -19.34 35.19 29.95
N ASP A 1162 -18.53 35.91 30.74
CA ASP A 1162 -17.54 35.34 31.66
C ASP A 1162 -17.77 35.79 33.12
N GLY A 1163 -18.87 36.48 33.44
CA GLY A 1163 -19.19 36.87 34.81
C GLY A 1163 -20.27 37.95 34.99
N VAL A 1164 -20.38 38.42 36.24
CA VAL A 1164 -21.28 39.49 36.69
C VAL A 1164 -20.47 40.57 37.39
N THR A 1165 -20.65 41.82 36.98
CA THR A 1165 -20.14 43.00 37.67
C THR A 1165 -21.22 43.54 38.61
N VAL A 1166 -20.87 43.74 39.88
CA VAL A 1166 -21.75 44.18 40.96
C VAL A 1166 -21.28 45.54 41.46
N THR A 1167 -22.16 46.54 41.43
CA THR A 1167 -21.93 47.88 42.02
C THR A 1167 -22.96 48.14 43.11
N VAL A 1168 -22.53 48.12 44.37
CA VAL A 1168 -23.35 48.41 45.57
C VAL A 1168 -23.15 49.86 45.98
N LYS A 1169 -24.23 50.58 46.28
CA LYS A 1169 -24.20 51.96 46.77
C LYS A 1169 -25.32 52.19 47.81
N PRO A 1170 -25.01 52.59 49.05
CA PRO A 1170 -26.05 53.00 49.99
C PRO A 1170 -26.71 54.31 49.51
N VAL A 1171 -28.03 54.38 49.67
CA VAL A 1171 -28.82 55.60 49.45
C VAL A 1171 -28.98 56.34 50.78
N TRP A 1172 -29.33 55.59 51.83
CA TRP A 1172 -29.28 56.02 53.22
C TRP A 1172 -29.22 54.80 54.16
N LEU A 1173 -28.66 54.98 55.36
CA LEU A 1173 -28.64 53.98 56.44
C LEU A 1173 -28.94 54.70 57.76
N ALA A 1174 -29.72 54.06 58.64
CA ALA A 1174 -29.93 54.53 60.01
C ALA A 1174 -28.62 54.41 60.80
N ALA A 1175 -28.32 55.43 61.62
CA ALA A 1175 -27.07 55.48 62.39
C ALA A 1175 -26.99 54.34 63.42
N GLY A 1176 -25.76 53.92 63.75
CA GLY A 1176 -25.47 52.91 64.76
C GLY A 1176 -25.13 51.51 64.22
N TYR A 1177 -25.15 51.29 62.91
CA TYR A 1177 -24.60 50.07 62.31
C TYR A 1177 -23.08 49.99 62.52
N THR A 1178 -22.56 48.79 62.74
CA THR A 1178 -21.11 48.54 62.91
C THR A 1178 -20.44 48.12 61.61
N GLU A 1179 -21.16 47.35 60.78
CA GLU A 1179 -20.65 46.75 59.55
C GLU A 1179 -21.77 46.63 58.49
N VAL A 1180 -21.38 46.58 57.21
CA VAL A 1180 -22.25 46.30 56.06
C VAL A 1180 -21.73 45.07 55.36
N GLY A 1181 -22.57 44.04 55.24
CA GLY A 1181 -22.28 42.85 54.46
C GLY A 1181 -22.77 42.99 53.03
N VAL A 1182 -22.02 42.45 52.08
CA VAL A 1182 -22.49 42.22 50.70
C VAL A 1182 -22.29 40.75 50.36
N LEU A 1183 -23.40 40.03 50.37
CA LEU A 1183 -23.49 38.59 50.25
C LEU A 1183 -23.45 38.14 48.78
N ASN A 1184 -22.78 37.02 48.51
CA ASN A 1184 -22.76 36.33 47.23
C ASN A 1184 -22.98 34.84 47.50
N GLU A 1185 -24.25 34.43 47.51
CA GLU A 1185 -24.74 33.29 48.30
C GLU A 1185 -25.59 32.32 47.50
N GLN A 1186 -25.41 31.01 47.66
CA GLN A 1186 -26.34 30.01 47.09
C GLN A 1186 -26.83 29.01 48.14
N SER A 1187 -28.14 28.76 48.12
CA SER A 1187 -28.77 27.59 48.76
C SER A 1187 -28.61 26.34 47.87
N ALA A 1188 -27.47 25.65 47.96
CA ALA A 1188 -27.20 24.36 47.33
C ALA A 1188 -25.93 23.70 47.91
N ALA A 1189 -25.66 22.45 47.50
CA ALA A 1189 -24.41 21.78 47.85
C ALA A 1189 -23.20 22.33 47.08
N PHE A 1190 -22.14 22.64 47.82
CA PHE A 1190 -20.79 22.93 47.33
C PHE A 1190 -19.79 21.96 47.94
N ASP A 1191 -18.86 21.48 47.12
CA ASP A 1191 -17.95 20.39 47.50
C ASP A 1191 -16.50 20.87 47.74
N ASP A 1192 -16.05 21.94 47.07
CA ASP A 1192 -14.71 22.50 47.23
C ASP A 1192 -14.63 24.03 47.27
N LEU A 1193 -13.68 24.51 48.07
CA LEU A 1193 -13.19 25.89 48.11
C LEU A 1193 -11.73 25.92 47.65
N ALA A 1194 -11.38 26.93 46.85
CA ALA A 1194 -10.00 27.30 46.55
C ALA A 1194 -9.78 28.80 46.81
N GLN A 1195 -8.58 29.17 47.27
CA GLN A 1195 -8.17 30.57 47.45
C GLN A 1195 -6.73 30.78 46.95
N ALA A 1196 -6.38 32.03 46.64
CA ALA A 1196 -5.06 32.37 46.10
C ALA A 1196 -3.90 31.78 46.92
N GLY A 1197 -3.04 31.00 46.27
CA GLY A 1197 -1.86 30.39 46.90
C GLY A 1197 -2.11 29.12 47.74
N GLN A 1198 -3.33 28.56 47.78
CA GLN A 1198 -3.64 27.32 48.50
C GLN A 1198 -4.34 26.28 47.60
N PRO A 1199 -4.11 24.96 47.84
CA PRO A 1199 -4.83 23.90 47.13
C PRO A 1199 -6.30 23.81 47.57
N ARG A 1200 -7.12 23.09 46.79
CA ARG A 1200 -8.54 22.86 47.09
C ARG A 1200 -8.73 22.21 48.47
N ALA A 1201 -9.70 22.69 49.23
CA ALA A 1201 -10.05 22.20 50.56
C ALA A 1201 -11.56 21.88 50.66
N ALA A 1202 -11.91 20.97 51.58
CA ALA A 1202 -13.29 20.66 51.92
C ALA A 1202 -13.95 21.86 52.62
N PHE A 1203 -15.20 22.15 52.26
CA PHE A 1203 -15.93 23.32 52.73
C PHE A 1203 -16.56 23.10 54.12
N GLY A 1204 -16.70 24.16 54.93
CA GLY A 1204 -16.88 23.99 56.38
C GLY A 1204 -17.69 25.08 57.10
N ARG A 1205 -17.04 26.15 57.55
CA ARG A 1205 -17.63 27.27 58.31
C ARG A 1205 -17.12 28.61 57.74
N TRP A 1206 -17.85 29.68 58.00
CA TRP A 1206 -17.41 31.06 57.72
C TRP A 1206 -16.04 31.38 58.33
N ALA A 1207 -15.10 31.76 57.46
CA ALA A 1207 -13.76 32.17 57.81
C ALA A 1207 -13.26 33.26 56.84
N ALA A 1208 -12.39 34.14 57.33
CA ALA A 1208 -11.77 35.18 56.52
C ALA A 1208 -10.87 34.57 55.43
N VAL A 1209 -11.08 34.96 54.17
CA VAL A 1209 -10.23 34.60 53.04
C VAL A 1209 -8.87 35.29 53.18
N THR A 1210 -7.81 34.52 52.98
CA THR A 1210 -6.42 34.92 53.27
C THR A 1210 -5.59 35.29 52.03
N GLY A 1211 -6.22 35.33 50.85
CA GLY A 1211 -5.57 35.64 49.57
C GLY A 1211 -6.44 36.49 48.65
N ASP A 1212 -5.84 36.97 47.56
CA ASP A 1212 -6.41 38.00 46.68
C ASP A 1212 -7.67 37.57 45.88
N TRP A 1213 -8.07 36.29 45.98
CA TRP A 1213 -9.34 35.76 45.51
C TRP A 1213 -9.72 34.46 46.24
N ALA A 1214 -11.01 34.17 46.27
CA ALA A 1214 -11.59 32.86 46.60
C ALA A 1214 -12.54 32.38 45.48
N ARG A 1215 -12.79 31.07 45.43
CA ARG A 1215 -13.62 30.41 44.42
C ARG A 1215 -14.33 29.19 44.98
N LEU A 1216 -15.63 29.09 44.71
CA LEU A 1216 -16.44 27.91 45.01
C LEU A 1216 -16.77 27.13 43.72
N ARG A 1217 -17.06 25.82 43.84
CA ARG A 1217 -17.66 25.03 42.75
C ARG A 1217 -18.92 24.32 43.23
N SER A 1218 -20.00 24.49 42.48
CA SER A 1218 -21.22 23.70 42.62
C SER A 1218 -21.11 22.49 41.71
N SER A 1219 -21.13 21.30 42.29
CA SER A 1219 -21.22 20.04 41.54
C SER A 1219 -22.62 19.79 40.98
N SER A 1220 -23.67 20.30 41.65
CA SER A 1220 -25.05 20.20 41.17
C SER A 1220 -25.32 21.05 39.93
N LEU A 1221 -24.73 22.25 39.83
CA LEU A 1221 -24.89 23.14 38.68
C LEU A 1221 -23.76 23.04 37.63
N GLY A 1222 -22.66 22.35 37.92
CA GLY A 1222 -21.52 22.22 37.01
C GLY A 1222 -20.73 23.51 36.76
N VAL A 1223 -20.85 24.49 37.66
CA VAL A 1223 -20.28 25.84 37.54
C VAL A 1223 -19.35 26.13 38.71
N GLU A 1224 -18.28 26.85 38.42
CA GLU A 1224 -17.38 27.44 39.40
C GLU A 1224 -17.36 28.97 39.25
N TRP A 1225 -17.30 29.68 40.38
CA TRP A 1225 -17.34 31.13 40.39
C TRP A 1225 -16.36 31.71 41.41
N SER A 1226 -15.72 32.85 41.08
CA SER A 1226 -14.66 33.46 41.89
C SER A 1226 -14.94 34.93 42.23
N ALA A 1227 -14.59 35.29 43.47
CA ALA A 1227 -14.65 36.64 44.01
C ALA A 1227 -13.21 37.11 44.36
N PRO A 1228 -12.75 38.27 43.86
CA PRO A 1228 -11.46 38.86 44.24
C PRO A 1228 -11.53 39.53 45.62
N SER A 1229 -10.39 39.88 46.23
CA SER A 1229 -10.37 40.79 47.37
C SER A 1229 -10.77 42.21 46.96
N VAL A 1230 -11.59 42.91 47.77
CA VAL A 1230 -12.04 44.29 47.52
C VAL A 1230 -11.44 45.24 48.56
N ALA A 1231 -10.90 46.36 48.10
CA ALA A 1231 -10.30 47.36 48.97
C ALA A 1231 -11.34 47.95 49.95
N GLY A 1232 -11.04 47.90 51.25
CA GLY A 1232 -11.96 48.33 52.31
C GLY A 1232 -12.95 47.28 52.80
N ALA A 1233 -12.90 46.04 52.29
CA ALA A 1233 -13.64 44.90 52.82
C ALA A 1233 -12.72 43.73 53.21
N GLN A 1234 -13.16 42.95 54.20
CA GLN A 1234 -12.67 41.58 54.39
C GLN A 1234 -13.58 40.63 53.60
N LEU A 1235 -12.99 39.83 52.71
CA LEU A 1235 -13.69 38.73 52.04
C LEU A 1235 -13.78 37.53 52.99
N TYR A 1236 -14.96 36.95 53.14
CA TYR A 1236 -15.24 35.73 53.91
C TYR A 1236 -15.67 34.61 52.97
N ALA A 1237 -15.43 33.36 53.36
CA ALA A 1237 -15.91 32.17 52.67
C ALA A 1237 -16.40 31.15 53.68
N GLY A 1238 -17.54 30.52 53.43
CA GLY A 1238 -18.10 29.56 54.37
C GLY A 1238 -19.40 28.92 53.92
N ARG A 1239 -19.74 27.86 54.66
CA ARG A 1239 -21.07 27.25 54.66
C ARG A 1239 -21.67 27.44 56.04
N GLU A 1240 -22.99 27.53 56.11
CA GLU A 1240 -23.73 27.38 57.35
C GLU A 1240 -24.81 26.32 57.19
N LEU A 1241 -25.00 25.53 58.25
CA LEU A 1241 -25.84 24.33 58.27
C LEU A 1241 -26.65 24.33 59.56
N ALA A 1242 -27.85 24.93 59.51
CA ALA A 1242 -28.82 24.95 60.60
C ALA A 1242 -30.07 24.17 60.18
N ALA A 1243 -30.09 22.88 60.50
CA ALA A 1243 -31.22 22.00 60.19
C ALA A 1243 -32.46 22.38 61.02
N PRO A 1244 -33.68 22.35 60.46
CA PRO A 1244 -34.03 21.83 59.14
C PRO A 1244 -34.06 22.87 58.00
N SER A 1245 -33.79 24.15 58.28
CA SER A 1245 -34.25 25.26 57.43
C SER A 1245 -33.15 26.00 56.65
N PHE A 1246 -31.90 25.97 57.13
CA PHE A 1246 -30.79 26.78 56.59
C PHE A 1246 -29.61 25.92 56.11
N ASP A 1247 -29.35 25.97 54.80
CA ASP A 1247 -28.15 25.45 54.15
C ASP A 1247 -27.75 26.43 53.04
N TRP A 1248 -26.67 27.18 53.27
CA TRP A 1248 -26.19 28.21 52.34
C TRP A 1248 -24.66 28.34 52.37
N ALA A 1249 -24.11 28.91 51.30
CA ALA A 1249 -22.71 28.84 50.92
C ALA A 1249 -22.34 30.03 50.02
N GLY A 1250 -21.37 30.84 50.46
CA GLY A 1250 -21.04 32.10 49.78
C GLY A 1250 -19.59 32.58 49.89
N LEU A 1251 -19.34 33.73 49.23
CA LEU A 1251 -18.08 34.48 49.22
C LEU A 1251 -18.39 35.97 49.44
N ASP A 1252 -18.38 36.40 50.70
CA ASP A 1252 -19.06 37.63 51.13
C ASP A 1252 -18.09 38.73 51.55
N TYR A 1253 -18.46 39.99 51.30
CA TYR A 1253 -17.65 41.13 51.66
C TYR A 1253 -18.20 41.82 52.90
N MET A 1254 -17.39 41.89 53.96
CA MET A 1254 -17.69 42.69 55.15
C MET A 1254 -16.95 44.03 55.09
N PHE A 1255 -17.72 45.11 55.06
CA PHE A 1255 -17.26 46.49 55.11
C PHE A 1255 -17.52 47.11 56.50
N PRO A 1256 -16.63 47.96 57.03
CA PRO A 1256 -16.86 48.67 58.29
C PRO A 1256 -17.90 49.80 58.17
N ALA A 1257 -18.26 50.42 59.30
CA ALA A 1257 -19.20 51.55 59.44
C ALA A 1257 -18.90 52.84 58.63
N SER A 1258 -17.92 52.83 57.72
CA SER A 1258 -17.58 53.91 56.78
C SER A 1258 -17.95 53.59 55.32
N PHE A 1259 -18.80 52.57 55.09
CA PHE A 1259 -19.17 52.09 53.76
C PHE A 1259 -19.87 53.16 52.89
N ALA A 1260 -19.16 53.63 51.85
CA ALA A 1260 -19.69 54.56 50.85
C ALA A 1260 -20.19 53.88 49.57
N GLY A 1261 -20.18 52.55 49.52
CA GLY A 1261 -20.40 51.74 48.32
C GLY A 1261 -19.13 51.01 47.84
N ALA A 1262 -19.29 50.04 46.95
CA ALA A 1262 -18.22 49.24 46.36
C ALA A 1262 -18.59 48.76 44.95
N THR A 1263 -17.58 48.44 44.13
CA THR A 1263 -17.77 47.74 42.85
C THR A 1263 -16.77 46.61 42.73
N TYR A 1264 -17.25 45.43 42.34
CA TYR A 1264 -16.43 44.23 42.17
C TYR A 1264 -16.99 43.36 41.04
N ARG A 1265 -16.18 42.41 40.57
CA ARG A 1265 -16.55 41.47 39.52
C ARG A 1265 -16.47 40.05 40.05
N ILE A 1266 -17.50 39.27 39.75
CA ILE A 1266 -17.57 37.84 40.00
C ILE A 1266 -17.37 37.14 38.66
N ASN A 1267 -16.28 36.39 38.51
CA ASN A 1267 -16.05 35.62 37.28
C ASN A 1267 -16.73 34.25 37.40
N MET A 1268 -17.27 33.73 36.30
CA MET A 1268 -18.01 32.46 36.27
C MET A 1268 -17.53 31.62 35.10
N GLN A 1269 -17.30 30.33 35.34
CA GLN A 1269 -16.89 29.39 34.30
C GLN A 1269 -17.37 27.97 34.58
N GLU A 1270 -17.33 27.12 33.56
CA GLU A 1270 -17.70 25.70 33.64
C GLU A 1270 -16.68 24.93 34.52
N ALA A 1271 -17.16 24.08 35.43
CA ALA A 1271 -16.32 23.43 36.43
C ALA A 1271 -15.49 22.27 35.85
N GLN A 1272 -14.15 22.46 35.76
CA GLN A 1272 -13.18 21.48 35.22
C GLN A 1272 -12.75 20.37 36.19
#